data_AF-A0A669CI48-F1
#
_entry.id   AF-A0A669CI48-F1
#
_cell.length_a   1.000
_cell.length_b   1.000
_cell.length_c   1.000
_cell.angle_alpha   90.00
_cell.angle_beta   90.00
_cell.angle_gamma   90.00
#
_symmetry.space_group_name_H-M   'P 1'
#
loop_
_entity.id
_entity.type
_entity.pdbx_description
1 polymer ?
#
loop_
_entity_poly.entity_id
_entity_poly.type
_entity_poly.pdbx_seq_one_letter_code
_entity_poly.pdbx_strand_id
1 'polypeptide(L)'
;ILSEAQHEPGYCVFYDECGRNPLLNNTLVDPIVPCLNYTRAQLITGNHYKILKQVCPMFDQGENSTYACCTIKQLASLEKSLTLSKAVLVRCPSCAYNFAHLHCINTCSPNQSQTVKVTKVLNVTELNRTREAVVGYQAFIGKTFADTSFQSCKNVRIPATIGGYAIATMCGRYGAKLCTPQRWYDFQGDSSNGLAPLDIDFKIIQEGDTTGVPEGVVPYDGVALMCNETTPTGGDVCSCQDCQESCPSVLPPPPVAGHFTLLGTDGYLVISIILLILLILSFVLYLSVSCLVASHKNKKKGIHRGKGKDKDSDKAFLSSQFRIWGTIIASYPLTVLLLSLIVVAVFSVGLKDIKLTTDPVELWSAPNSRARQEKEFHDTYFDPFYRTNQVILTAPGRKGHIYDSLLFGPQNFSGIMSKELIIELLELQTRIQVLKFWSDDLNRTASLKDVCFAPLNPNNPSQTDCAVNSLPQYFQNSLDNINAKVYMTQLGVTKEVDWRDHLIYCLGSPLSFKDITDLGMSCMADYGAPVFPFLAVGGYENDAFSSAEAFILTFSLNNYARSDPKFKVAMQWEKEFLKIVQEYQKDPKNSFTFAYMAERSLEDEINRTTAEDIPIFMISYAVIFVYIAVALGEYSSWKRLLVDSKFLVGLGGILVVACSVLASMGFYSWIGIPSSLVILQVVPFLVLAVGADNIFIFVLEYQRDVRRPHETREEQIGRVLGNVAPSMLLCSLSESVCFFLGALSTMPAVKSFALYAALAVLMDFVLQMTAFVALLSLDARRQDNNRCELLCCIKVSKQRPKKPNKGFLMPFMKKYYAPVLLHRYTRIIVYFEVGVPVYFVTKKGFNFTSVDGMNAVCSSVGCDQFSLTQKIQYATNYPERSYVAIPANSWVDDFIDWLNPQSKCCRLYTSGPNAGHFCPANESGLICTKRCLGRPENDTVRPTVEEFNLYLPDFLTNRPDLQCSKGGLGAYDKAVVRDESGEIIASRFMAYHTPLTNSQEFTAALKMARELADEITVGMRSVPGTSPDFEVFPYTITYVFYEQYLTIVNEGLFNISLCLLPTFVVCCLLLGLDLRSGLLNLLTIVMIVVDTVGVMTLWSIDFNAVALINLVTAVGISVEFVSHMTRSFALSIKPTRVERAIEATAKMGSAVFAGVAMTNLPGIIVLAFAKAQLIQIFFFRLNLVITLLGMAHGLIFLPVVLSYFGPGVNKAVLLQFQQEKEKDREKAETNSHMRQVYDNISYEGNEIKQDPYSNTVDESGSKTVGKTDRL
;
A
#
# COMPACT_ATOMS: atom_id res chain seq x y z
N ILE A 1 14.34 -61.64 40.60
CA ILE A 1 14.42 -60.99 41.92
C ILE A 1 15.42 -59.86 41.72
N LEU A 2 14.92 -58.65 41.44
CA LEU A 2 15.75 -57.45 41.29
C LEU A 2 16.45 -57.24 42.63
N SER A 3 17.79 -57.17 42.66
CA SER A 3 18.51 -56.91 43.90
C SER A 3 18.03 -55.58 44.46
N GLU A 4 17.50 -55.58 45.69
CA GLU A 4 17.20 -54.37 46.44
C GLU A 4 18.52 -53.63 46.69
N ALA A 5 18.91 -52.75 45.75
CA ALA A 5 19.91 -51.75 46.02
C ALA A 5 19.34 -50.90 47.16
N GLN A 6 19.94 -50.99 48.34
CA GLN A 6 19.58 -50.15 49.47
C GLN A 6 19.94 -48.71 49.09
N HIS A 7 19.01 -47.77 49.26
CA HIS A 7 19.21 -46.36 48.93
C HIS A 7 20.14 -45.69 49.97
N GLU A 8 21.41 -46.12 50.04
CA GLU A 8 22.41 -45.68 51.02
C GLU A 8 23.28 -44.53 50.50
N PRO A 9 23.69 -43.57 51.34
CA PRO A 9 24.59 -42.49 50.92
C PRO A 9 25.99 -43.01 50.52
N GLY A 10 26.61 -42.41 49.51
CA GLY A 10 27.97 -42.74 49.05
C GLY A 10 28.08 -43.94 48.11
N TYR A 11 26.96 -44.47 47.61
CA TYR A 11 26.91 -45.59 46.67
C TYR A 11 26.40 -45.18 45.28
N CYS A 12 26.84 -45.95 44.29
CA CYS A 12 26.47 -45.86 42.88
C CYS A 12 25.51 -46.99 42.55
N VAL A 13 24.55 -46.74 41.65
CA VAL A 13 23.61 -47.75 41.16
C VAL A 13 24.14 -48.43 39.90
N PHE A 14 24.85 -47.69 39.07
CA PHE A 14 25.49 -48.19 37.86
C PHE A 14 26.89 -47.60 37.68
N TYR A 15 27.78 -48.36 37.04
CA TYR A 15 29.20 -47.99 36.83
C TYR A 15 29.75 -48.70 35.59
N ASP A 16 30.48 -47.97 34.73
CA ASP A 16 30.96 -48.40 33.39
C ASP A 16 29.83 -48.50 32.32
N GLU A 17 30.22 -48.56 31.04
CA GLU A 17 29.30 -48.69 29.90
C GLU A 17 29.09 -50.16 29.49
N CYS A 18 27.87 -50.51 29.08
CA CYS A 18 27.45 -51.87 28.74
C CYS A 18 27.21 -52.10 27.24
N GLY A 19 27.48 -51.08 26.41
CA GLY A 19 27.24 -51.10 24.96
C GLY A 19 25.93 -50.41 24.55
N ARG A 20 25.43 -50.75 23.36
CA ARG A 20 24.26 -50.10 22.75
C ARG A 20 22.95 -50.66 23.31
N ASN A 21 21.95 -49.79 23.49
CA ASN A 21 20.60 -50.17 23.89
C ASN A 21 19.95 -51.05 22.80
N PRO A 22 19.60 -52.32 23.09
CA PRO A 22 19.00 -53.22 22.10
C PRO A 22 17.54 -52.91 21.78
N LEU A 23 16.86 -52.05 22.56
CA LEU A 23 15.46 -51.69 22.34
C LEU A 23 15.29 -50.57 21.30
N LEU A 24 16.36 -49.85 20.97
CA LEU A 24 16.31 -48.66 20.12
C LEU A 24 17.03 -48.91 18.79
N ASN A 25 16.26 -48.86 17.69
CA ASN A 25 16.76 -48.90 16.32
C ASN A 25 16.58 -47.52 15.66
N ASN A 26 17.54 -47.06 14.85
CA ASN A 26 17.50 -45.77 14.15
C ASN A 26 17.33 -44.52 15.06
N THR A 27 18.25 -44.33 16.00
CA THR A 27 18.36 -43.12 16.84
C THR A 27 19.32 -42.09 16.23
N LEU A 28 19.10 -40.80 16.52
CA LEU A 28 19.95 -39.69 16.07
C LEU A 28 21.31 -39.66 16.78
N VAL A 29 21.33 -40.13 18.03
CA VAL A 29 22.54 -40.27 18.87
C VAL A 29 22.74 -41.75 19.20
N ASP A 30 23.99 -42.18 19.31
CA ASP A 30 24.34 -43.55 19.72
C ASP A 30 23.77 -43.83 21.13
N PRO A 31 22.81 -44.78 21.29
CA PRO A 31 22.12 -44.99 22.55
C PRO A 31 22.96 -45.91 23.43
N ILE A 32 24.03 -45.39 24.03
CA ILE A 32 24.92 -46.14 24.93
C ILE A 32 24.31 -46.17 26.33
N VAL A 33 24.26 -47.37 26.94
CA VAL A 33 23.63 -47.60 28.24
C VAL A 33 24.64 -48.02 29.31
N PRO A 34 24.46 -47.60 30.59
CA PRO A 34 25.37 -47.97 31.66
C PRO A 34 25.12 -49.40 32.18
N CYS A 35 26.14 -50.00 32.79
CA CYS A 35 26.03 -51.31 33.44
C CYS A 35 25.52 -51.19 34.87
N LEU A 36 24.55 -52.02 35.26
CA LEU A 36 24.13 -52.16 36.64
C LEU A 36 25.32 -52.65 37.49
N ASN A 37 25.71 -51.85 38.48
CA ASN A 37 26.87 -52.14 39.31
C ASN A 37 26.81 -51.36 40.63
N TYR A 38 26.27 -52.00 41.67
CA TYR A 38 26.14 -51.38 42.99
C TYR A 38 27.50 -51.33 43.71
N THR A 39 28.14 -50.17 43.71
CA THR A 39 29.50 -49.98 44.25
C THR A 39 29.63 -48.65 45.00
N ARG A 40 30.63 -48.52 45.88
CA ARG A 40 30.92 -47.26 46.55
C ARG A 40 31.49 -46.24 45.55
N ALA A 41 31.15 -44.96 45.71
CA ALA A 41 31.70 -43.88 44.88
C ALA A 41 33.24 -43.90 44.88
N GLN A 42 33.84 -43.68 43.72
CA GLN A 42 35.30 -43.78 43.53
C GLN A 42 35.96 -42.42 43.66
N LEU A 43 37.14 -42.38 44.27
CA LEU A 43 37.97 -41.17 44.32
C LEU A 43 38.55 -40.89 42.94
N ILE A 44 38.30 -39.71 42.40
CA ILE A 44 38.67 -39.33 41.03
C ILE A 44 39.94 -38.47 41.07
N THR A 45 41.00 -38.89 40.37
CA THR A 45 42.31 -38.19 40.35
C THR A 45 42.86 -38.02 38.93
N GLY A 46 43.78 -37.06 38.73
CA GLY A 46 44.54 -36.87 37.49
C GLY A 46 43.67 -36.52 36.29
N ASN A 47 43.84 -37.24 35.17
CA ASN A 47 43.11 -36.96 33.93
C ASN A 47 41.58 -37.14 34.09
N HIS A 48 41.16 -38.07 34.95
CA HIS A 48 39.74 -38.30 35.23
C HIS A 48 39.12 -37.09 35.93
N TYR A 49 39.84 -36.48 36.88
CA TYR A 49 39.38 -35.27 37.58
C TYR A 49 39.28 -34.07 36.64
N LYS A 50 40.25 -33.89 35.74
CA LYS A 50 40.22 -32.81 34.74
C LYS A 50 38.98 -32.88 33.83
N ILE A 51 38.66 -34.08 33.33
CA ILE A 51 37.47 -34.29 32.48
C ILE A 51 36.19 -34.12 33.29
N LEU A 52 36.14 -34.63 34.52
CA LEU A 52 34.98 -34.45 35.41
C LEU A 52 34.72 -32.97 35.68
N LYS A 53 35.75 -32.19 36.01
CA LYS A 53 35.67 -30.74 36.22
C LYS A 53 35.20 -30.00 34.97
N GLN A 54 35.60 -30.46 33.79
CA GLN A 54 35.18 -29.87 32.51
C GLN A 54 33.71 -30.15 32.18
N VAL A 55 33.23 -31.37 32.41
CA VAL A 55 31.87 -31.78 32.00
C VAL A 55 30.83 -31.49 33.09
N CYS A 56 31.19 -31.70 34.35
CA CYS A 56 30.34 -31.67 35.52
C CYS A 56 30.98 -30.83 36.67
N PRO A 57 31.19 -29.52 36.49
CA PRO A 57 31.94 -28.66 37.43
C PRO A 57 31.34 -28.56 38.84
N MET A 58 30.03 -28.77 39.00
CA MET A 58 29.32 -28.74 40.30
C MET A 58 29.78 -29.80 41.31
N PHE A 59 30.49 -30.85 40.87
CA PHE A 59 31.05 -31.85 41.77
C PHE A 59 32.49 -31.56 42.17
N ASP A 60 33.09 -30.46 41.71
CA ASP A 60 34.46 -30.12 42.05
C ASP A 60 34.61 -29.78 43.54
N GLN A 61 35.31 -30.64 44.29
CA GLN A 61 35.71 -30.40 45.67
C GLN A 61 37.23 -30.33 45.82
N GLY A 62 37.98 -30.35 44.71
CA GLY A 62 39.44 -30.47 44.65
C GLY A 62 39.94 -31.86 44.20
N GLU A 63 41.15 -31.92 43.65
CA GLU A 63 41.71 -33.11 42.96
C GLU A 63 41.88 -34.36 43.85
N ASN A 64 41.95 -34.22 45.18
CA ASN A 64 42.12 -35.33 46.13
C ASN A 64 40.91 -35.54 47.06
N SER A 65 39.81 -34.85 46.79
CA SER A 65 38.60 -34.83 47.63
C SER A 65 37.34 -35.18 46.84
N THR A 66 37.42 -35.26 45.51
CA THR A 66 36.26 -35.43 44.63
C THR A 66 35.96 -36.91 44.41
N TYR A 67 34.76 -37.34 44.83
CA TYR A 67 34.23 -38.69 44.59
C TYR A 67 33.13 -38.64 43.51
N ALA A 68 33.10 -39.63 42.61
CA ALA A 68 32.07 -39.72 41.58
C ALA A 68 31.72 -41.18 41.23
N CYS A 69 30.54 -41.36 40.64
CA CYS A 69 29.99 -42.65 40.23
C CYS A 69 30.10 -42.94 38.73
N CYS A 70 31.01 -42.28 38.02
CA CYS A 70 31.15 -42.44 36.57
C CYS A 70 32.60 -42.63 36.13
N THR A 71 32.76 -43.18 34.93
CA THR A 71 34.04 -43.43 34.25
C THR A 71 34.33 -42.35 33.21
N ILE A 72 35.59 -42.28 32.75
CA ILE A 72 35.99 -41.38 31.64
C ILE A 72 35.17 -41.64 30.37
N LYS A 73 34.82 -42.90 30.07
CA LYS A 73 33.99 -43.25 28.90
C LYS A 73 32.59 -42.65 29.03
N GLN A 74 31.94 -42.85 30.18
CA GLN A 74 30.63 -42.29 30.47
C GLN A 74 30.64 -40.75 30.40
N LEU A 75 31.70 -40.10 30.89
CA LEU A 75 31.87 -38.66 30.78
C LEU A 75 32.01 -38.18 29.34
N ALA A 76 32.77 -38.91 28.50
CA ALA A 76 32.91 -38.60 27.08
C ALA A 76 31.59 -38.79 26.30
N SER A 77 30.86 -39.87 26.60
CA SER A 77 29.53 -40.14 26.04
C SER A 77 28.52 -39.08 26.47
N LEU A 78 28.56 -38.65 27.73
CA LEU A 78 27.73 -37.57 28.28
C LEU A 78 28.06 -36.21 27.63
N GLU A 79 29.34 -35.87 27.45
CA GLU A 79 29.73 -34.65 26.73
C GLU A 79 29.21 -34.67 25.29
N LYS A 80 29.33 -35.82 24.60
CA LYS A 80 28.85 -36.00 23.22
C LYS A 80 27.33 -35.82 23.12
N SER A 81 26.54 -36.34 24.07
CA SER A 81 25.07 -36.21 24.07
C SER A 81 24.61 -34.79 24.40
N LEU A 82 25.26 -34.14 25.37
CA LEU A 82 24.93 -32.76 25.76
C LEU A 82 25.27 -31.72 24.69
N THR A 83 26.16 -32.04 23.75
CA THR A 83 26.64 -31.09 22.72
C THR A 83 25.49 -30.50 21.88
N LEU A 84 24.51 -31.32 21.49
CA LEU A 84 23.38 -30.87 20.66
C LEU A 84 22.48 -29.88 21.43
N SER A 85 22.08 -30.25 22.66
CA SER A 85 21.24 -29.40 23.50
C SER A 85 21.96 -28.12 23.92
N LYS A 86 23.26 -28.21 24.23
CA LYS A 86 24.09 -27.03 24.53
C LYS A 86 24.15 -26.07 23.35
N ALA A 87 24.27 -26.55 22.10
CA ALA A 87 24.31 -25.66 20.93
C ALA A 87 23.05 -24.79 20.78
N VAL A 88 21.89 -25.28 21.24
CA VAL A 88 20.63 -24.52 21.24
C VAL A 88 20.52 -23.61 22.45
N LEU A 89 20.95 -24.06 23.64
CA LEU A 89 20.81 -23.32 24.91
C LEU A 89 21.96 -22.36 25.21
N VAL A 90 23.02 -22.33 24.40
CA VAL A 90 24.25 -21.57 24.70
C VAL A 90 24.04 -20.05 24.81
N ARG A 91 22.93 -19.54 24.29
CA ARG A 91 22.50 -18.13 24.44
C ARG A 91 22.17 -17.75 25.89
N CYS A 92 21.94 -18.73 26.76
CA CYS A 92 21.75 -18.52 28.19
C CYS A 92 22.63 -19.53 28.99
N PRO A 93 23.82 -19.11 29.45
CA PRO A 93 24.78 -19.99 30.12
C PRO A 93 24.24 -20.63 31.40
N SER A 94 23.44 -19.90 32.20
CA SER A 94 22.81 -20.45 33.41
C SER A 94 21.79 -21.55 33.08
N CYS A 95 21.00 -21.39 32.02
CA CYS A 95 20.13 -22.45 31.50
C CYS A 95 20.92 -23.68 31.03
N ALA A 96 21.96 -23.47 30.21
CA ALA A 96 22.80 -24.57 29.73
C ALA A 96 23.53 -25.30 30.87
N TYR A 97 23.91 -24.56 31.92
CA TYR A 97 24.49 -25.11 33.15
C TYR A 97 23.46 -25.97 33.90
N ASN A 98 22.25 -25.46 34.16
CA ASN A 98 21.19 -26.20 34.84
C ASN A 98 20.80 -27.48 34.08
N PHE A 99 20.73 -27.40 32.74
CA PHE A 99 20.47 -28.57 31.89
C PHE A 99 21.56 -29.64 32.03
N ALA A 100 22.84 -29.25 31.97
CA ALA A 100 23.96 -30.18 32.18
C ALA A 100 24.00 -30.71 33.62
N HIS A 101 23.66 -29.87 34.60
CA HIS A 101 23.65 -30.21 36.03
C HIS A 101 22.76 -31.42 36.28
N LEU A 102 21.53 -31.43 35.76
CA LEU A 102 20.60 -32.55 35.84
C LEU A 102 21.23 -33.88 35.40
N HIS A 103 21.76 -33.93 34.18
CA HIS A 103 22.27 -35.18 33.61
C HIS A 103 23.52 -35.69 34.33
N CYS A 104 24.36 -34.77 34.78
CA CYS A 104 25.51 -35.11 35.60
C CYS A 104 25.12 -35.63 36.99
N ILE A 105 24.06 -35.13 37.62
CA ILE A 105 23.55 -35.70 38.89
C ILE A 105 23.13 -37.14 38.69
N ASN A 106 22.33 -37.42 37.65
CA ASN A 106 21.86 -38.77 37.39
C ASN A 106 22.99 -39.73 37.02
N THR A 107 24.06 -39.24 36.40
CA THR A 107 25.14 -40.11 35.86
C THR A 107 26.33 -40.27 36.80
N CYS A 108 26.76 -39.20 37.47
CA CYS A 108 28.06 -39.12 38.15
C CYS A 108 27.99 -38.81 39.65
N SER A 109 26.80 -38.49 40.21
CA SER A 109 26.66 -38.11 41.62
C SER A 109 27.26 -39.17 42.56
N PRO A 110 28.07 -38.79 43.58
CA PRO A 110 28.60 -39.73 44.56
C PRO A 110 27.50 -40.37 45.44
N ASN A 111 26.31 -39.79 45.47
CA ASN A 111 25.13 -40.30 46.19
C ASN A 111 24.03 -40.78 45.21
N GLN A 112 24.41 -41.28 44.04
CA GLN A 112 23.48 -41.68 42.98
C GLN A 112 22.40 -42.68 43.46
N SER A 113 22.73 -43.59 44.37
CA SER A 113 21.79 -44.53 44.99
C SER A 113 20.62 -43.86 45.71
N GLN A 114 20.77 -42.64 46.21
CA GLN A 114 19.70 -41.94 46.93
C GLN A 114 18.71 -41.24 45.99
N THR A 115 19.15 -40.91 44.77
CA THR A 115 18.36 -40.10 43.81
C THR A 115 17.84 -40.93 42.64
N VAL A 116 18.40 -42.12 42.39
CA VAL A 116 18.07 -42.97 41.24
C VAL A 116 17.62 -44.36 41.68
N LYS A 117 16.55 -44.86 41.08
CA LYS A 117 16.05 -46.23 41.24
C LYS A 117 15.94 -46.93 39.89
N VAL A 118 16.73 -47.97 39.66
CA VAL A 118 16.65 -48.76 38.42
C VAL A 118 15.36 -49.55 38.37
N THR A 119 14.66 -49.47 37.23
CA THR A 119 13.37 -50.14 37.01
C THR A 119 13.43 -51.24 35.97
N LYS A 120 14.28 -51.09 34.94
CA LYS A 120 14.43 -52.05 33.84
C LYS A 120 15.90 -52.32 33.52
N VAL A 121 16.24 -53.60 33.40
CA VAL A 121 17.57 -54.08 32.97
C VAL A 121 17.45 -55.14 31.88
N LEU A 122 18.45 -55.22 31.01
CA LEU A 122 18.57 -56.23 29.96
C LEU A 122 19.95 -56.84 29.95
N ASN A 123 20.03 -58.14 29.67
CA ASN A 123 21.30 -58.84 29.55
C ASN A 123 21.93 -58.56 28.19
N VAL A 124 23.08 -57.89 28.18
CA VAL A 124 23.89 -57.63 26.97
C VAL A 124 25.14 -58.49 27.04
N THR A 125 25.45 -59.17 25.93
CA THR A 125 26.59 -60.08 25.84
C THR A 125 27.66 -59.46 24.96
N GLU A 126 28.79 -59.06 25.55
CA GLU A 126 29.91 -58.45 24.83
C GLU A 126 31.20 -59.20 25.18
N LEU A 127 31.96 -59.66 24.18
CA LEU A 127 33.23 -60.39 24.36
C LEU A 127 33.15 -61.58 25.36
N ASN A 128 32.15 -62.45 25.21
CA ASN A 128 31.89 -63.62 26.08
C ASN A 128 31.60 -63.29 27.57
N ARG A 129 31.27 -62.04 27.91
CA ARG A 129 30.78 -61.67 29.25
C ARG A 129 29.36 -61.10 29.16
N THR A 130 28.43 -61.71 29.88
CA THR A 130 27.08 -61.18 30.05
C THR A 130 27.10 -60.11 31.14
N ARG A 131 26.67 -58.90 30.81
CA ARG A 131 26.50 -57.79 31.75
C ARG A 131 25.04 -57.33 31.75
N GLU A 132 24.55 -56.88 32.89
CA GLU A 132 23.21 -56.31 33.02
C GLU A 132 23.26 -54.82 32.64
N ALA A 133 22.68 -54.47 31.50
CA ALA A 133 22.57 -53.11 31.01
C ALA A 133 21.30 -52.44 31.55
N VAL A 134 21.42 -51.22 32.07
CA VAL A 134 20.27 -50.45 32.56
C VAL A 134 19.59 -49.77 31.36
N VAL A 135 18.33 -50.14 31.10
CA VAL A 135 17.54 -49.57 30.00
C VAL A 135 16.38 -48.70 30.47
N GLY A 136 16.12 -48.66 31.78
CA GLY A 136 15.20 -47.70 32.35
C GLY A 136 15.38 -47.51 33.85
N TYR A 137 15.23 -46.28 34.32
CA TYR A 137 15.27 -45.93 35.74
C TYR A 137 14.35 -44.75 36.10
N GLN A 138 14.06 -44.60 37.39
CA GLN A 138 13.38 -43.46 37.99
C GLN A 138 14.39 -42.52 38.64
N ALA A 139 14.22 -41.22 38.43
CA ALA A 139 15.05 -40.18 39.05
C ALA A 139 14.17 -39.25 39.90
N PHE A 140 14.57 -38.99 41.15
CA PHE A 140 13.80 -38.19 42.10
C PHE A 140 14.44 -36.81 42.30
N ILE A 141 13.67 -35.75 42.05
CA ILE A 141 14.15 -34.37 42.02
C ILE A 141 13.22 -33.49 42.86
N GLY A 142 13.80 -32.54 43.59
CA GLY A 142 13.06 -31.52 44.32
C GLY A 142 12.38 -30.53 43.37
N LYS A 143 11.17 -30.09 43.73
CA LYS A 143 10.41 -29.12 42.95
C LYS A 143 11.13 -27.79 42.79
N THR A 144 11.80 -27.30 43.83
CA THR A 144 12.50 -26.01 43.81
C THR A 144 13.62 -25.99 42.77
N PHE A 145 14.45 -27.04 42.72
CA PHE A 145 15.45 -27.23 41.67
C PHE A 145 14.84 -27.34 40.26
N ALA A 146 13.77 -28.13 40.11
CA ALA A 146 13.10 -28.38 38.83
C ALA A 146 12.44 -27.12 38.25
N ASP A 147 11.71 -26.38 39.08
CA ASP A 147 11.01 -25.15 38.69
C ASP A 147 12.02 -24.05 38.31
N THR A 148 13.07 -23.87 39.12
CA THR A 148 14.13 -22.87 38.85
C THR A 148 14.88 -23.18 37.56
N SER A 149 15.26 -24.45 37.36
CA SER A 149 15.92 -24.89 36.12
C SER A 149 15.04 -24.62 34.90
N PHE A 150 13.75 -24.92 34.97
CA PHE A 150 12.80 -24.65 33.90
C PHE A 150 12.64 -23.15 33.62
N GLN A 151 12.48 -22.30 34.65
CA GLN A 151 12.33 -20.86 34.46
C GLN A 151 13.56 -20.24 33.79
N SER A 152 14.77 -20.71 34.15
CA SER A 152 16.01 -20.23 33.53
C SER A 152 16.06 -20.45 32.01
N CYS A 153 15.36 -21.47 31.49
CA CYS A 153 15.38 -21.89 30.09
C CYS A 153 14.14 -21.49 29.28
N LYS A 154 13.05 -21.10 29.95
CA LYS A 154 11.72 -20.91 29.33
C LYS A 154 11.70 -19.89 28.19
N ASN A 155 12.48 -18.81 28.31
CA ASN A 155 12.45 -17.67 27.40
C ASN A 155 13.60 -17.66 26.37
N VAL A 156 14.49 -18.65 26.39
CA VAL A 156 15.63 -18.74 25.46
C VAL A 156 15.12 -18.88 24.03
N ARG A 157 15.61 -18.06 23.11
CA ARG A 157 15.15 -17.99 21.72
C ARG A 157 16.10 -18.67 20.74
N ILE A 158 15.58 -18.99 19.56
CA ILE A 158 16.37 -19.43 18.40
C ILE A 158 16.25 -18.38 17.28
N PRO A 159 17.26 -17.49 17.07
CA PRO A 159 17.18 -16.36 16.13
C PRO A 159 16.89 -16.76 14.68
N ALA A 160 17.44 -17.89 14.22
CA ALA A 160 17.17 -18.47 12.90
C ALA A 160 15.69 -18.80 12.66
N THR A 161 14.90 -18.93 13.72
CA THR A 161 13.49 -19.31 13.67
C THR A 161 12.67 -18.11 14.09
N ILE A 162 11.86 -17.60 13.16
CA ILE A 162 11.00 -16.40 13.23
C ILE A 162 10.30 -16.25 14.61
N GLY A 163 11.01 -15.74 15.63
CA GLY A 163 10.55 -15.59 17.01
C GLY A 163 10.40 -16.88 17.87
N GLY A 164 10.96 -18.03 17.46
CA GLY A 164 10.78 -19.31 18.15
C GLY A 164 11.55 -19.46 19.47
N TYR A 165 10.97 -20.22 20.41
CA TYR A 165 11.61 -20.56 21.70
C TYR A 165 12.36 -21.89 21.62
N ALA A 166 13.55 -21.95 22.20
CA ALA A 166 14.35 -23.18 22.31
C ALA A 166 13.56 -24.31 22.98
N ILE A 167 12.81 -23.97 24.04
CA ILE A 167 12.02 -24.95 24.79
C ILE A 167 10.90 -25.59 23.96
N ALA A 168 10.43 -24.95 22.87
CA ALA A 168 9.46 -25.56 21.95
C ALA A 168 10.02 -26.85 21.33
N THR A 169 11.32 -26.89 21.06
CA THR A 169 12.01 -28.06 20.50
C THR A 169 12.32 -29.12 21.55
N MET A 170 12.24 -28.78 22.84
CA MET A 170 12.58 -29.65 23.98
C MET A 170 11.36 -30.06 24.81
N CYS A 171 10.15 -29.80 24.32
CA CYS A 171 8.90 -30.14 25.01
C CYS A 171 7.96 -31.01 24.15
N GLY A 172 8.48 -31.56 23.06
CA GLY A 172 7.79 -32.48 22.16
C GLY A 172 6.43 -31.96 21.71
N ARG A 173 5.38 -32.65 22.15
CA ARG A 173 3.98 -32.41 21.75
C ARG A 173 3.35 -31.12 22.29
N TYR A 174 3.95 -30.49 23.30
CA TYR A 174 3.31 -29.37 24.00
C TYR A 174 3.72 -27.99 23.47
N GLY A 175 4.73 -27.90 22.60
CA GLY A 175 5.34 -26.64 22.17
C GLY A 175 5.84 -25.81 23.36
N ALA A 176 6.10 -24.52 23.17
CA ALA A 176 6.61 -23.66 24.26
C ALA A 176 5.54 -23.26 25.29
N LYS A 177 4.31 -22.97 24.85
CA LYS A 177 3.27 -22.34 25.69
C LYS A 177 2.63 -23.30 26.68
N LEU A 178 2.44 -24.56 26.30
CA LEU A 178 1.88 -25.61 27.17
C LEU A 178 2.97 -26.42 27.86
N CYS A 179 4.24 -26.01 27.75
CA CYS A 179 5.33 -26.68 28.43
C CYS A 179 5.29 -26.40 29.93
N THR A 180 5.43 -27.45 30.73
CA THR A 180 5.58 -27.38 32.19
C THR A 180 6.91 -28.03 32.59
N PRO A 181 7.43 -27.77 33.80
CA PRO A 181 8.65 -28.41 34.29
C PRO A 181 8.59 -29.94 34.13
N GLN A 182 7.51 -30.57 34.59
CA GLN A 182 7.32 -32.02 34.45
C GLN A 182 7.38 -32.47 32.97
N ARG A 183 6.65 -31.80 32.06
CA ARG A 183 6.61 -32.18 30.64
C ARG A 183 7.96 -32.01 29.96
N TRP A 184 8.74 -31.01 30.36
CA TRP A 184 10.09 -30.77 29.86
C TRP A 184 11.06 -31.87 30.30
N TYR A 185 10.98 -32.32 31.55
CA TYR A 185 11.77 -33.46 32.02
C TYR A 185 11.29 -34.80 31.44
N ASP A 186 9.98 -35.01 31.30
CA ASP A 186 9.41 -36.19 30.65
C ASP A 186 9.95 -36.33 29.23
N PHE A 187 10.01 -35.23 28.46
CA PHE A 187 10.58 -35.25 27.12
C PHE A 187 12.07 -35.63 27.10
N GLN A 188 12.86 -35.16 28.07
CA GLN A 188 14.28 -35.51 28.18
C GLN A 188 14.51 -36.99 28.54
N GLY A 189 13.54 -37.60 29.23
CA GLY A 189 13.58 -39.00 29.66
C GLY A 189 12.90 -39.98 28.71
N ASP A 190 12.21 -39.50 27.68
CA ASP A 190 11.46 -40.34 26.73
C ASP A 190 12.35 -40.77 25.56
N SER A 191 12.68 -42.06 25.48
CA SER A 191 13.53 -42.61 24.42
C SER A 191 12.86 -42.63 23.03
N SER A 192 11.54 -42.47 22.94
CA SER A 192 10.80 -42.46 21.66
C SER A 192 11.14 -41.26 20.77
N ASN A 193 11.59 -40.16 21.36
CA ASN A 193 12.01 -38.96 20.62
C ASN A 193 13.28 -39.19 19.76
N GLY A 194 13.96 -40.33 19.90
CA GLY A 194 15.16 -40.69 19.15
C GLY A 194 16.45 -39.96 19.60
N LEU A 195 16.38 -39.19 20.69
CA LEU A 195 17.47 -38.44 21.31
C LEU A 195 17.89 -39.06 22.65
N ALA A 196 16.95 -39.45 23.51
CA ALA A 196 17.27 -40.04 24.80
C ALA A 196 17.76 -41.49 24.64
N PRO A 197 18.92 -41.86 25.25
CA PRO A 197 19.53 -43.17 25.05
C PRO A 197 18.82 -44.31 25.79
N LEU A 198 18.02 -43.99 26.81
CA LEU A 198 17.22 -44.91 27.61
C LEU A 198 16.06 -44.19 28.30
N ASP A 199 15.11 -44.94 28.86
CA ASP A 199 13.94 -44.37 29.52
C ASP A 199 14.27 -43.85 30.93
N ILE A 200 13.99 -42.58 31.19
CA ILE A 200 14.15 -41.96 32.51
C ILE A 200 12.80 -41.40 32.97
N ASP A 201 12.24 -41.95 34.04
CA ASP A 201 11.00 -41.46 34.64
C ASP A 201 11.34 -40.46 35.75
N PHE A 202 11.24 -39.17 35.43
CA PHE A 202 11.54 -38.07 36.34
C PHE A 202 10.36 -37.81 37.29
N LYS A 203 10.58 -37.98 38.60
CA LYS A 203 9.60 -37.68 39.64
C LYS A 203 9.97 -36.38 40.35
N ILE A 204 9.19 -35.33 40.08
CA ILE A 204 9.31 -34.05 40.80
C ILE A 204 8.52 -34.15 42.11
N ILE A 205 9.23 -34.08 43.22
CA ILE A 205 8.69 -34.22 44.58
C ILE A 205 8.56 -32.84 45.23
N GLN A 206 7.41 -32.56 45.84
CA GLN A 206 7.20 -31.32 46.60
C GLN A 206 7.85 -31.42 47.99
N GLU A 207 8.32 -30.29 48.52
CA GLU A 207 8.87 -30.24 49.88
C GLU A 207 7.82 -30.72 50.90
N GLY A 208 8.17 -31.76 51.67
CA GLY A 208 7.30 -32.36 52.67
C GLY A 208 6.32 -33.43 52.17
N ASP A 209 6.27 -33.70 50.86
CA ASP A 209 5.45 -34.78 50.30
C ASP A 209 6.25 -36.09 50.21
N THR A 210 5.90 -37.07 51.06
CA THR A 210 6.51 -38.40 51.07
C THR A 210 5.69 -39.44 50.31
N THR A 211 4.60 -39.04 49.64
CA THR A 211 3.71 -39.99 48.97
C THR A 211 4.37 -40.57 47.72
N GLY A 212 4.57 -41.89 47.68
CA GLY A 212 5.16 -42.59 46.53
C GLY A 212 6.69 -42.57 46.44
N VAL A 213 7.40 -42.03 47.44
CA VAL A 213 8.87 -42.04 47.51
C VAL A 213 9.35 -43.31 48.26
N PRO A 214 10.25 -44.13 47.67
CA PRO A 214 10.79 -45.32 48.35
C PRO A 214 11.61 -44.99 49.61
N GLU A 215 11.66 -45.90 50.59
CA GLU A 215 12.46 -45.71 51.81
C GLU A 215 13.96 -45.53 51.49
N GLY A 216 14.58 -44.49 52.04
CA GLY A 216 15.99 -44.14 51.81
C GLY A 216 16.25 -43.25 50.59
N VAL A 217 15.26 -43.02 49.72
CA VAL A 217 15.37 -42.06 48.61
C VAL A 217 15.31 -40.64 49.15
N VAL A 218 16.26 -39.80 48.73
CA VAL A 218 16.29 -38.37 49.02
C VAL A 218 16.21 -37.64 47.69
N PRO A 219 15.11 -36.93 47.38
CA PRO A 219 15.02 -36.13 46.18
C PRO A 219 16.16 -35.13 46.10
N TYR A 220 16.76 -34.98 44.92
CA TYR A 220 17.85 -34.03 44.75
C TYR A 220 17.30 -32.59 44.78
N ASP A 221 17.72 -31.81 45.78
CA ASP A 221 17.33 -30.40 45.94
C ASP A 221 18.57 -29.50 46.04
N GLY A 222 19.42 -29.56 45.00
CA GLY A 222 20.59 -28.69 44.87
C GLY A 222 20.23 -27.28 44.42
N VAL A 223 21.23 -26.41 44.33
CA VAL A 223 21.04 -25.03 43.83
C VAL A 223 21.01 -25.03 42.30
N ALA A 224 19.91 -24.55 41.73
CA ALA A 224 19.80 -24.19 40.32
C ALA A 224 19.96 -22.68 40.17
N LEU A 225 20.59 -22.24 39.07
CA LEU A 225 20.87 -20.82 38.82
C LEU A 225 19.67 -20.12 38.17
N MET A 226 19.37 -18.89 38.59
CA MET A 226 18.42 -18.04 37.88
C MET A 226 19.05 -17.45 36.61
N CYS A 227 18.23 -16.96 35.68
CA CYS A 227 18.75 -16.46 34.41
C CYS A 227 19.46 -15.10 34.50
N ASN A 228 19.27 -14.37 35.60
CA ASN A 228 19.95 -13.12 35.94
C ASN A 228 21.22 -13.32 36.82
N GLU A 229 21.62 -14.56 37.08
CA GLU A 229 22.81 -14.90 37.89
C GLU A 229 23.98 -15.35 36.99
N THR A 230 25.22 -15.06 37.41
CA THR A 230 26.45 -15.50 36.74
C THR A 230 26.77 -16.96 37.07
N THR A 231 27.36 -17.70 36.13
CA THR A 231 27.69 -19.10 36.37
C THR A 231 28.94 -19.25 37.26
N PRO A 232 29.05 -20.34 38.06
CA PRO A 232 30.24 -20.61 38.88
C PRO A 232 31.55 -20.77 38.09
N THR A 233 31.45 -21.02 36.78
CA THR A 233 32.59 -21.12 35.86
C THR A 233 33.05 -19.77 35.30
N GLY A 234 32.41 -18.66 35.69
CA GLY A 234 32.73 -17.30 35.22
C GLY A 234 31.93 -16.83 34.02
N GLY A 235 30.82 -17.49 33.67
CA GLY A 235 29.94 -17.10 32.58
C GLY A 235 29.00 -15.95 32.95
N ASP A 236 28.79 -15.05 31.99
CA ASP A 236 27.95 -13.86 32.12
C ASP A 236 26.44 -14.19 32.24
N VAL A 237 25.68 -13.21 32.74
CA VAL A 237 24.21 -13.26 32.86
C VAL A 237 23.53 -13.39 31.50
N CYS A 238 22.37 -14.04 31.45
CA CYS A 238 21.63 -14.20 30.20
C CYS A 238 21.14 -12.86 29.65
N SER A 239 21.06 -12.75 28.32
CA SER A 239 20.56 -11.56 27.64
C SER A 239 19.11 -11.27 28.03
N CYS A 240 18.70 -10.00 27.93
CA CYS A 240 17.30 -9.61 28.16
C CYS A 240 16.33 -10.26 27.16
N GLN A 241 16.79 -10.63 25.95
CA GLN A 241 15.94 -11.33 24.99
C GLN A 241 15.62 -12.77 25.43
N ASP A 242 16.61 -13.43 26.03
CA ASP A 242 16.54 -14.83 26.44
C ASP A 242 16.08 -14.99 27.91
N CYS A 243 16.09 -13.90 28.69
CA CYS A 243 15.67 -13.82 30.09
C CYS A 243 15.03 -12.46 30.40
N GLN A 244 13.71 -12.45 30.65
CA GLN A 244 12.98 -11.23 30.98
C GLN A 244 13.42 -10.62 32.32
N GLU A 245 13.90 -11.44 33.27
CA GLU A 245 14.34 -10.99 34.60
C GLU A 245 15.68 -10.23 34.55
N SER A 246 16.45 -10.39 33.47
CA SER A 246 17.67 -9.62 33.21
C SER A 246 17.41 -8.26 32.56
N CYS A 247 16.16 -7.95 32.20
CA CYS A 247 15.82 -6.71 31.50
C CYS A 247 15.72 -5.49 32.44
N PRO A 248 16.22 -4.32 32.01
CA PRO A 248 15.91 -3.07 32.71
C PRO A 248 14.42 -2.73 32.56
N SER A 249 13.82 -2.11 33.57
CA SER A 249 12.43 -1.63 33.49
C SER A 249 12.33 -0.44 32.53
N VAL A 250 11.82 -0.67 31.32
CA VAL A 250 11.61 0.38 30.30
C VAL A 250 10.13 0.79 30.28
N LEU A 251 9.86 2.10 30.33
CA LEU A 251 8.50 2.62 30.19
C LEU A 251 7.94 2.31 28.80
N PRO A 252 6.68 1.85 28.67
CA PRO A 252 6.06 1.61 27.38
C PRO A 252 6.10 2.87 26.50
N PRO A 253 6.28 2.74 25.18
CA PRO A 253 6.34 3.89 24.28
C PRO A 253 5.09 4.75 24.45
N PRO A 254 5.18 6.09 24.47
CA PRO A 254 4.02 6.95 24.72
C PRO A 254 2.90 6.67 23.70
N PRO A 255 1.62 6.77 24.08
CA PRO A 255 0.52 6.58 23.15
C PRO A 255 0.63 7.61 22.02
N VAL A 256 0.30 7.18 20.79
CA VAL A 256 0.24 8.06 19.62
C VAL A 256 -0.64 9.25 19.97
N ALA A 257 -0.16 10.47 19.68
CA ALA A 257 -0.93 11.69 19.94
C ALA A 257 -2.30 11.57 19.27
N GLY A 258 -3.36 11.52 20.08
CA GLY A 258 -4.74 11.45 19.60
C GLY A 258 -5.11 12.69 18.80
N HIS A 259 -6.23 12.61 18.07
CA HIS A 259 -6.80 13.75 17.35
C HIS A 259 -6.87 14.99 18.26
N PHE A 260 -6.59 16.17 17.70
CA PHE A 260 -6.68 17.44 18.42
C PHE A 260 -8.08 17.56 19.05
N THR A 261 -8.17 17.48 20.38
CA THR A 261 -9.43 17.56 21.12
C THR A 261 -9.47 18.81 21.99
N LEU A 262 -10.61 19.50 21.97
CA LEU A 262 -10.88 20.65 22.83
C LEU A 262 -12.20 20.36 23.56
N LEU A 263 -12.22 20.49 24.89
CA LEU A 263 -13.40 20.23 25.74
C LEU A 263 -14.03 18.82 25.54
N GLY A 264 -13.23 17.80 25.23
CA GLY A 264 -13.71 16.43 25.03
C GLY A 264 -14.42 16.16 23.69
N THR A 265 -14.35 17.11 22.76
CA THR A 265 -14.85 16.99 21.37
C THR A 265 -13.73 17.32 20.38
N ASP A 266 -13.93 17.01 19.09
CA ASP A 266 -12.95 17.33 18.04
C ASP A 266 -12.65 18.84 18.02
N GLY A 267 -11.38 19.20 18.25
CA GLY A 267 -10.96 20.58 18.41
C GLY A 267 -11.13 21.39 17.13
N TYR A 268 -11.08 20.77 15.95
CA TYR A 268 -11.37 21.46 14.69
C TYR A 268 -12.85 21.84 14.58
N LEU A 269 -13.75 21.00 15.10
CA LEU A 269 -15.18 21.26 15.14
C LEU A 269 -15.50 22.44 16.08
N VAL A 270 -14.85 22.49 17.25
CA VAL A 270 -15.02 23.61 18.19
C VAL A 270 -14.50 24.93 17.60
N ILE A 271 -13.31 24.91 16.98
CA ILE A 271 -12.76 26.08 16.27
C ILE A 271 -13.69 26.54 15.15
N SER A 272 -14.26 25.61 14.38
CA SER A 272 -15.18 25.93 13.29
C SER A 272 -16.48 26.58 13.78
N ILE A 273 -17.04 26.10 14.89
CA ILE A 273 -18.22 26.70 15.53
C ILE A 273 -17.92 28.11 16.04
N ILE A 274 -16.76 28.31 16.69
CA ILE A 274 -16.35 29.63 17.18
C ILE A 274 -16.16 30.61 16.02
N LEU A 275 -15.49 30.19 14.93
CA LEU A 275 -15.34 30.97 13.72
C LEU A 275 -16.70 31.33 13.10
N LEU A 276 -17.62 30.37 13.02
CA LEU A 276 -18.97 30.62 12.50
C LEU A 276 -19.73 31.65 13.34
N ILE A 277 -19.67 31.56 14.67
CA ILE A 277 -20.30 32.52 15.59
C ILE A 277 -19.69 33.91 15.43
N LEU A 278 -18.36 34.01 15.35
CA LEU A 278 -17.65 35.28 15.10
C LEU A 278 -18.03 35.88 13.75
N LEU A 279 -18.18 35.05 12.72
CA LEU A 279 -18.54 35.48 11.37
C LEU A 279 -20.00 35.98 11.32
N ILE A 280 -20.92 35.29 12.00
CA ILE A 280 -22.31 35.72 12.16
C ILE A 280 -22.39 37.04 12.96
N LEU A 281 -21.67 37.16 14.07
CA LEU A 281 -21.62 38.39 14.89
C LEU A 281 -21.05 39.56 14.09
N SER A 282 -19.96 39.36 13.36
CA SER A 282 -19.37 40.37 12.45
C SER A 282 -20.34 40.78 11.35
N PHE A 283 -21.07 39.83 10.76
CA PHE A 283 -22.07 40.11 9.72
C PHE A 283 -23.27 40.90 10.25
N VAL A 284 -23.76 40.56 11.45
CA VAL A 284 -24.84 41.28 12.15
C VAL A 284 -24.37 42.68 12.58
N LEU A 285 -23.13 42.82 13.06
CA LEU A 285 -22.52 44.10 13.38
C LEU A 285 -22.35 44.97 12.13
N TYR A 286 -21.92 44.39 11.01
CA TYR A 286 -21.79 45.09 9.73
C TYR A 286 -23.16 45.54 9.18
N LEU A 287 -24.20 44.69 9.28
CA LEU A 287 -25.57 45.04 8.89
C LEU A 287 -26.14 46.15 9.76
N SER A 288 -25.94 46.09 11.08
CA SER A 288 -26.40 47.12 12.01
C SER A 288 -25.66 48.45 11.80
N VAL A 289 -24.34 48.44 11.58
CA VAL A 289 -23.55 49.63 11.23
C VAL A 289 -23.92 50.16 9.85
N SER A 290 -24.16 49.31 8.84
CA SER A 290 -24.58 49.72 7.50
C SER A 290 -25.99 50.33 7.51
N CYS A 291 -26.92 49.80 8.31
CA CYS A 291 -28.23 50.40 8.54
C CYS A 291 -28.13 51.75 9.27
N LEU A 292 -27.26 51.87 10.28
CA LEU A 292 -26.99 53.13 11.00
C LEU A 292 -26.36 54.19 10.09
N VAL A 293 -25.39 53.80 9.25
CA VAL A 293 -24.73 54.69 8.29
C VAL A 293 -25.67 55.07 7.14
N ALA A 294 -26.52 54.16 6.65
CA ALA A 294 -27.54 54.46 5.65
C ALA A 294 -28.63 55.41 6.20
N SER A 295 -29.00 55.26 7.47
CA SER A 295 -29.87 56.19 8.20
C SER A 295 -29.23 57.59 8.33
N HIS A 296 -27.91 57.67 8.58
CA HIS A 296 -27.18 58.93 8.64
C HIS A 296 -26.89 59.58 7.26
N LYS A 297 -26.77 58.80 6.18
CA LYS A 297 -26.44 59.29 4.83
C LYS A 297 -27.61 59.95 4.10
N ASN A 298 -28.84 59.76 4.58
CA ASN A 298 -30.03 60.43 4.02
C ASN A 298 -30.17 61.91 4.43
N LYS A 299 -29.22 62.48 5.18
CA LYS A 299 -29.29 63.90 5.63
C LYS A 299 -28.22 64.86 5.07
N LYS A 300 -27.29 64.40 4.23
CA LYS A 300 -26.33 65.30 3.55
C LYS A 300 -26.08 64.87 2.10
N LYS A 301 -26.92 65.37 1.19
CA LYS A 301 -26.54 65.58 -0.22
C LYS A 301 -25.75 66.88 -0.29
N GLY A 302 -24.49 66.79 -0.72
CA GLY A 302 -23.64 67.93 -1.03
C GLY A 302 -22.64 67.53 -2.10
N ILE A 303 -22.71 68.24 -3.23
CA ILE A 303 -21.92 68.06 -4.46
C ILE A 303 -20.43 68.22 -4.15
N HIS A 304 -19.60 67.25 -4.54
CA HIS A 304 -18.17 67.49 -4.75
C HIS A 304 -17.71 66.94 -6.10
N ARG A 305 -17.25 67.87 -6.92
CA ARG A 305 -16.61 67.69 -8.23
C ARG A 305 -15.11 67.55 -7.95
N GLY A 306 -14.56 66.34 -8.08
CA GLY A 306 -13.14 66.06 -7.97
C GLY A 306 -12.58 65.56 -9.29
N LYS A 307 -11.62 66.31 -9.85
CA LYS A 307 -10.76 65.88 -10.97
C LYS A 307 -9.81 64.80 -10.44
N GLY A 308 -9.85 63.61 -11.05
CA GLY A 308 -8.93 62.50 -10.78
C GLY A 308 -8.44 61.93 -12.11
N LYS A 309 -7.12 61.79 -12.24
CA LYS A 309 -6.33 61.47 -13.43
C LYS A 309 -6.77 60.19 -14.15
N ASP A 310 -6.71 60.25 -15.48
CA ASP A 310 -6.79 59.14 -16.42
C ASP A 310 -5.80 58.03 -16.08
N LYS A 311 -6.31 56.80 -16.01
CA LYS A 311 -5.59 55.54 -16.27
C LYS A 311 -6.64 54.43 -16.41
N ASP A 312 -7.03 54.15 -17.66
CA ASP A 312 -7.51 52.83 -18.10
C ASP A 312 -7.70 52.83 -19.62
N SER A 313 -6.59 52.60 -20.33
CA SER A 313 -6.50 52.47 -21.79
C SER A 313 -6.54 51.00 -22.27
N ASP A 314 -6.46 50.03 -21.35
CA ASP A 314 -6.12 48.64 -21.72
C ASP A 314 -7.34 47.82 -22.19
N LYS A 315 -8.54 48.09 -21.67
CA LYS A 315 -9.77 47.35 -22.05
C LYS A 315 -10.28 47.69 -23.45
N ALA A 316 -10.24 48.97 -23.82
CA ALA A 316 -10.58 49.43 -25.17
C ALA A 316 -9.54 48.93 -26.19
N PHE A 317 -8.28 48.81 -25.76
CA PHE A 317 -7.19 48.30 -26.60
C PHE A 317 -7.38 46.81 -26.94
N LEU A 318 -7.56 45.90 -25.97
CA LEU A 318 -7.77 44.46 -26.26
C LEU A 318 -9.01 44.22 -27.13
N SER A 319 -10.13 44.89 -26.83
CA SER A 319 -11.36 44.75 -27.62
C SER A 319 -11.18 45.23 -29.07
N SER A 320 -10.42 46.32 -29.28
CA SER A 320 -10.07 46.81 -30.61
C SER A 320 -9.18 45.84 -31.38
N GLN A 321 -8.19 45.22 -30.73
CA GLN A 321 -7.29 44.25 -31.37
C GLN A 321 -8.05 42.99 -31.81
N PHE A 322 -8.86 42.41 -30.91
CA PHE A 322 -9.68 41.25 -31.24
C PHE A 322 -10.71 41.54 -32.33
N ARG A 323 -11.22 42.77 -32.40
CA ARG A 323 -12.12 43.19 -33.48
C ARG A 323 -11.43 43.19 -34.84
N ILE A 324 -10.24 43.80 -34.93
CA ILE A 324 -9.45 43.81 -36.18
C ILE A 324 -9.11 42.38 -36.59
N TRP A 325 -8.64 41.57 -35.63
CA TRP A 325 -8.24 40.20 -35.89
C TRP A 325 -9.40 39.31 -36.34
N GLY A 326 -10.56 39.42 -35.70
CA GLY A 326 -11.77 38.71 -36.10
C GLY A 326 -12.24 39.07 -37.51
N THR A 327 -12.17 40.36 -37.89
CA THR A 327 -12.52 40.80 -39.25
C THR A 327 -11.55 40.26 -40.31
N ILE A 328 -10.25 40.21 -40.00
CA ILE A 328 -9.24 39.61 -40.90
C ILE A 328 -9.50 38.12 -41.11
N ILE A 329 -9.71 37.36 -40.03
CA ILE A 329 -9.95 35.91 -40.10
C ILE A 329 -11.25 35.61 -40.86
N ALA A 330 -12.32 36.37 -40.60
CA ALA A 330 -13.60 36.22 -41.29
C ALA A 330 -13.52 36.56 -42.79
N SER A 331 -12.56 37.41 -43.19
CA SER A 331 -12.34 37.77 -44.61
C SER A 331 -11.64 36.67 -45.41
N TYR A 332 -10.76 35.88 -44.76
CA TYR A 332 -9.96 34.83 -45.39
C TYR A 332 -10.13 33.45 -44.72
N PRO A 333 -11.34 32.87 -44.67
CA PRO A 333 -11.61 31.69 -43.85
C PRO A 333 -10.95 30.40 -44.37
N LEU A 334 -10.84 30.21 -45.70
CA LEU A 334 -10.28 28.98 -46.28
C LEU A 334 -8.76 28.86 -46.07
N THR A 335 -8.03 29.97 -46.18
CA THR A 335 -6.58 29.99 -45.97
C THR A 335 -6.23 29.77 -44.50
N VAL A 336 -7.01 30.34 -43.58
CA VAL A 336 -6.82 30.14 -42.13
C VAL A 336 -7.09 28.69 -41.73
N LEU A 337 -8.16 28.08 -42.24
CA LEU A 337 -8.46 26.67 -41.98
C LEU A 337 -7.33 25.75 -42.47
N LEU A 338 -6.80 25.98 -43.68
CA LEU A 338 -5.68 25.21 -44.21
C LEU A 338 -4.42 25.36 -43.34
N LEU A 339 -4.09 26.59 -42.91
CA LEU A 339 -2.93 26.85 -42.06
C LEU A 339 -3.08 26.20 -40.67
N SER A 340 -4.26 26.28 -40.05
CA SER A 340 -4.53 25.61 -38.77
C SER A 340 -4.39 24.08 -38.88
N LEU A 341 -4.84 23.49 -39.99
CA LEU A 341 -4.74 22.05 -40.22
C LEU A 341 -3.28 21.60 -40.42
N ILE A 342 -2.45 22.40 -41.09
CA ILE A 342 -1.01 22.14 -41.20
C ILE A 342 -0.34 22.16 -39.82
N VAL A 343 -0.63 23.17 -39.00
CA VAL A 343 -0.05 23.28 -37.64
C VAL A 343 -0.43 22.06 -36.79
N VAL A 344 -1.69 21.65 -36.79
CA VAL A 344 -2.16 20.45 -36.06
C VAL A 344 -1.48 19.19 -36.59
N ALA A 345 -1.33 19.05 -37.91
CA ALA A 345 -0.69 17.90 -38.52
C ALA A 345 0.78 17.79 -38.10
N VAL A 346 1.51 18.91 -38.07
CA VAL A 346 2.93 18.97 -37.63
C VAL A 346 3.05 18.50 -36.18
N PHE A 347 2.25 19.03 -35.26
CA PHE A 347 2.30 18.60 -33.85
C PHE A 347 1.85 17.14 -33.66
N SER A 348 0.87 16.67 -34.43
CA SER A 348 0.35 15.30 -34.32
C SER A 348 1.33 14.23 -34.80
N VAL A 349 2.35 14.56 -35.62
CA VAL A 349 3.38 13.58 -36.05
C VAL A 349 4.10 12.95 -34.86
N GLY A 350 4.27 13.69 -33.75
CA GLY A 350 4.93 13.20 -32.54
C GLY A 350 4.21 12.03 -31.86
N LEU A 351 2.94 11.76 -32.18
CA LEU A 351 2.21 10.59 -31.66
C LEU A 351 2.83 9.25 -32.07
N LYS A 352 3.68 9.20 -33.10
CA LYS A 352 4.40 7.97 -33.49
C LYS A 352 5.37 7.48 -32.41
N ASP A 353 5.90 8.39 -31.61
CA ASP A 353 6.89 8.10 -30.57
C ASP A 353 6.24 7.95 -29.18
N ILE A 354 4.92 7.77 -29.11
CA ILE A 354 4.19 7.71 -27.83
C ILE A 354 4.61 6.48 -27.01
N LYS A 355 5.06 6.73 -25.78
CA LYS A 355 5.35 5.70 -24.78
C LYS A 355 4.29 5.72 -23.68
N LEU A 356 3.71 4.57 -23.39
CA LEU A 356 2.71 4.39 -22.34
C LEU A 356 3.34 3.75 -21.11
N THR A 357 3.24 4.40 -19.96
CA THR A 357 3.64 3.83 -18.66
C THR A 357 2.46 3.10 -18.03
N THR A 358 2.59 1.78 -17.83
CA THR A 358 1.59 0.94 -17.13
C THR A 358 2.01 0.57 -15.71
N ASP A 359 3.31 0.70 -15.38
CA ASP A 359 3.83 0.36 -14.06
C ASP A 359 3.24 1.28 -12.98
N PRO A 360 2.52 0.73 -11.98
CA PRO A 360 1.96 1.54 -10.90
C PRO A 360 3.05 2.22 -10.06
N VAL A 361 4.24 1.63 -9.91
CA VAL A 361 5.34 2.24 -9.14
C VAL A 361 5.80 3.51 -9.85
N GLU A 362 5.96 3.49 -11.17
CA GLU A 362 6.36 4.68 -11.96
C GLU A 362 5.30 5.77 -12.02
N LEU A 363 4.02 5.40 -11.94
CA LEU A 363 2.92 6.36 -11.98
C LEU A 363 2.75 7.09 -10.63
N TRP A 364 2.88 6.35 -9.53
CA TRP A 364 2.44 6.82 -8.20
C TRP A 364 3.58 7.15 -7.22
N SER A 365 4.83 6.80 -7.52
CA SER A 365 5.99 7.17 -6.70
C SER A 365 6.89 8.17 -7.42
N ALA A 366 7.32 9.21 -6.72
CA ALA A 366 8.27 10.17 -7.28
C ALA A 366 9.64 9.51 -7.46
N PRO A 367 10.34 9.70 -8.59
CA PRO A 367 11.61 9.02 -8.87
C PRO A 367 12.71 9.38 -7.87
N ASN A 368 12.65 10.58 -7.28
CA ASN A 368 13.61 11.06 -6.30
C ASN A 368 13.11 10.91 -4.85
N SER A 369 12.02 10.17 -4.60
CA SER A 369 11.48 10.02 -3.24
C SER A 369 12.41 9.16 -2.37
N ARG A 370 12.34 9.32 -1.04
CA ARG A 370 13.15 8.54 -0.12
C ARG A 370 12.84 7.05 -0.25
N ALA A 371 11.57 6.65 -0.33
CA ALA A 371 11.21 5.23 -0.52
C ALA A 371 11.72 4.66 -1.86
N ARG A 372 11.79 5.48 -2.92
CA ARG A 372 12.32 5.08 -4.22
C ARG A 372 13.84 4.82 -4.15
N GLN A 373 14.58 5.70 -3.49
CA GLN A 373 16.02 5.54 -3.26
C GLN A 373 16.32 4.34 -2.34
N GLU A 374 15.52 4.15 -1.30
CA GLU A 374 15.60 2.98 -0.40
C GLU A 374 15.35 1.67 -1.17
N LYS A 375 14.36 1.64 -2.06
CA LYS A 375 14.08 0.51 -2.95
C LYS A 375 15.23 0.26 -3.94
N GLU A 376 15.73 1.29 -4.60
CA GLU A 376 16.84 1.16 -5.57
C GLU A 376 18.12 0.66 -4.89
N PHE A 377 18.42 1.16 -3.68
CA PHE A 377 19.50 0.63 -2.86
C PHE A 377 19.29 -0.85 -2.54
N HIS A 378 18.11 -1.22 -2.04
CA HIS A 378 17.81 -2.61 -1.70
C HIS A 378 17.98 -3.55 -2.92
N ASP A 379 17.39 -3.19 -4.06
CA ASP A 379 17.41 -4.03 -5.27
C ASP A 379 18.80 -4.14 -5.89
N THR A 380 19.66 -3.14 -5.71
CA THR A 380 21.06 -3.18 -6.19
C THR A 380 21.91 -4.18 -5.41
N TYR A 381 21.65 -4.34 -4.10
CA TYR A 381 22.50 -5.14 -3.21
C TYR A 381 21.93 -6.52 -2.86
N PHE A 382 20.60 -6.69 -2.70
CA PHE A 382 19.99 -7.90 -2.11
C PHE A 382 19.07 -8.72 -3.03
N ASP A 383 19.15 -8.48 -4.34
CA ASP A 383 18.18 -8.89 -5.37
C ASP A 383 16.77 -8.25 -5.15
N PRO A 384 15.96 -8.10 -6.22
CA PRO A 384 14.59 -7.61 -6.06
C PRO A 384 13.75 -8.56 -5.23
N PHE A 385 12.83 -8.02 -4.43
CA PHE A 385 11.90 -8.82 -3.61
C PHE A 385 11.13 -9.83 -4.48
N TYR A 386 11.04 -11.07 -4.00
CA TYR A 386 10.44 -12.19 -4.75
C TYR A 386 8.95 -11.96 -5.07
N ARG A 387 8.47 -12.56 -6.16
CA ARG A 387 7.08 -12.45 -6.60
C ARG A 387 6.26 -13.52 -5.89
N THR A 388 5.14 -13.13 -5.29
CA THR A 388 4.30 -14.03 -4.48
C THR A 388 3.03 -14.41 -5.23
N ASN A 389 2.78 -15.69 -5.40
CA ASN A 389 1.55 -16.22 -5.99
C ASN A 389 0.82 -17.06 -4.96
N GLN A 390 -0.39 -16.69 -4.59
CA GLN A 390 -1.10 -17.28 -3.45
C GLN A 390 -2.49 -17.76 -3.85
N VAL A 391 -2.88 -18.92 -3.30
CA VAL A 391 -4.22 -19.50 -3.39
C VAL A 391 -4.71 -19.78 -1.97
N ILE A 392 -5.87 -19.23 -1.64
CA ILE A 392 -6.57 -19.45 -0.38
C ILE A 392 -7.80 -20.29 -0.68
N LEU A 393 -7.93 -21.41 0.02
CA LEU A 393 -9.00 -22.37 -0.17
C LEU A 393 -9.81 -22.48 1.12
N THR A 394 -11.14 -22.38 1.01
CA THR A 394 -12.06 -22.64 2.13
C THR A 394 -13.15 -23.63 1.71
N ALA A 395 -13.70 -24.39 2.65
CA ALA A 395 -14.76 -25.37 2.39
C ALA A 395 -16.01 -25.07 3.23
N PRO A 396 -16.78 -24.02 2.88
CA PRO A 396 -17.94 -23.60 3.66
C PRO A 396 -19.03 -24.69 3.65
N GLY A 397 -19.64 -24.96 4.82
CA GLY A 397 -20.77 -25.89 4.96
C GLY A 397 -20.42 -27.31 5.39
N ARG A 398 -19.14 -27.69 5.50
CA ARG A 398 -18.73 -28.94 6.15
C ARG A 398 -18.68 -28.76 7.67
N LYS A 399 -19.27 -29.68 8.43
CA LYS A 399 -19.21 -29.64 9.90
C LYS A 399 -17.85 -30.12 10.39
N GLY A 400 -17.30 -29.45 11.40
CA GLY A 400 -16.14 -29.93 12.12
C GLY A 400 -16.41 -31.25 12.85
N HIS A 401 -15.35 -31.94 13.22
CA HIS A 401 -15.39 -33.20 13.97
C HIS A 401 -14.38 -33.17 15.12
N ILE A 402 -14.63 -33.98 16.16
CA ILE A 402 -13.72 -34.11 17.29
C ILE A 402 -12.87 -35.36 17.06
N TYR A 403 -11.56 -35.22 17.14
CA TYR A 403 -10.61 -36.32 17.06
C TYR A 403 -9.96 -36.56 18.43
N ASP A 404 -10.13 -37.76 18.98
CA ASP A 404 -9.55 -38.13 20.28
C ASP A 404 -8.19 -38.82 20.10
N SER A 405 -7.14 -37.99 20.05
CA SER A 405 -5.76 -38.43 19.90
C SER A 405 -5.26 -39.19 21.12
N LEU A 406 -4.42 -40.21 20.90
CA LEU A 406 -3.67 -40.88 21.97
C LEU A 406 -2.74 -39.92 22.70
N LEU A 407 -2.12 -38.99 21.97
CA LEU A 407 -1.09 -38.09 22.47
C LEU A 407 -1.64 -36.75 22.95
N PHE A 408 -2.67 -36.22 22.28
CA PHE A 408 -3.16 -34.85 22.46
C PHE A 408 -4.55 -34.76 23.10
N GLY A 409 -5.19 -35.90 23.37
CA GLY A 409 -6.59 -35.96 23.84
C GLY A 409 -7.58 -35.47 22.78
N PRO A 410 -8.79 -35.05 23.18
CA PRO A 410 -9.83 -34.59 22.26
C PRO A 410 -9.46 -33.23 21.64
N GLN A 411 -9.34 -33.20 20.32
CA GLN A 411 -9.02 -32.02 19.51
C GLN A 411 -10.15 -31.70 18.53
N ASN A 412 -10.45 -30.40 18.37
CA ASN A 412 -11.46 -29.94 17.43
C ASN A 412 -10.83 -29.75 16.05
N PHE A 413 -11.34 -30.47 15.06
CA PHE A 413 -10.96 -30.33 13.65
C PHE A 413 -12.06 -29.58 12.90
N SER A 414 -11.67 -28.53 12.18
CA SER A 414 -12.57 -27.82 11.28
C SER A 414 -13.01 -28.72 10.11
N GLY A 415 -14.13 -28.38 9.47
CA GLY A 415 -14.66 -29.11 8.32
C GLY A 415 -13.71 -29.13 7.11
N ILE A 416 -12.82 -28.14 7.00
CA ILE A 416 -11.77 -28.10 5.97
C ILE A 416 -10.62 -29.08 6.26
N MET A 417 -10.37 -29.37 7.55
CA MET A 417 -9.28 -30.23 8.01
C MET A 417 -9.65 -31.71 7.88
N SER A 418 -9.92 -32.13 6.65
CA SER A 418 -10.29 -33.50 6.28
C SER A 418 -9.28 -34.07 5.29
N LYS A 419 -9.02 -35.37 5.41
CA LYS A 419 -8.01 -36.07 4.59
C LYS A 419 -8.27 -35.93 3.09
N GLU A 420 -9.53 -36.00 2.66
CA GLU A 420 -9.94 -35.85 1.26
C GLU A 420 -9.51 -34.49 0.68
N LEU A 421 -9.77 -33.41 1.43
CA LEU A 421 -9.42 -32.05 1.00
C LEU A 421 -7.91 -31.80 0.98
N ILE A 422 -7.16 -32.41 1.91
CA ILE A 422 -5.69 -32.32 1.91
C ILE A 422 -5.11 -33.03 0.67
N ILE A 423 -5.68 -34.16 0.25
CA ILE A 423 -5.29 -34.86 -0.97
C ILE A 423 -5.66 -34.03 -2.20
N GLU A 424 -6.87 -33.46 -2.26
CA GLU A 424 -7.31 -32.58 -3.36
C GLU A 424 -6.40 -31.33 -3.48
N LEU A 425 -5.95 -30.76 -2.34
CA LEU A 425 -4.95 -29.69 -2.30
C LEU A 425 -3.60 -30.14 -2.86
N LEU A 426 -3.13 -31.34 -2.49
CA LEU A 426 -1.88 -31.91 -3.01
C LEU A 426 -1.95 -32.15 -4.52
N GLU A 427 -3.09 -32.60 -5.05
CA GLU A 427 -3.32 -32.76 -6.50
C GLU A 427 -3.21 -31.43 -7.24
N LEU A 428 -3.87 -30.38 -6.73
CA LEU A 428 -3.79 -29.02 -7.29
C LEU A 428 -2.36 -28.49 -7.26
N GLN A 429 -1.67 -28.63 -6.11
CA GLN A 429 -0.28 -28.20 -5.96
C GLN A 429 0.64 -28.91 -6.95
N THR A 430 0.53 -30.24 -7.06
CA THR A 430 1.34 -31.05 -7.96
C THR A 430 1.12 -30.66 -9.42
N ARG A 431 -0.14 -30.40 -9.81
CA ARG A 431 -0.50 -29.94 -11.16
C ARG A 431 0.16 -28.60 -11.50
N ILE A 432 0.23 -27.67 -10.54
CA ILE A 432 0.90 -26.38 -10.72
C ILE A 432 2.42 -26.55 -10.79
N GLN A 433 3.02 -27.39 -9.93
CA GLN A 433 4.46 -27.60 -9.89
C GLN A 433 5.01 -28.20 -11.20
N VAL A 434 4.27 -29.11 -11.84
CA VAL A 434 4.68 -29.79 -13.09
C VAL A 434 4.40 -28.95 -14.35
N LEU A 435 3.85 -27.74 -14.21
CA LEU A 435 3.56 -26.84 -15.32
C LEU A 435 4.80 -26.61 -16.21
N LYS A 436 4.60 -26.78 -17.53
CA LYS A 436 5.59 -26.53 -18.58
C LYS A 436 4.96 -25.69 -19.68
N PHE A 437 5.69 -24.70 -20.18
CA PHE A 437 5.25 -23.88 -21.31
C PHE A 437 6.41 -23.55 -22.23
N TRP A 438 6.12 -23.27 -23.50
CA TRP A 438 7.13 -22.83 -24.46
C TRP A 438 7.45 -21.35 -24.25
N SER A 439 8.73 -20.99 -24.12
CA SER A 439 9.18 -19.60 -24.03
C SER A 439 9.93 -19.20 -25.30
N ASP A 440 9.41 -18.21 -26.02
CA ASP A 440 10.07 -17.65 -27.19
C ASP A 440 11.36 -16.90 -26.81
N ASP A 441 11.37 -16.23 -25.65
CA ASP A 441 12.55 -15.48 -25.16
C ASP A 441 13.72 -16.41 -24.76
N LEU A 442 13.44 -17.61 -24.23
CA LEU A 442 14.48 -18.60 -23.88
C LEU A 442 14.72 -19.65 -24.97
N ASN A 443 13.89 -19.66 -26.02
CA ASN A 443 13.88 -20.66 -27.10
C ASN A 443 13.89 -22.12 -26.61
N ARG A 444 13.20 -22.39 -25.49
CA ARG A 444 13.08 -23.72 -24.88
C ARG A 444 11.80 -23.81 -24.06
N THR A 445 11.39 -25.03 -23.71
CA THR A 445 10.32 -25.26 -22.74
C THR A 445 10.80 -24.86 -21.35
N ALA A 446 10.14 -23.86 -20.76
CA ALA A 446 10.38 -23.41 -19.40
C ALA A 446 9.46 -24.15 -18.42
N SER A 447 9.92 -24.34 -17.18
CA SER A 447 9.13 -24.90 -16.08
C SER A 447 9.34 -24.11 -14.78
N LEU A 448 8.67 -24.51 -13.69
CA LEU A 448 8.77 -23.81 -12.39
C LEU A 448 10.23 -23.61 -11.93
N LYS A 449 11.09 -24.64 -12.07
CA LYS A 449 12.52 -24.55 -11.70
C LYS A 449 13.31 -23.42 -12.37
N ASP A 450 12.87 -22.94 -13.54
CA ASP A 450 13.60 -21.89 -14.26
C ASP A 450 13.34 -20.49 -13.67
N VAL A 451 12.28 -20.34 -12.86
CA VAL A 451 11.81 -19.05 -12.31
C VAL A 451 11.59 -19.06 -10.80
N CYS A 452 11.54 -20.24 -10.15
CA CYS A 452 11.22 -20.35 -8.73
C CYS A 452 12.34 -19.80 -7.82
N PHE A 453 11.94 -19.31 -6.65
CA PHE A 453 12.88 -19.03 -5.57
C PHE A 453 13.29 -20.33 -4.89
N ALA A 454 14.59 -20.61 -4.83
CA ALA A 454 15.16 -21.83 -4.23
C ALA A 454 16.23 -21.46 -3.19
N PRO A 455 15.97 -21.59 -1.88
CA PRO A 455 16.86 -21.06 -0.85
C PRO A 455 18.14 -21.88 -0.67
N LEU A 456 18.08 -23.21 -0.77
CA LEU A 456 19.26 -24.07 -0.52
C LEU A 456 20.10 -24.38 -1.78
N ASN A 457 19.51 -24.26 -2.98
CA ASN A 457 20.18 -24.57 -4.24
C ASN A 457 19.82 -23.55 -5.34
N PRO A 458 20.27 -22.28 -5.22
CA PRO A 458 19.84 -21.21 -6.11
C PRO A 458 20.43 -21.30 -7.53
N ASN A 459 21.59 -21.94 -7.72
CA ASN A 459 22.31 -21.93 -9.00
C ASN A 459 21.78 -22.97 -10.01
N ASN A 460 21.35 -24.14 -9.54
CA ASN A 460 20.80 -25.18 -10.40
C ASN A 460 19.67 -25.93 -9.68
N PRO A 461 18.53 -25.25 -9.47
CA PRO A 461 17.44 -25.81 -8.67
C PRO A 461 16.79 -27.01 -9.36
N SER A 462 16.54 -28.04 -8.56
CA SER A 462 15.57 -29.07 -8.88
C SER A 462 14.15 -28.59 -8.56
N GLN A 463 13.12 -29.35 -8.97
CA GLN A 463 11.74 -28.98 -8.71
C GLN A 463 11.37 -29.02 -7.22
N THR A 464 12.03 -29.89 -6.44
CA THR A 464 11.86 -30.00 -4.98
C THR A 464 12.60 -28.91 -4.21
N ASP A 465 13.54 -28.20 -4.85
CA ASP A 465 14.27 -27.09 -4.20
C ASP A 465 13.48 -25.77 -4.21
N CYS A 466 12.37 -25.72 -4.95
CA CYS A 466 11.53 -24.52 -5.08
C CYS A 466 10.69 -24.28 -3.82
N ALA A 467 10.69 -23.05 -3.31
CA ALA A 467 9.92 -22.66 -2.13
C ALA A 467 8.41 -22.64 -2.40
N VAL A 468 7.74 -23.72 -1.99
CA VAL A 468 6.28 -23.86 -2.01
C VAL A 468 5.80 -24.08 -0.58
N ASN A 469 5.02 -23.14 -0.05
CA ASN A 469 4.48 -23.21 1.30
C ASN A 469 3.02 -23.65 1.26
N SER A 470 2.70 -24.76 1.93
CA SER A 470 1.36 -25.34 2.00
C SER A 470 1.28 -26.38 3.12
N LEU A 471 0.07 -26.83 3.47
CA LEU A 471 -0.12 -27.89 4.47
C LEU A 471 0.49 -29.25 4.06
N PRO A 472 0.38 -29.71 2.79
CA PRO A 472 1.03 -30.96 2.35
C PRO A 472 2.55 -31.02 2.52
N GLN A 473 3.22 -29.88 2.74
CA GLN A 473 4.66 -29.86 2.99
C GLN A 473 5.08 -30.54 4.30
N TYR A 474 4.20 -30.59 5.32
CA TYR A 474 4.48 -31.38 6.53
C TYR A 474 4.64 -32.87 6.23
N PHE A 475 4.06 -33.34 5.11
CA PHE A 475 4.19 -34.71 4.62
C PHE A 475 5.16 -34.83 3.44
N GLN A 476 5.99 -33.80 3.19
CA GLN A 476 6.95 -33.72 2.09
C GLN A 476 6.30 -33.99 0.72
N ASN A 477 5.06 -33.51 0.54
CA ASN A 477 4.28 -33.69 -0.69
C ASN A 477 4.05 -35.16 -1.09
N SER A 478 4.14 -36.11 -0.15
CA SER A 478 3.98 -37.55 -0.40
C SER A 478 2.61 -38.06 0.01
N LEU A 479 1.92 -38.69 -0.95
CA LEU A 479 0.64 -39.37 -0.68
C LEU A 479 0.81 -40.58 0.23
N ASP A 480 1.96 -41.26 0.16
CA ASP A 480 2.26 -42.41 1.02
C ASP A 480 2.40 -41.98 2.49
N ASN A 481 3.06 -40.85 2.74
CA ASN A 481 3.20 -40.28 4.09
C ASN A 481 1.84 -39.87 4.68
N ILE A 482 0.94 -39.29 3.88
CA ILE A 482 -0.43 -38.93 4.30
C ILE A 482 -1.28 -40.18 4.61
N ASN A 483 -0.98 -41.31 3.94
CA ASN A 483 -1.68 -42.58 4.13
C ASN A 483 -1.10 -43.48 5.21
N ALA A 484 0.08 -43.15 5.76
CA ALA A 484 0.76 -43.92 6.78
C ALA A 484 -0.03 -43.98 8.10
N LYS A 485 -0.03 -45.16 8.72
CA LYS A 485 -0.74 -45.49 9.96
C LYS A 485 0.06 -46.50 10.77
N VAL A 486 0.20 -46.28 12.07
CA VAL A 486 0.93 -47.18 12.98
C VAL A 486 0.16 -47.33 14.30
N TYR A 487 0.22 -48.51 14.92
CA TYR A 487 -0.32 -48.72 16.27
C TYR A 487 0.74 -48.38 17.30
N MET A 488 0.44 -47.42 18.17
CA MET A 488 1.32 -46.98 19.25
C MET A 488 0.68 -47.29 20.60
N THR A 489 1.50 -47.71 21.57
CA THR A 489 1.06 -47.96 22.95
C THR A 489 1.66 -46.92 23.89
N GLN A 490 0.81 -46.12 24.54
CA GLN A 490 1.24 -45.16 25.56
C GLN A 490 0.45 -45.39 26.86
N LEU A 491 1.15 -45.46 28.00
CA LEU A 491 0.56 -45.70 29.33
C LEU A 491 -0.37 -46.95 29.40
N GLY A 492 -0.02 -48.00 28.65
CA GLY A 492 -0.82 -49.23 28.59
C GLY A 492 -2.06 -49.17 27.68
N VAL A 493 -2.29 -48.06 26.98
CA VAL A 493 -3.36 -47.90 26.00
C VAL A 493 -2.77 -47.94 24.59
N THR A 494 -3.21 -48.89 23.77
CA THR A 494 -2.83 -48.99 22.35
C THR A 494 -3.90 -48.34 21.48
N LYS A 495 -3.52 -47.34 20.69
CA LYS A 495 -4.39 -46.71 19.69
C LYS A 495 -3.67 -46.60 18.35
N GLU A 496 -4.47 -46.49 17.28
CA GLU A 496 -3.96 -46.18 15.94
C GLU A 496 -3.60 -44.69 15.86
N VAL A 497 -2.38 -44.43 15.40
CA VAL A 497 -1.81 -43.11 15.16
C VAL A 497 -1.73 -42.89 13.65
N ASP A 498 -2.17 -41.73 13.19
CA ASP A 498 -2.19 -41.41 11.75
C ASP A 498 -1.81 -39.95 11.44
N TRP A 499 -2.08 -39.51 10.21
CA TRP A 499 -1.77 -38.17 9.73
C TRP A 499 -2.28 -37.04 10.64
N ARG A 500 -3.36 -37.24 11.42
CA ARG A 500 -3.89 -36.20 12.32
C ARG A 500 -2.94 -35.93 13.47
N ASP A 501 -2.37 -36.97 14.08
CA ASP A 501 -1.41 -36.82 15.18
C ASP A 501 -0.13 -36.15 14.70
N HIS A 502 0.38 -36.58 13.53
CA HIS A 502 1.55 -35.97 12.90
C HIS A 502 1.30 -34.49 12.57
N LEU A 503 0.13 -34.17 12.01
CA LEU A 503 -0.23 -32.79 11.68
C LEU A 503 -0.32 -31.90 12.93
N ILE A 504 -1.00 -32.36 14.00
CA ILE A 504 -1.08 -31.62 15.27
C ILE A 504 0.33 -31.37 15.81
N TYR A 505 1.19 -32.38 15.76
CA TYR A 505 2.57 -32.27 16.21
C TYR A 505 3.36 -31.23 15.41
N CYS A 506 3.31 -31.26 14.08
CA CYS A 506 4.04 -30.30 13.24
C CYS A 506 3.47 -28.88 13.32
N LEU A 507 2.17 -28.72 13.52
CA LEU A 507 1.57 -27.40 13.75
C LEU A 507 2.03 -26.79 15.09
N GLY A 508 2.25 -27.62 16.12
CA GLY A 508 2.79 -27.19 17.41
C GLY A 508 4.32 -27.02 17.43
N SER A 509 5.03 -27.82 16.63
CA SER A 509 6.50 -27.94 16.63
C SER A 509 7.05 -28.07 15.20
N PRO A 510 6.95 -27.03 14.34
CA PRO A 510 7.29 -27.11 12.91
C PRO A 510 8.79 -27.32 12.62
N LEU A 511 9.64 -27.12 13.63
CA LEU A 511 11.10 -27.29 13.55
C LEU A 511 11.56 -28.72 13.85
N SER A 512 10.62 -29.63 14.14
CA SER A 512 10.98 -30.98 14.54
C SER A 512 11.44 -31.81 13.35
N PHE A 513 12.61 -32.42 13.48
CA PHE A 513 13.16 -33.31 12.46
C PHE A 513 12.54 -34.70 12.47
N LYS A 514 11.99 -35.10 13.61
CA LYS A 514 11.33 -36.39 13.81
C LYS A 514 10.19 -36.23 14.82
N ASP A 515 9.00 -36.67 14.45
CA ASP A 515 7.86 -36.67 15.37
C ASP A 515 8.01 -37.73 16.47
N ILE A 516 7.27 -37.53 17.56
CA ILE A 516 7.27 -38.44 18.73
C ILE A 516 6.40 -39.68 18.53
N THR A 517 5.76 -39.79 17.36
CA THR A 517 4.92 -40.94 17.04
C THR A 517 5.78 -42.06 16.48
N ASP A 518 5.24 -43.28 16.49
CA ASP A 518 5.90 -44.42 15.82
C ASP A 518 5.95 -44.28 14.28
N LEU A 519 5.38 -43.20 13.69
CA LEU A 519 5.55 -42.88 12.27
C LEU A 519 6.98 -42.39 11.98
N GLY A 520 7.62 -41.67 12.91
CA GLY A 520 8.99 -41.18 12.80
C GLY A 520 9.24 -40.23 11.61
N MET A 521 8.25 -39.39 11.27
CA MET A 521 8.27 -38.47 10.13
C MET A 521 8.84 -37.09 10.48
N SER A 522 9.36 -36.36 9.48
CA SER A 522 9.87 -35.00 9.65
C SER A 522 8.78 -33.95 9.47
N CYS A 523 8.87 -32.80 10.16
CA CYS A 523 7.99 -31.65 9.94
C CYS A 523 8.54 -30.62 8.94
N MET A 524 9.76 -30.83 8.43
CA MET A 524 10.42 -29.93 7.48
C MET A 524 9.86 -30.13 6.05
N ALA A 525 9.79 -29.06 5.26
CA ALA A 525 9.43 -29.17 3.85
C ALA A 525 10.49 -29.91 3.02
N ASP A 526 10.10 -30.37 1.84
CA ASP A 526 10.99 -31.02 0.87
C ASP A 526 12.18 -30.15 0.45
N TYR A 527 11.98 -28.84 0.34
CA TYR A 527 13.03 -27.85 0.05
C TYR A 527 13.94 -27.53 1.24
N GLY A 528 13.74 -28.19 2.40
CA GLY A 528 14.66 -28.18 3.53
C GLY A 528 14.52 -27.01 4.52
N ALA A 529 13.37 -26.33 4.55
CA ALA A 529 13.05 -25.30 5.55
C ALA A 529 11.75 -25.63 6.31
N PRO A 530 11.55 -25.06 7.52
CA PRO A 530 10.31 -25.24 8.27
C PRO A 530 9.17 -24.45 7.63
N VAL A 531 7.99 -25.06 7.57
CA VAL A 531 6.74 -24.37 7.19
C VAL A 531 6.04 -23.96 8.48
N PHE A 532 5.93 -22.66 8.72
CA PHE A 532 5.20 -22.17 9.88
C PHE A 532 3.68 -22.29 9.68
N PRO A 533 2.90 -22.57 10.74
CA PRO A 533 1.45 -22.73 10.64
C PRO A 533 0.75 -21.57 9.95
N PHE A 534 1.15 -20.33 10.26
CA PHE A 534 0.57 -19.11 9.68
C PHE A 534 0.83 -18.92 8.17
N LEU A 535 1.72 -19.70 7.56
CA LEU A 535 1.95 -19.73 6.11
C LEU A 535 1.17 -20.83 5.39
N ALA A 536 0.65 -21.82 6.13
CA ALA A 536 -0.03 -23.00 5.59
C ALA A 536 -1.54 -23.01 5.86
N VAL A 537 -1.98 -22.45 6.98
CA VAL A 537 -3.38 -22.40 7.41
C VAL A 537 -3.76 -21.00 7.90
N GLY A 538 -5.05 -20.67 7.84
CA GLY A 538 -5.58 -19.38 8.30
C GLY A 538 -7.00 -19.49 8.87
N GLY A 539 -7.45 -18.44 9.56
CA GLY A 539 -8.77 -18.39 10.20
C GLY A 539 -8.86 -19.28 11.44
N TYR A 540 -7.93 -19.12 12.38
CA TYR A 540 -7.91 -19.81 13.66
C TYR A 540 -7.75 -18.77 14.78
N GLU A 541 -8.23 -19.07 15.98
CA GLU A 541 -8.03 -18.19 17.13
C GLU A 541 -6.84 -18.69 17.96
N ASN A 542 -5.90 -17.79 18.28
CA ASN A 542 -4.70 -18.09 19.07
C ASN A 542 -3.84 -19.21 18.43
N ASP A 543 -3.55 -20.29 19.18
CA ASP A 543 -2.71 -21.42 18.74
C ASP A 543 -3.53 -22.66 18.35
N ALA A 544 -4.85 -22.51 18.16
CA ALA A 544 -5.76 -23.61 17.82
C ALA A 544 -5.74 -23.92 16.31
N PHE A 545 -4.59 -24.33 15.78
CA PHE A 545 -4.38 -24.52 14.34
C PHE A 545 -5.28 -25.61 13.73
N SER A 546 -5.72 -26.61 14.50
CA SER A 546 -6.63 -27.68 14.03
C SER A 546 -8.03 -27.17 13.69
N SER A 547 -8.45 -26.02 14.25
CA SER A 547 -9.72 -25.35 13.95
C SER A 547 -9.64 -24.34 12.81
N ALA A 548 -8.52 -24.28 12.07
CA ALA A 548 -8.36 -23.36 10.94
C ALA A 548 -9.49 -23.50 9.90
N GLU A 549 -9.93 -22.38 9.35
CA GLU A 549 -11.02 -22.30 8.35
C GLU A 549 -10.53 -22.24 6.89
N ALA A 550 -9.23 -22.00 6.69
CA ALA A 550 -8.63 -21.84 5.36
C ALA A 550 -7.29 -22.58 5.21
N PHE A 551 -7.04 -23.11 4.01
CA PHE A 551 -5.72 -23.53 3.56
C PHE A 551 -5.08 -22.42 2.72
N ILE A 552 -3.77 -22.21 2.91
CA ILE A 552 -2.98 -21.23 2.18
C ILE A 552 -1.91 -21.99 1.40
N LEU A 553 -1.87 -21.76 0.09
CA LEU A 553 -0.88 -22.30 -0.83
C LEU A 553 -0.12 -21.13 -1.47
N THR A 554 1.18 -21.05 -1.23
CA THR A 554 2.02 -19.94 -1.70
C THR A 554 3.21 -20.44 -2.53
N PHE A 555 3.34 -19.92 -3.74
CA PHE A 555 4.49 -20.12 -4.63
C PHE A 555 5.33 -18.85 -4.69
N SER A 556 6.63 -18.96 -4.39
CA SER A 556 7.57 -17.84 -4.45
C SER A 556 8.43 -17.93 -5.71
N LEU A 557 8.44 -16.89 -6.54
CA LEU A 557 9.25 -16.80 -7.75
C LEU A 557 10.33 -15.73 -7.59
N ASN A 558 11.50 -15.96 -8.21
CA ASN A 558 12.51 -14.91 -8.32
C ASN A 558 11.96 -13.72 -9.11
N ASN A 559 12.29 -12.53 -8.66
CA ASN A 559 11.96 -11.30 -9.36
C ASN A 559 13.19 -10.78 -10.11
N TYR A 560 12.96 -10.06 -11.19
CA TYR A 560 14.02 -9.62 -12.10
C TYR A 560 13.73 -8.18 -12.56
N ALA A 561 14.77 -7.48 -13.02
CA ALA A 561 14.59 -6.20 -13.69
C ALA A 561 13.69 -6.37 -14.93
N ARG A 562 12.82 -5.39 -15.23
CA ARG A 562 11.89 -5.47 -16.38
C ARG A 562 12.61 -5.66 -17.74
N SER A 563 13.88 -5.29 -17.85
CA SER A 563 14.70 -5.49 -19.05
C SER A 563 15.21 -6.93 -19.21
N ASP A 564 15.22 -7.73 -18.15
CA ASP A 564 15.68 -9.12 -18.18
C ASP A 564 14.63 -10.00 -18.88
N PRO A 565 15.01 -10.84 -19.86
CA PRO A 565 14.08 -11.79 -20.48
C PRO A 565 13.40 -12.74 -19.47
N LYS A 566 14.06 -13.09 -18.36
CA LYS A 566 13.49 -13.95 -17.31
C LYS A 566 12.25 -13.33 -16.66
N PHE A 567 12.14 -12.00 -16.62
CA PHE A 567 10.94 -11.32 -16.12
C PHE A 567 9.69 -11.70 -16.94
N LYS A 568 9.81 -11.73 -18.27
CA LYS A 568 8.71 -12.14 -19.17
C LYS A 568 8.35 -13.61 -18.98
N VAL A 569 9.34 -14.46 -18.76
CA VAL A 569 9.14 -15.90 -18.49
C VAL A 569 8.36 -16.10 -17.19
N ALA A 570 8.73 -15.37 -16.12
CA ALA A 570 7.99 -15.40 -14.86
C ALA A 570 6.54 -14.91 -15.04
N MET A 571 6.32 -13.81 -15.76
CA MET A 571 4.96 -13.34 -16.07
C MET A 571 4.16 -14.36 -16.88
N GLN A 572 4.79 -15.09 -17.80
CA GLN A 572 4.13 -16.13 -18.58
C GLN A 572 3.78 -17.34 -17.72
N TRP A 573 4.66 -17.75 -16.79
CA TRP A 573 4.35 -18.79 -15.80
C TRP A 573 3.14 -18.39 -14.94
N GLU A 574 3.10 -17.15 -14.45
CA GLU A 574 1.99 -16.62 -13.64
C GLU A 574 0.67 -16.63 -14.40
N LYS A 575 0.69 -16.36 -15.71
CA LYS A 575 -0.50 -16.41 -16.57
C LYS A 575 -1.06 -17.83 -16.69
N GLU A 576 -0.20 -18.82 -16.90
CA GLU A 576 -0.61 -20.23 -16.94
C GLU A 576 -1.04 -20.75 -15.57
N PHE A 577 -0.39 -20.29 -14.49
CA PHE A 577 -0.83 -20.54 -13.11
C PHE A 577 -2.27 -20.06 -12.88
N LEU A 578 -2.58 -18.80 -13.22
CA LEU A 578 -3.93 -18.25 -13.09
C LEU A 578 -4.96 -19.06 -13.89
N LYS A 579 -4.57 -19.51 -15.10
CA LYS A 579 -5.43 -20.34 -15.96
C LYS A 579 -5.74 -21.69 -15.31
N ILE A 580 -4.75 -22.38 -14.74
CA ILE A 580 -4.96 -23.64 -14.03
C ILE A 580 -5.90 -23.46 -12.84
N VAL A 581 -5.69 -22.41 -12.03
CA VAL A 581 -6.54 -22.14 -10.86
C VAL A 581 -7.98 -21.81 -11.29
N GLN A 582 -8.16 -21.04 -12.36
CA GLN A 582 -9.48 -20.73 -12.93
C GLN A 582 -10.19 -21.95 -13.52
N GLU A 583 -9.44 -22.87 -14.14
CA GLU A 583 -9.97 -24.14 -14.63
C GLU A 583 -10.44 -25.01 -13.47
N TYR A 584 -9.63 -25.11 -12.41
CA TYR A 584 -10.01 -25.83 -11.19
C TYR A 584 -11.24 -25.18 -10.54
N GLN A 585 -11.29 -23.85 -10.41
CA GLN A 585 -12.44 -23.15 -9.83
C GLN A 585 -13.76 -23.43 -10.57
N LYS A 586 -13.72 -23.66 -11.90
CA LYS A 586 -14.91 -23.93 -12.72
C LYS A 586 -15.39 -25.38 -12.67
N ASP A 587 -14.58 -26.32 -12.17
CA ASP A 587 -14.97 -27.73 -12.11
C ASP A 587 -16.03 -27.93 -11.01
N PRO A 588 -17.26 -28.37 -11.36
CA PRO A 588 -18.33 -28.58 -10.38
C PRO A 588 -18.06 -29.71 -9.39
N LYS A 589 -17.03 -30.54 -9.60
CA LYS A 589 -16.64 -31.60 -8.66
C LYS A 589 -15.89 -31.09 -7.43
N ASN A 590 -15.40 -29.86 -7.48
CA ASN A 590 -14.51 -29.33 -6.44
C ASN A 590 -15.29 -28.85 -5.22
N SER A 591 -14.79 -29.20 -4.03
CA SER A 591 -15.43 -28.86 -2.76
C SER A 591 -14.94 -27.53 -2.17
N PHE A 592 -13.95 -26.90 -2.80
CA PHE A 592 -13.35 -25.64 -2.34
C PHE A 592 -14.00 -24.41 -2.95
N THR A 593 -14.03 -23.35 -2.16
CA THR A 593 -14.12 -21.98 -2.66
C THR A 593 -12.72 -21.38 -2.73
N PHE A 594 -12.44 -20.70 -3.83
CA PHE A 594 -11.11 -20.23 -4.19
C PHE A 594 -11.04 -18.71 -4.10
N ALA A 595 -10.01 -18.21 -3.42
CA ALA A 595 -9.49 -16.86 -3.60
C ALA A 595 -8.03 -16.99 -4.04
N TYR A 596 -7.59 -16.26 -5.05
CA TYR A 596 -6.23 -16.39 -5.57
C TYR A 596 -5.70 -15.05 -6.05
N MET A 597 -4.39 -14.90 -6.00
CA MET A 597 -3.67 -13.76 -6.56
C MET A 597 -2.37 -14.23 -7.23
N ALA A 598 -1.98 -13.51 -8.26
CA ALA A 598 -0.63 -13.56 -8.81
C ALA A 598 -0.07 -12.14 -8.80
N GLU A 599 1.24 -11.98 -8.73
CA GLU A 599 1.86 -10.65 -8.68
C GLU A 599 1.45 -9.78 -9.91
N ARG A 600 1.31 -10.39 -11.09
CA ARG A 600 0.80 -9.70 -12.30
C ARG A 600 -0.69 -9.34 -12.28
N SER A 601 -1.53 -9.99 -11.46
CA SER A 601 -2.99 -9.88 -11.60
C SER A 601 -3.50 -8.46 -11.32
N LEU A 602 -2.81 -7.70 -10.46
CA LEU A 602 -3.14 -6.31 -10.19
C LEU A 602 -2.99 -5.42 -11.43
N GLU A 603 -1.87 -5.54 -12.15
CA GLU A 603 -1.61 -4.76 -13.38
C GLU A 603 -2.59 -5.16 -14.49
N ASP A 604 -2.86 -6.46 -14.65
CA ASP A 604 -3.79 -6.98 -15.66
C ASP A 604 -5.24 -6.50 -15.43
N GLU A 605 -5.74 -6.55 -14.19
CA GLU A 605 -7.13 -6.14 -13.88
C GLU A 605 -7.35 -4.62 -13.99
N ILE A 606 -6.36 -3.80 -13.65
CA ILE A 606 -6.42 -2.35 -13.87
C ILE A 606 -6.49 -2.05 -15.37
N ASN A 607 -5.66 -2.69 -16.17
CA ASN A 607 -5.65 -2.48 -17.63
C ASN A 607 -6.94 -2.98 -18.30
N ARG A 608 -7.48 -4.13 -17.87
CA ARG A 608 -8.74 -4.69 -18.38
C ARG A 608 -9.92 -3.75 -18.12
N THR A 609 -10.10 -3.30 -16.87
CA THR A 609 -11.20 -2.39 -16.50
C THR A 609 -11.09 -1.05 -17.22
N THR A 610 -9.88 -0.53 -17.37
CA THR A 610 -9.60 0.69 -18.13
C THR A 610 -10.04 0.54 -19.60
N ALA A 611 -9.78 -0.60 -20.23
CA ALA A 611 -10.21 -0.88 -21.61
C ALA A 611 -11.73 -1.03 -21.75
N GLU A 612 -12.39 -1.64 -20.75
CA GLU A 612 -13.85 -1.80 -20.73
C GLU A 612 -14.61 -0.48 -20.59
N ASP A 613 -13.99 0.56 -20.01
CA ASP A 613 -14.60 1.87 -19.83
C ASP A 613 -14.45 2.80 -21.06
N ILE A 614 -13.56 2.50 -22.01
CA ILE A 614 -13.36 3.31 -23.23
C ILE A 614 -14.68 3.55 -24.00
N PRO A 615 -15.52 2.53 -24.27
CA PRO A 615 -16.81 2.74 -24.94
C PRO A 615 -17.76 3.67 -24.17
N ILE A 616 -17.70 3.67 -22.83
CA ILE A 616 -18.56 4.52 -21.99
C ILE A 616 -18.17 6.00 -22.14
N PHE A 617 -16.86 6.29 -22.19
CA PHE A 617 -16.37 7.63 -22.53
C PHE A 617 -16.79 8.06 -23.93
N MET A 618 -16.74 7.16 -24.93
CA MET A 618 -17.20 7.48 -26.28
C MET A 618 -18.70 7.81 -26.32
N ILE A 619 -19.53 7.12 -25.54
CA ILE A 619 -20.96 7.46 -25.37
C ILE A 619 -21.11 8.83 -24.71
N SER A 620 -20.31 9.14 -23.69
CA SER A 620 -20.30 10.45 -23.03
C SER A 620 -20.02 11.57 -24.04
N TYR A 621 -18.97 11.41 -24.87
CA TYR A 621 -18.65 12.36 -25.95
C TYR A 621 -19.78 12.49 -26.99
N ALA A 622 -20.41 11.38 -27.37
CA ALA A 622 -21.54 11.41 -28.29
C ALA A 622 -22.75 12.17 -27.70
N VAL A 623 -23.04 12.01 -26.41
CA VAL A 623 -24.12 12.74 -25.73
C VAL A 623 -23.81 14.24 -25.66
N ILE A 624 -22.58 14.62 -25.32
CA ILE A 624 -22.14 16.03 -25.33
C ILE A 624 -22.27 16.62 -26.74
N PHE A 625 -21.89 15.87 -27.78
CA PHE A 625 -22.03 16.29 -29.16
C PHE A 625 -23.48 16.55 -29.56
N VAL A 626 -24.37 15.59 -29.26
CA VAL A 626 -25.80 15.75 -29.54
C VAL A 626 -26.36 16.96 -28.81
N TYR A 627 -25.94 17.17 -27.55
CA TYR A 627 -26.33 18.34 -26.78
C TYR A 627 -25.89 19.65 -27.47
N ILE A 628 -24.61 19.80 -27.81
CA ILE A 628 -24.07 21.02 -28.45
C ILE A 628 -24.78 21.29 -29.78
N ALA A 629 -24.94 20.27 -30.62
CA ALA A 629 -25.58 20.42 -31.93
C ALA A 629 -27.05 20.85 -31.83
N VAL A 630 -27.77 20.38 -30.79
CA VAL A 630 -29.18 20.72 -30.55
C VAL A 630 -29.31 22.09 -29.86
N ALA A 631 -28.53 22.33 -28.81
CA ALA A 631 -28.63 23.53 -27.98
C ALA A 631 -28.22 24.82 -28.72
N LEU A 632 -27.34 24.72 -29.72
CA LEU A 632 -26.95 25.86 -30.57
C LEU A 632 -27.99 26.19 -31.66
N GLY A 633 -28.98 25.33 -31.92
CA GLY A 633 -29.98 25.51 -32.97
C GLY A 633 -31.13 26.43 -32.56
N GLU A 634 -31.66 27.22 -33.51
CA GLU A 634 -32.87 28.02 -33.29
C GLU A 634 -34.11 27.30 -33.85
N TYR A 635 -35.05 26.95 -32.95
CA TYR A 635 -36.24 26.19 -33.31
C TYR A 635 -37.49 27.08 -33.40
N SER A 636 -37.62 27.84 -34.50
CA SER A 636 -38.81 28.69 -34.72
C SER A 636 -39.98 27.96 -35.41
N SER A 637 -39.72 26.91 -36.21
CA SER A 637 -40.76 26.13 -36.91
C SER A 637 -40.21 24.80 -37.45
N TRP A 638 -41.01 23.72 -37.42
CA TRP A 638 -40.65 22.38 -37.91
C TRP A 638 -40.20 22.33 -39.39
N LYS A 639 -40.68 23.23 -40.25
CA LYS A 639 -40.30 23.28 -41.68
C LYS A 639 -38.97 24.00 -41.96
N ARG A 640 -38.41 24.70 -40.96
CA ARG A 640 -37.14 25.47 -41.06
C ARG A 640 -36.02 24.86 -40.20
N LEU A 641 -36.30 23.72 -39.56
CA LEU A 641 -35.42 23.00 -38.63
C LEU A 641 -34.02 22.72 -39.21
N LEU A 642 -33.94 22.26 -40.46
CA LEU A 642 -32.69 21.89 -41.15
C LEU A 642 -31.91 23.09 -41.76
N VAL A 643 -32.51 24.29 -41.74
CA VAL A 643 -31.86 25.52 -42.23
C VAL A 643 -31.28 26.29 -41.06
N ASP A 644 -32.00 26.38 -39.94
CA ASP A 644 -31.58 27.08 -38.73
C ASP A 644 -30.83 26.17 -37.73
N SER A 645 -30.63 24.88 -38.06
CA SER A 645 -29.72 23.99 -37.31
C SER A 645 -28.26 24.43 -37.48
N LYS A 646 -27.48 24.20 -36.41
CA LYS A 646 -26.06 24.55 -36.28
C LYS A 646 -25.20 23.29 -36.08
N PHE A 647 -25.63 22.18 -36.65
CA PHE A 647 -24.97 20.88 -36.52
C PHE A 647 -23.51 20.91 -37.01
N LEU A 648 -23.23 21.56 -38.14
CA LEU A 648 -21.90 21.61 -38.76
C LEU A 648 -20.96 22.54 -37.97
N VAL A 649 -21.51 23.58 -37.34
CA VAL A 649 -20.77 24.43 -36.39
C VAL A 649 -20.46 23.66 -35.10
N GLY A 650 -21.41 22.88 -34.58
CA GLY A 650 -21.18 22.00 -33.43
C GLY A 650 -20.12 20.93 -33.72
N LEU A 651 -20.18 20.27 -34.88
CA LEU A 651 -19.19 19.28 -35.32
C LEU A 651 -17.80 19.91 -35.49
N GLY A 652 -17.72 21.09 -36.11
CA GLY A 652 -16.46 21.81 -36.27
C GLY A 652 -15.86 22.26 -34.93
N GLY A 653 -16.70 22.64 -33.96
CA GLY A 653 -16.28 22.95 -32.60
C GLY A 653 -15.61 21.76 -31.90
N ILE A 654 -16.24 20.58 -31.94
CA ILE A 654 -15.66 19.36 -31.33
C ILE A 654 -14.37 18.93 -32.05
N LEU A 655 -14.32 19.06 -33.37
CA LEU A 655 -13.12 18.72 -34.14
C LEU A 655 -11.95 19.64 -33.77
N VAL A 656 -12.22 20.93 -33.54
CA VAL A 656 -11.22 21.89 -33.03
C VAL A 656 -10.67 21.46 -31.66
N VAL A 657 -11.56 21.11 -30.73
CA VAL A 657 -11.17 20.59 -29.41
C VAL A 657 -10.33 19.31 -29.56
N ALA A 658 -10.77 18.33 -30.36
CA ALA A 658 -10.03 17.08 -30.56
C ALA A 658 -8.64 17.32 -31.16
N CYS A 659 -8.53 18.23 -32.13
CA CYS A 659 -7.25 18.65 -32.71
C CYS A 659 -6.31 19.28 -31.68
N SER A 660 -6.82 20.05 -30.71
CA SER A 660 -6.01 20.64 -29.64
C SER A 660 -5.38 19.57 -28.73
N VAL A 661 -6.15 18.54 -28.39
CA VAL A 661 -5.71 17.43 -27.55
C VAL A 661 -4.65 16.60 -28.26
N LEU A 662 -4.87 16.27 -29.54
CA LEU A 662 -3.89 15.56 -30.37
C LEU A 662 -2.60 16.36 -30.56
N ALA A 663 -2.69 17.68 -30.76
CA ALA A 663 -1.52 18.55 -30.85
C ALA A 663 -0.71 18.58 -29.54
N SER A 664 -1.38 18.68 -28.38
CA SER A 664 -0.73 18.63 -27.06
C SER A 664 -0.04 17.28 -26.81
N MET A 665 -0.75 16.17 -27.07
CA MET A 665 -0.21 14.83 -26.91
C MET A 665 0.99 14.56 -27.83
N GLY A 666 0.90 14.99 -29.09
CA GLY A 666 1.99 14.87 -30.05
C GLY A 666 3.22 15.71 -29.69
N PHE A 667 3.02 16.93 -29.18
CA PHE A 667 4.12 17.79 -28.73
C PHE A 667 4.91 17.17 -27.57
N TYR A 668 4.23 16.69 -26.52
CA TYR A 668 4.92 16.08 -25.38
C TYR A 668 5.52 14.71 -25.69
N SER A 669 4.89 13.96 -26.60
CA SER A 669 5.47 12.73 -27.13
C SER A 669 6.79 13.02 -27.87
N TRP A 670 6.87 14.11 -28.63
CA TRP A 670 8.11 14.53 -29.30
C TRP A 670 9.22 14.96 -28.32
N ILE A 671 8.86 15.59 -27.20
CA ILE A 671 9.79 15.92 -26.10
C ILE A 671 10.26 14.65 -25.36
N GLY A 672 9.54 13.53 -25.49
CA GLY A 672 9.84 12.26 -24.84
C GLY A 672 9.24 12.12 -23.44
N ILE A 673 8.23 12.93 -23.09
CA ILE A 673 7.49 12.74 -21.83
C ILE A 673 6.53 11.55 -22.01
N PRO A 674 6.58 10.52 -21.15
CA PRO A 674 5.70 9.38 -21.27
C PRO A 674 4.25 9.76 -20.93
N SER A 675 3.31 9.14 -21.65
CA SER A 675 1.88 9.27 -21.41
C SER A 675 1.36 8.13 -20.53
N SER A 676 0.15 8.28 -20.00
CA SER A 676 -0.52 7.28 -19.18
C SER A 676 -1.95 7.05 -19.66
N LEU A 677 -2.53 5.91 -19.27
CA LEU A 677 -3.92 5.58 -19.59
C LEU A 677 -4.91 6.60 -19.02
N VAL A 678 -4.61 7.16 -17.84
CA VAL A 678 -5.43 8.21 -17.21
C VAL A 678 -5.45 9.48 -18.07
N ILE A 679 -4.32 9.87 -18.66
CA ILE A 679 -4.23 11.05 -19.54
C ILE A 679 -5.08 10.87 -20.79
N LEU A 680 -5.00 9.69 -21.43
CA LEU A 680 -5.78 9.38 -22.64
C LEU A 680 -7.30 9.43 -22.41
N GLN A 681 -7.76 9.15 -21.20
CA GLN A 681 -9.19 9.15 -20.86
C GLN A 681 -9.69 10.51 -20.38
N VAL A 682 -8.96 11.15 -19.47
CA VAL A 682 -9.45 12.31 -18.72
C VAL A 682 -9.18 13.63 -19.44
N VAL A 683 -8.01 13.79 -20.08
CA VAL A 683 -7.65 15.07 -20.72
C VAL A 683 -8.62 15.46 -21.84
N PRO A 684 -9.03 14.56 -22.76
CA PRO A 684 -9.99 14.94 -23.78
C PRO A 684 -11.36 15.35 -23.21
N PHE A 685 -11.78 14.73 -22.10
CA PHE A 685 -13.02 15.08 -21.41
C PHE A 685 -12.95 16.47 -20.78
N LEU A 686 -11.87 16.77 -20.09
CA LEU A 686 -11.64 18.08 -19.46
C LEU A 686 -11.55 19.20 -20.51
N VAL A 687 -10.81 18.98 -21.59
CA VAL A 687 -10.62 20.00 -22.63
C VAL A 687 -11.90 20.20 -23.44
N LEU A 688 -12.71 19.14 -23.63
CA LEU A 688 -14.03 19.26 -24.25
C LEU A 688 -15.01 20.08 -23.42
N ALA A 689 -14.99 19.93 -22.09
CA ALA A 689 -15.80 20.73 -21.17
C ALA A 689 -15.52 22.23 -21.37
N VAL A 690 -14.27 22.65 -21.16
CA VAL A 690 -13.81 24.04 -21.31
C VAL A 690 -14.01 24.56 -22.74
N GLY A 691 -13.63 23.76 -23.73
CA GLY A 691 -13.63 24.21 -25.11
C GLY A 691 -15.03 24.40 -25.69
N ALA A 692 -15.96 23.50 -25.34
CA ALA A 692 -17.36 23.62 -25.74
C ALA A 692 -18.02 24.90 -25.17
N ASP A 693 -17.61 25.31 -23.97
CA ASP A 693 -18.20 26.47 -23.29
C ASP A 693 -17.82 27.79 -23.99
N ASN A 694 -16.56 27.96 -24.35
CA ASN A 694 -16.10 29.11 -25.14
C ASN A 694 -16.82 29.21 -26.49
N ILE A 695 -17.00 28.07 -27.17
CA ILE A 695 -17.77 27.96 -28.41
C ILE A 695 -19.21 28.41 -28.19
N PHE A 696 -19.86 27.92 -27.11
CA PHE A 696 -21.26 28.22 -26.82
C PHE A 696 -21.48 29.70 -26.52
N ILE A 697 -20.64 30.30 -25.68
CA ILE A 697 -20.72 31.72 -25.32
C ILE A 697 -20.54 32.59 -26.58
N PHE A 698 -19.59 32.25 -27.45
CA PHE A 698 -19.35 33.01 -28.68
C PHE A 698 -20.55 32.98 -29.64
N VAL A 699 -21.06 31.77 -29.93
CA VAL A 699 -22.17 31.58 -30.87
C VAL A 699 -23.46 32.20 -30.33
N LEU A 700 -23.74 32.06 -29.03
CA LEU A 700 -24.94 32.61 -28.41
C LEU A 700 -24.93 34.14 -28.41
N GLU A 701 -23.78 34.78 -28.15
CA GLU A 701 -23.68 36.24 -28.23
C GLU A 701 -23.83 36.73 -29.68
N TYR A 702 -23.29 36.00 -30.66
CA TYR A 702 -23.50 36.29 -32.09
C TYR A 702 -24.99 36.19 -32.48
N GLN A 703 -25.72 35.18 -31.97
CA GLN A 703 -27.16 35.02 -32.22
C GLN A 703 -28.01 36.10 -31.55
N ARG A 704 -27.58 36.62 -30.39
CA ARG A 704 -28.27 37.69 -29.66
C ARG A 704 -28.03 39.07 -30.26
N ASP A 705 -26.90 39.26 -30.93
CA ASP A 705 -26.52 40.52 -31.55
C ASP A 705 -27.32 40.78 -32.84
N VAL A 706 -27.71 42.04 -33.07
CA VAL A 706 -28.43 42.46 -34.28
C VAL A 706 -27.51 43.28 -35.15
N ARG A 707 -27.36 42.89 -36.42
CA ARG A 707 -26.53 43.60 -37.41
C ARG A 707 -26.99 45.05 -37.56
N ARG A 708 -26.05 46.02 -37.48
CA ARG A 708 -26.35 47.45 -37.68
C ARG A 708 -26.63 47.76 -39.16
N PRO A 709 -27.49 48.75 -39.49
CA PRO A 709 -27.69 49.16 -40.87
C PRO A 709 -26.36 49.68 -41.46
N HIS A 710 -25.92 49.13 -42.59
CA HIS A 710 -24.63 49.35 -43.29
C HIS A 710 -23.39 48.60 -42.75
N GLU A 711 -23.52 47.66 -41.82
CA GLU A 711 -22.41 46.82 -41.32
C GLU A 711 -22.25 45.53 -42.14
N THR A 712 -21.02 45.17 -42.54
CA THR A 712 -20.72 43.89 -43.22
C THR A 712 -20.73 42.71 -42.24
N ARG A 713 -20.88 41.47 -42.73
CA ARG A 713 -20.91 40.27 -41.85
C ARG A 713 -19.57 40.06 -41.13
N GLU A 714 -18.46 40.35 -41.80
CA GLU A 714 -17.09 40.22 -41.27
C GLU A 714 -16.83 41.26 -40.16
N GLU A 715 -17.36 42.48 -40.31
CA GLU A 715 -17.32 43.50 -39.27
C GLU A 715 -18.23 43.15 -38.08
N GLN A 716 -19.41 42.56 -38.33
CA GLN A 716 -20.30 42.07 -37.27
C GLN A 716 -19.61 40.97 -36.44
N ILE A 717 -19.04 39.96 -37.09
CA ILE A 717 -18.30 38.87 -36.41
C ILE A 717 -17.11 39.44 -35.63
N GLY A 718 -16.34 40.36 -36.23
CA GLY A 718 -15.24 41.04 -35.54
C GLY A 718 -15.70 41.82 -34.31
N ARG A 719 -16.81 42.56 -34.39
CA ARG A 719 -17.38 43.31 -33.26
C ARG A 719 -17.85 42.37 -32.14
N VAL A 720 -18.55 41.29 -32.47
CA VAL A 720 -18.98 40.29 -31.48
C VAL A 720 -17.76 39.62 -30.83
N LEU A 721 -16.76 39.21 -31.62
CA LEU A 721 -15.52 38.64 -31.10
C LEU A 721 -14.79 39.61 -30.15
N GLY A 722 -14.70 40.90 -30.51
CA GLY A 722 -14.09 41.94 -29.66
C GLY A 722 -14.78 42.14 -28.30
N ASN A 723 -16.06 41.79 -28.18
CA ASN A 723 -16.82 41.87 -26.92
C ASN A 723 -16.59 40.66 -26.01
N VAL A 724 -16.51 39.46 -26.61
CA VAL A 724 -16.51 38.19 -25.88
C VAL A 724 -15.10 37.63 -25.67
N ALA A 725 -14.19 37.76 -26.65
CA ALA A 725 -12.84 37.18 -26.64
C ALA A 725 -11.98 37.58 -25.42
N PRO A 726 -12.03 38.81 -24.87
CA PRO A 726 -11.29 39.12 -23.65
C PRO A 726 -11.75 38.30 -22.43
N SER A 727 -13.00 37.83 -22.40
CA SER A 727 -13.46 36.93 -21.34
C SER A 727 -12.94 35.51 -21.56
N MET A 728 -12.99 35.00 -22.79
CA MET A 728 -12.47 33.66 -23.12
C MET A 728 -10.96 33.58 -22.87
N LEU A 729 -10.21 34.62 -23.25
CA LEU A 729 -8.77 34.72 -22.98
C LEU A 729 -8.49 34.68 -21.46
N LEU A 730 -9.31 35.37 -20.65
CA LEU A 730 -9.16 35.38 -19.20
C LEU A 730 -9.33 33.97 -18.62
N CYS A 731 -10.37 33.25 -19.02
CA CYS A 731 -10.63 31.88 -18.56
C CYS A 731 -9.51 30.92 -18.99
N SER A 732 -9.25 30.80 -20.29
CA SER A 732 -8.26 29.86 -20.82
C SER A 732 -6.83 30.13 -20.34
N LEU A 733 -6.44 31.41 -20.17
CA LEU A 733 -5.13 31.75 -19.61
C LEU A 733 -5.05 31.42 -18.12
N SER A 734 -6.10 31.69 -17.35
CA SER A 734 -6.13 31.38 -15.92
C SER A 734 -6.05 29.87 -15.69
N GLU A 735 -6.81 29.08 -16.45
CA GLU A 735 -6.80 27.62 -16.39
C GLU A 735 -5.45 27.03 -16.82
N SER A 736 -4.91 27.48 -17.96
CA SER A 736 -3.60 27.02 -18.44
C SER A 736 -2.49 27.31 -17.41
N VAL A 737 -2.47 28.51 -16.81
CA VAL A 737 -1.51 28.84 -15.75
C VAL A 737 -1.73 28.00 -14.50
N CYS A 738 -2.98 27.74 -14.09
CA CYS A 738 -3.28 26.85 -12.96
C CYS A 738 -2.75 25.43 -13.22
N PHE A 739 -3.00 24.87 -14.41
CA PHE A 739 -2.48 23.55 -14.75
C PHE A 739 -0.96 23.52 -14.85
N PHE A 740 -0.30 24.54 -15.40
CA PHE A 740 1.16 24.62 -15.41
C PHE A 740 1.76 24.66 -13.98
N LEU A 741 1.11 25.35 -13.04
CA LEU A 741 1.55 25.37 -11.65
C LEU A 741 1.23 24.05 -10.94
N GLY A 742 0.14 23.37 -11.30
CA GLY A 742 -0.16 22.01 -10.85
C GLY A 742 0.92 20.99 -11.24
N ALA A 743 1.69 21.25 -12.31
CA ALA A 743 2.82 20.43 -12.73
C ALA A 743 4.04 20.50 -11.78
N LEU A 744 4.02 21.38 -10.78
CA LEU A 744 5.04 21.42 -9.73
C LEU A 744 4.88 20.30 -8.68
N SER A 745 3.79 19.54 -8.75
CA SER A 745 3.63 18.32 -7.96
C SER A 745 4.79 17.34 -8.21
N THR A 746 5.24 16.70 -7.14
CA THR A 746 6.30 15.68 -7.17
C THR A 746 5.84 14.38 -7.84
N MET A 747 4.51 14.16 -7.92
CA MET A 747 3.90 12.94 -8.43
C MET A 747 3.93 12.89 -9.97
N PRO A 748 4.54 11.86 -10.60
CA PRO A 748 4.67 11.79 -12.05
C PRO A 748 3.33 11.81 -12.79
N ALA A 749 2.33 11.06 -12.32
CA ALA A 749 1.01 11.02 -12.96
C ALA A 749 0.31 12.40 -12.94
N VAL A 750 0.35 13.10 -11.80
CA VAL A 750 -0.23 14.45 -11.63
C VAL A 750 0.52 15.46 -12.50
N LYS A 751 1.85 15.40 -12.48
CA LYS A 751 2.73 16.30 -13.24
C LYS A 751 2.50 16.17 -14.74
N SER A 752 2.54 14.96 -15.28
CA SER A 752 2.27 14.72 -16.70
C SER A 752 0.84 15.11 -17.05
N PHE A 753 -0.16 14.75 -16.24
CA PHE A 753 -1.54 15.18 -16.47
C PHE A 753 -1.68 16.70 -16.60
N ALA A 754 -1.09 17.43 -15.66
CA ALA A 754 -1.20 18.88 -15.59
C ALA A 754 -0.48 19.56 -16.78
N LEU A 755 0.70 19.07 -17.20
CA LEU A 755 1.40 19.54 -18.40
C LEU A 755 0.57 19.36 -19.68
N TYR A 756 0.01 18.16 -19.87
CA TYR A 756 -0.80 17.82 -21.06
C TYR A 756 -2.08 18.66 -21.11
N ALA A 757 -2.77 18.82 -19.97
CA ALA A 757 -3.97 19.64 -19.86
C ALA A 757 -3.68 21.13 -20.11
N ALA A 758 -2.61 21.68 -19.52
CA ALA A 758 -2.25 23.09 -19.65
C ALA A 758 -2.01 23.51 -21.11
N LEU A 759 -1.26 22.68 -21.86
CA LEU A 759 -0.98 22.94 -23.27
C LEU A 759 -2.20 22.67 -24.15
N ALA A 760 -3.03 21.67 -23.81
CA ALA A 760 -4.25 21.39 -24.57
C ALA A 760 -5.25 22.56 -24.49
N VAL A 761 -5.50 23.11 -23.30
CA VAL A 761 -6.36 24.30 -23.12
C VAL A 761 -5.81 25.53 -23.87
N LEU A 762 -4.49 25.72 -23.86
CA LEU A 762 -3.86 26.83 -24.60
C LEU A 762 -4.02 26.67 -26.12
N MET A 763 -3.77 25.46 -26.63
CA MET A 763 -3.94 25.15 -28.06
C MET A 763 -5.41 25.22 -28.49
N ASP A 764 -6.33 24.81 -27.62
CA ASP A 764 -7.77 24.90 -27.84
C ASP A 764 -8.19 26.37 -28.01
N PHE A 765 -7.74 27.28 -27.13
CA PHE A 765 -7.99 28.72 -27.28
C PHE A 765 -7.46 29.27 -28.62
N VAL A 766 -6.24 28.90 -29.02
CA VAL A 766 -5.64 29.35 -30.29
C VAL A 766 -6.46 28.87 -31.49
N LEU A 767 -6.89 27.60 -31.50
CA LEU A 767 -7.68 27.04 -32.59
C LEU A 767 -9.12 27.58 -32.60
N GLN A 768 -9.72 27.86 -31.44
CA GLN A 768 -11.04 28.51 -31.35
C GLN A 768 -11.01 29.92 -31.92
N MET A 769 -9.97 30.70 -31.59
CA MET A 769 -9.87 32.06 -32.08
C MET A 769 -9.55 32.16 -33.58
N THR A 770 -9.06 31.07 -34.19
CA THR A 770 -8.67 31.03 -35.61
C THR A 770 -9.62 30.17 -36.45
N ALA A 771 -9.51 28.84 -36.33
CA ALA A 771 -10.25 27.86 -37.12
C ALA A 771 -11.77 27.95 -36.87
N PHE A 772 -12.19 28.10 -35.62
CA PHE A 772 -13.63 28.16 -35.30
C PHE A 772 -14.28 29.48 -35.78
N VAL A 773 -13.61 30.63 -35.63
CA VAL A 773 -14.09 31.91 -36.18
C VAL A 773 -14.23 31.84 -37.72
N ALA A 774 -13.25 31.23 -38.40
CA ALA A 774 -13.31 31.00 -39.84
C ALA A 774 -14.51 30.10 -40.23
N LEU A 775 -14.73 29.00 -39.49
CA LEU A 775 -15.87 28.10 -39.69
C LEU A 775 -17.22 28.83 -39.49
N LEU A 776 -17.35 29.62 -38.44
CA LEU A 776 -18.56 30.40 -38.15
C LEU A 776 -18.85 31.41 -39.26
N SER A 777 -17.82 32.04 -39.85
CA SER A 777 -18.00 32.98 -40.97
C SER A 777 -18.56 32.30 -42.23
N LEU A 778 -18.15 31.05 -42.49
CA LEU A 778 -18.67 30.24 -43.59
C LEU A 778 -20.12 29.81 -43.34
N ASP A 779 -20.45 29.43 -42.10
CA ASP A 779 -21.82 29.07 -41.74
C ASP A 779 -22.76 30.29 -41.76
N ALA A 780 -22.31 31.46 -41.30
CA ALA A 780 -23.06 32.71 -41.43
C ALA A 780 -23.34 33.04 -42.91
N ARG A 781 -22.34 32.85 -43.79
CA ARG A 781 -22.51 32.98 -45.25
C ARG A 781 -23.48 31.95 -45.82
N ARG A 782 -23.56 30.73 -45.28
CA ARG A 782 -24.56 29.71 -45.67
C ARG A 782 -25.96 30.14 -45.26
N GLN A 783 -26.13 30.60 -44.02
CA GLN A 783 -27.41 30.97 -43.44
C GLN A 783 -28.02 32.19 -44.12
N ASP A 784 -27.22 33.24 -44.42
CA ASP A 784 -27.66 34.42 -45.18
C ASP A 784 -28.15 34.04 -46.60
N ASN A 785 -27.69 32.91 -47.14
CA ASN A 785 -28.09 32.39 -48.45
C ASN A 785 -29.29 31.41 -48.40
N ASN A 786 -29.92 31.20 -47.23
CA ASN A 786 -31.06 30.31 -46.98
C ASN A 786 -30.90 28.86 -47.49
N ARG A 787 -29.70 28.26 -47.35
CA ARG A 787 -29.40 26.88 -47.79
C ARG A 787 -29.46 25.88 -46.63
N CYS A 788 -29.99 24.68 -46.89
CA CYS A 788 -30.01 23.57 -45.92
C CYS A 788 -28.59 23.10 -45.53
N GLU A 789 -28.43 22.57 -44.31
CA GLU A 789 -27.12 22.26 -43.71
C GLU A 789 -26.47 20.97 -44.25
N LEU A 790 -27.20 19.85 -44.34
CA LEU A 790 -26.70 18.57 -44.89
C LEU A 790 -26.80 18.45 -46.42
N LEU A 791 -27.66 19.25 -47.06
CA LEU A 791 -27.96 19.20 -48.50
C LEU A 791 -27.76 20.59 -49.10
N CYS A 792 -26.54 20.90 -49.52
CA CYS A 792 -26.09 22.23 -49.97
C CYS A 792 -26.83 22.82 -51.19
N CYS A 793 -27.70 22.03 -51.85
CA CYS A 793 -28.36 22.36 -53.12
C CYS A 793 -29.82 22.87 -53.00
N ILE A 794 -30.43 22.89 -51.81
CA ILE A 794 -31.87 23.23 -51.61
C ILE A 794 -32.01 24.58 -50.86
N LYS A 795 -32.82 25.51 -51.40
CA LYS A 795 -33.12 26.83 -50.80
C LYS A 795 -34.58 26.92 -50.30
N VAL A 796 -34.81 27.60 -49.16
CA VAL A 796 -36.14 27.76 -48.52
C VAL A 796 -36.57 29.24 -48.48
N SER A 797 -37.86 29.55 -48.65
CA SER A 797 -38.39 30.89 -49.03
C SER A 797 -38.99 31.80 -47.91
N LYS A 798 -39.15 31.37 -46.63
CA LYS A 798 -39.91 32.16 -45.60
C LYS A 798 -39.13 32.66 -44.37
N GLN A 799 -39.45 33.87 -43.88
CA GLN A 799 -38.84 34.61 -42.74
C GLN A 799 -39.32 34.20 -41.31
N ARG A 800 -38.51 34.53 -40.27
CA ARG A 800 -38.62 34.16 -38.83
C ARG A 800 -39.71 34.92 -38.03
N PRO A 801 -40.47 34.26 -37.12
CA PRO A 801 -41.30 34.90 -36.09
C PRO A 801 -40.69 34.88 -34.65
N LYS A 802 -41.18 35.76 -33.76
CA LYS A 802 -40.67 36.09 -32.40
C LYS A 802 -41.51 35.45 -31.25
N LYS A 803 -40.86 34.64 -30.37
CA LYS A 803 -41.10 34.33 -28.91
C LYS A 803 -41.15 32.81 -28.53
N PRO A 804 -40.56 32.36 -27.39
CA PRO A 804 -40.61 30.97 -26.92
C PRO A 804 -41.47 30.73 -25.63
N ASN A 805 -41.92 29.48 -25.40
CA ASN A 805 -42.69 29.00 -24.21
C ASN A 805 -42.03 27.79 -23.50
N LYS A 806 -42.32 27.59 -22.20
CA LYS A 806 -41.69 26.62 -21.25
C LYS A 806 -42.47 25.28 -21.10
N GLY A 807 -41.76 24.18 -20.78
CA GLY A 807 -42.28 22.79 -20.80
C GLY A 807 -42.36 22.02 -19.46
N PHE A 808 -42.81 20.75 -19.58
CA PHE A 808 -43.69 19.96 -18.70
C PHE A 808 -43.02 18.93 -17.75
N LEU A 809 -41.69 18.87 -17.64
CA LEU A 809 -40.97 17.72 -17.03
C LEU A 809 -40.87 17.70 -15.49
N MET A 810 -41.43 18.68 -14.78
CA MET A 810 -41.26 18.86 -13.32
C MET A 810 -42.12 17.95 -12.40
N PRO A 811 -43.34 17.48 -12.76
CA PRO A 811 -44.17 16.73 -11.80
C PRO A 811 -43.88 15.23 -11.71
N PHE A 812 -43.30 14.62 -12.75
CA PHE A 812 -43.20 13.16 -12.88
C PHE A 812 -42.11 12.55 -11.98
N MET A 813 -40.97 13.25 -11.83
CA MET A 813 -39.85 12.79 -10.98
C MET A 813 -40.14 12.84 -9.48
N LYS A 814 -41.19 13.54 -9.03
CA LYS A 814 -41.45 13.75 -7.60
C LYS A 814 -42.09 12.55 -6.91
N LYS A 815 -42.69 11.59 -7.64
CA LYS A 815 -43.71 10.73 -7.03
C LYS A 815 -43.41 9.22 -6.93
N TYR A 816 -42.49 8.64 -7.71
CA TYR A 816 -42.44 7.17 -7.83
C TYR A 816 -41.08 6.47 -7.70
N TYR A 817 -39.93 7.14 -7.86
CA TYR A 817 -38.67 6.42 -8.06
C TYR A 817 -37.85 6.12 -6.78
N ALA A 818 -38.06 6.88 -5.71
CA ALA A 818 -37.14 6.91 -4.55
C ALA A 818 -37.16 5.75 -3.52
N PRO A 819 -38.21 4.93 -3.29
CA PRO A 819 -38.21 4.04 -2.12
C PRO A 819 -37.67 2.61 -2.34
N VAL A 820 -37.33 2.21 -3.57
CA VAL A 820 -37.17 0.78 -3.91
C VAL A 820 -35.71 0.28 -3.81
N LEU A 821 -34.71 1.15 -3.76
CA LEU A 821 -33.31 0.76 -4.00
C LEU A 821 -32.43 0.58 -2.74
N LEU A 822 -32.94 0.78 -1.52
CA LEU A 822 -32.12 0.86 -0.30
C LEU A 822 -32.42 -0.25 0.74
N HIS A 823 -31.94 -1.48 0.54
CA HIS A 823 -31.97 -2.55 1.56
C HIS A 823 -30.57 -3.01 2.01
N ARG A 824 -30.45 -3.31 3.32
CA ARG A 824 -29.25 -3.15 4.18
C ARG A 824 -28.31 -4.36 4.37
N TYR A 825 -28.56 -5.53 3.77
CA TYR A 825 -28.00 -6.80 4.30
C TYR A 825 -26.81 -7.47 3.57
N THR A 826 -25.98 -6.76 2.79
CA THR A 826 -24.85 -7.41 2.07
C THR A 826 -23.52 -6.66 2.19
N ARG A 827 -22.98 -6.53 3.41
CA ARG A 827 -21.63 -5.96 3.60
C ARG A 827 -20.93 -6.42 4.89
N ILE A 828 -20.34 -7.62 4.90
CA ILE A 828 -19.30 -8.04 5.86
C ILE A 828 -18.36 -9.03 5.16
N ILE A 829 -17.04 -8.74 5.09
CA ILE A 829 -15.97 -9.72 4.88
C ILE A 829 -14.75 -9.37 5.76
N VAL A 830 -14.47 -10.31 6.67
CA VAL A 830 -13.22 -10.97 7.12
C VAL A 830 -11.88 -10.22 7.09
N TYR A 831 -11.27 -10.20 8.29
CA TYR A 831 -9.89 -9.83 8.63
C TYR A 831 -8.91 -11.01 8.42
N PHE A 832 -7.65 -10.71 8.07
CA PHE A 832 -6.54 -11.66 8.07
C PHE A 832 -5.52 -11.29 9.16
N GLU A 833 -4.77 -12.30 9.62
CA GLU A 833 -3.94 -12.25 10.84
C GLU A 833 -2.41 -12.22 10.61
N VAL A 834 -1.90 -11.92 9.40
CA VAL A 834 -0.45 -11.64 9.23
C VAL A 834 -0.19 -10.45 8.29
N GLY A 835 0.76 -9.58 8.67
CA GLY A 835 1.19 -8.42 7.88
C GLY A 835 2.36 -8.68 6.91
N VAL A 836 2.70 -7.66 6.13
CA VAL A 836 3.77 -7.70 5.12
C VAL A 836 5.15 -7.72 5.81
N PRO A 837 6.16 -8.45 5.29
CA PRO A 837 7.53 -8.40 5.84
C PRO A 837 8.15 -7.01 5.70
N VAL A 838 8.99 -6.66 6.67
CA VAL A 838 9.78 -5.41 6.71
C VAL A 838 11.26 -5.74 6.96
N TYR A 839 12.14 -5.16 6.16
CA TYR A 839 13.59 -5.35 6.25
C TYR A 839 14.25 -4.09 6.82
N PHE A 840 14.91 -4.19 7.96
CA PHE A 840 15.78 -3.13 8.46
C PHE A 840 17.15 -3.27 7.78
N VAL A 841 17.45 -2.35 6.86
CA VAL A 841 18.66 -2.38 6.04
C VAL A 841 19.68 -1.41 6.58
N THR A 842 20.90 -1.90 6.83
CA THR A 842 22.07 -1.12 7.26
C THR A 842 22.93 -0.76 6.06
N LYS A 843 23.31 0.52 5.94
CA LYS A 843 24.22 1.00 4.88
C LYS A 843 25.70 0.83 5.24
N LYS A 844 26.58 1.09 4.27
CA LYS A 844 28.03 1.12 4.46
C LYS A 844 28.42 2.15 5.52
N GLY A 845 29.51 1.88 6.24
CA GLY A 845 30.10 2.80 7.21
C GLY A 845 29.94 2.39 8.67
N PHE A 846 29.44 1.18 8.93
CA PHE A 846 29.42 0.56 10.26
C PHE A 846 30.35 -0.65 10.32
N ASN A 847 31.20 -0.71 11.35
CA ASN A 847 32.22 -1.74 11.46
C ASN A 847 31.72 -2.96 12.25
N PHE A 848 31.11 -3.92 11.55
CA PHE A 848 30.67 -5.21 12.10
C PHE A 848 31.80 -6.12 12.59
N THR A 849 33.05 -5.86 12.22
CA THR A 849 34.20 -6.71 12.63
C THR A 849 34.75 -6.36 14.01
N SER A 850 34.41 -5.16 14.52
CA SER A 850 34.81 -4.71 15.85
C SER A 850 33.92 -5.34 16.93
N VAL A 851 34.47 -5.52 18.14
CA VAL A 851 33.70 -6.05 19.28
C VAL A 851 32.55 -5.11 19.66
N ASP A 852 32.81 -3.81 19.70
CA ASP A 852 31.78 -2.80 19.97
C ASP A 852 30.69 -2.79 18.88
N GLY A 853 31.08 -2.95 17.61
CA GLY A 853 30.15 -3.04 16.50
C GLY A 853 29.28 -4.29 16.54
N MET A 854 29.85 -5.45 16.90
CA MET A 854 29.06 -6.68 17.11
C MET A 854 28.07 -6.50 18.27
N ASN A 855 28.53 -5.96 19.41
CA ASN A 855 27.71 -5.78 20.61
C ASN A 855 26.52 -4.83 20.39
N ALA A 856 26.68 -3.80 19.56
CA ALA A 856 25.62 -2.88 19.21
C ALA A 856 24.55 -3.48 18.28
N VAL A 857 24.79 -4.65 17.68
CA VAL A 857 23.87 -5.32 16.76
C VAL A 857 23.26 -6.59 17.35
N CYS A 858 24.07 -7.43 18.00
CA CYS A 858 23.64 -8.73 18.50
C CYS A 858 22.74 -8.63 19.75
N SER A 859 22.10 -9.74 20.10
CA SER A 859 21.28 -9.86 21.32
C SER A 859 21.65 -11.10 22.15
N SER A 860 22.75 -11.75 21.84
CA SER A 860 23.35 -12.84 22.63
C SER A 860 24.01 -12.31 23.91
N VAL A 861 24.61 -13.23 24.69
CA VAL A 861 25.33 -12.89 25.92
C VAL A 861 26.46 -11.88 25.63
N GLY A 862 26.56 -10.86 26.49
CA GLY A 862 27.57 -9.80 26.38
C GLY A 862 27.28 -8.74 25.31
N CYS A 863 26.11 -8.75 24.66
CA CYS A 863 25.67 -7.69 23.75
C CYS A 863 25.00 -6.52 24.49
N ASP A 864 24.85 -5.37 23.82
CA ASP A 864 24.25 -4.17 24.43
C ASP A 864 22.74 -4.37 24.69
N GLN A 865 22.27 -3.88 25.83
CA GLN A 865 20.84 -3.98 26.22
C GLN A 865 19.89 -3.21 25.28
N PHE A 866 20.40 -2.29 24.47
CA PHE A 866 19.64 -1.52 23.48
C PHE A 866 20.24 -1.64 22.07
N SER A 867 20.73 -2.84 21.74
CA SER A 867 21.22 -3.17 20.39
C SER A 867 20.12 -3.11 19.33
N LEU A 868 20.50 -3.17 18.05
CA LEU A 868 19.57 -3.13 16.91
C LEU A 868 18.45 -4.17 17.03
N THR A 869 18.80 -5.44 17.26
CA THR A 869 17.82 -6.54 17.32
C THR A 869 16.96 -6.44 18.57
N GLN A 870 17.51 -5.96 19.69
CA GLN A 870 16.80 -5.76 20.94
C GLN A 870 15.75 -4.65 20.84
N LYS A 871 16.05 -3.55 20.15
CA LYS A 871 15.07 -2.47 19.87
C LYS A 871 13.90 -2.97 19.04
N ILE A 872 14.15 -3.77 18.00
CA ILE A 872 13.09 -4.37 17.17
C ILE A 872 12.26 -5.35 18.00
N GLN A 873 12.92 -6.18 18.82
CA GLN A 873 12.23 -7.09 19.74
C GLN A 873 11.33 -6.33 20.72
N TYR A 874 11.82 -5.23 21.29
CA TYR A 874 11.04 -4.39 22.19
C TYR A 874 9.80 -3.81 21.50
N ALA A 875 9.92 -3.40 20.23
CA ALA A 875 8.79 -2.93 19.44
C ALA A 875 7.71 -4.02 19.27
N THR A 876 8.08 -5.29 19.17
CA THR A 876 7.11 -6.41 19.00
C THR A 876 6.28 -6.70 20.24
N ASN A 877 6.72 -6.26 21.42
CA ASN A 877 5.93 -6.40 22.65
C ASN A 877 4.71 -5.44 22.68
N TYR A 878 4.69 -4.44 21.78
CA TYR A 878 3.63 -3.45 21.65
C TYR A 878 3.13 -3.35 20.20
N PRO A 879 2.59 -4.45 19.62
CA PRO A 879 2.26 -4.53 18.19
C PRO A 879 1.18 -3.52 17.78
N GLU A 880 0.26 -3.16 18.68
CA GLU A 880 -0.77 -2.15 18.44
C GLU A 880 -0.22 -0.72 18.25
N ARG A 881 1.03 -0.46 18.69
CA ARG A 881 1.67 0.86 18.58
C ARG A 881 2.78 0.88 17.54
N SER A 882 3.60 -0.18 17.50
CA SER A 882 4.75 -0.27 16.59
C SER A 882 4.37 -0.83 15.22
N TYR A 883 3.22 -1.50 15.10
CA TYR A 883 2.81 -2.28 13.93
C TYR A 883 3.81 -3.38 13.54
N VAL A 884 4.66 -3.84 14.46
CA VAL A 884 5.57 -4.98 14.26
C VAL A 884 5.09 -6.13 15.13
N ALA A 885 4.76 -7.27 14.51
CA ALA A 885 4.23 -8.44 15.22
C ALA A 885 5.32 -9.46 15.56
N ILE A 886 6.29 -9.62 14.67
CA ILE A 886 7.31 -10.67 14.74
C ILE A 886 8.70 -10.01 14.78
N PRO A 887 9.60 -10.44 15.69
CA PRO A 887 10.93 -9.86 15.82
C PRO A 887 11.84 -10.16 14.64
N ALA A 888 12.93 -9.38 14.54
CA ALA A 888 13.91 -9.56 13.49
C ALA A 888 14.73 -10.84 13.67
N ASN A 889 15.02 -11.53 12.57
CA ASN A 889 16.11 -12.51 12.52
C ASN A 889 17.48 -11.80 12.55
N SER A 890 18.53 -12.49 13.00
CA SER A 890 19.87 -11.90 13.16
C SER A 890 20.96 -12.86 12.75
N TRP A 891 21.62 -12.55 11.63
CA TRP A 891 22.76 -13.33 11.15
C TRP A 891 23.98 -13.20 12.05
N VAL A 892 24.14 -12.07 12.74
CA VAL A 892 25.27 -11.83 13.67
C VAL A 892 25.17 -12.77 14.86
N ASP A 893 23.96 -12.91 15.41
CA ASP A 893 23.69 -13.82 16.52
C ASP A 893 23.95 -15.28 16.12
N ASP A 894 23.41 -15.72 14.98
CA ASP A 894 23.61 -17.10 14.53
C ASP A 894 25.06 -17.38 14.10
N PHE A 895 25.79 -16.38 13.60
CA PHE A 895 27.21 -16.49 13.28
C PHE A 895 28.08 -16.66 14.54
N ILE A 896 27.86 -15.83 15.57
CA ILE A 896 28.56 -15.95 16.87
C ILE A 896 28.29 -17.32 17.49
N ASP A 897 27.03 -17.75 17.45
CA ASP A 897 26.62 -19.04 17.97
C ASP A 897 27.21 -20.22 17.16
N TRP A 898 27.34 -20.08 15.85
CA TRP A 898 27.96 -21.08 14.96
C TRP A 898 29.48 -21.22 15.20
N LEU A 899 30.14 -20.12 15.53
CA LEU A 899 31.57 -20.09 15.90
C LEU A 899 31.85 -20.70 17.28
N ASN A 900 30.82 -20.87 18.12
CA ASN A 900 31.02 -21.31 19.49
C ASN A 900 31.70 -22.70 19.54
N PRO A 901 32.86 -22.84 20.22
CA PRO A 901 33.62 -24.09 20.26
C PRO A 901 32.91 -25.23 21.01
N GLN A 902 31.89 -24.90 21.81
CA GLN A 902 31.02 -25.88 22.44
C GLN A 902 30.08 -26.57 21.43
N SER A 903 29.83 -25.97 20.26
CA SER A 903 29.06 -26.56 19.17
C SER A 903 29.93 -27.46 18.26
N LYS A 904 29.31 -28.28 17.41
CA LYS A 904 30.00 -29.07 16.35
C LYS A 904 30.08 -28.37 15.00
N CYS A 905 29.63 -27.12 14.94
CA CYS A 905 29.42 -26.38 13.71
C CYS A 905 30.73 -25.99 13.00
N CYS A 906 31.57 -25.17 13.64
CA CYS A 906 32.81 -24.70 13.03
C CYS A 906 34.00 -25.63 13.36
N ARG A 907 34.45 -26.41 12.36
CA ARG A 907 35.61 -27.33 12.45
C ARG A 907 36.52 -27.19 11.24
N LEU A 908 37.78 -27.56 11.40
CA LEU A 908 38.79 -27.56 10.35
C LEU A 908 39.33 -28.97 10.11
N TYR A 909 39.64 -29.29 8.86
CA TYR A 909 40.36 -30.51 8.52
C TYR A 909 41.76 -30.49 9.16
N THR A 910 42.12 -31.57 9.85
CA THR A 910 43.43 -31.74 10.51
C THR A 910 44.45 -32.47 9.66
N SER A 911 44.01 -33.22 8.65
CA SER A 911 44.88 -34.02 7.80
C SER A 911 44.28 -34.19 6.41
N GLY A 912 45.11 -34.29 5.37
CA GLY A 912 44.69 -34.45 3.97
C GLY A 912 44.85 -33.17 3.14
N PRO A 913 44.42 -33.19 1.86
CA PRO A 913 44.62 -32.07 0.93
C PRO A 913 43.85 -30.80 1.34
N ASN A 914 42.79 -30.93 2.14
CA ASN A 914 41.98 -29.82 2.63
C ASN A 914 42.39 -29.34 4.03
N ALA A 915 43.55 -29.77 4.56
CA ALA A 915 43.98 -29.41 5.91
C ALA A 915 44.00 -27.88 6.11
N GLY A 916 43.35 -27.40 7.17
CA GLY A 916 43.18 -25.97 7.45
C GLY A 916 41.94 -25.32 6.82
N HIS A 917 41.20 -26.01 5.95
CA HIS A 917 39.91 -25.53 5.41
C HIS A 917 38.72 -25.99 6.26
N PHE A 918 37.58 -25.32 6.07
CA PHE A 918 36.30 -25.63 6.73
C PHE A 918 35.87 -27.07 6.48
N CYS A 919 35.52 -27.77 7.57
CA CYS A 919 35.02 -29.14 7.55
C CYS A 919 33.54 -29.19 7.94
N PRO A 920 32.63 -29.62 7.04
CA PRO A 920 31.20 -29.74 7.32
C PRO A 920 30.87 -30.62 8.53
N ALA A 921 29.74 -30.37 9.19
CA ALA A 921 29.35 -31.10 10.41
C ALA A 921 29.07 -32.60 10.16
N ASN A 922 28.66 -32.97 8.94
CA ASN A 922 28.41 -34.35 8.52
C ASN A 922 29.70 -35.21 8.35
N GLU A 923 30.87 -34.58 8.22
CA GLU A 923 32.13 -35.30 7.98
C GLU A 923 32.73 -35.93 9.24
N SER A 924 33.33 -37.12 9.07
CA SER A 924 33.76 -38.00 10.16
C SER A 924 34.84 -37.39 11.07
N GLY A 925 34.71 -37.64 12.38
CA GLY A 925 35.50 -36.94 13.41
C GLY A 925 37.01 -37.17 13.39
N LEU A 926 37.52 -38.23 12.77
CA LEU A 926 38.95 -38.56 12.75
C LEU A 926 39.80 -37.58 11.92
N ILE A 927 39.20 -36.93 10.91
CA ILE A 927 39.89 -36.02 9.99
C ILE A 927 39.61 -34.54 10.36
N CYS A 928 38.64 -34.30 11.26
CA CYS A 928 38.17 -32.96 11.63
C CYS A 928 38.11 -32.78 13.15
N THR A 929 39.28 -32.90 13.79
CA THR A 929 39.44 -32.79 15.25
C THR A 929 39.69 -31.34 15.74
N LYS A 930 40.12 -30.43 14.87
CA LYS A 930 40.44 -29.03 15.23
C LYS A 930 39.19 -28.15 15.16
N ARG A 931 38.96 -27.36 16.20
CA ARG A 931 37.91 -26.33 16.28
C ARG A 931 38.39 -25.02 15.66
N CYS A 932 37.48 -24.19 15.16
CA CYS A 932 37.82 -22.89 14.59
C CYS A 932 38.36 -21.90 15.62
N LEU A 933 37.73 -21.84 16.81
CA LEU A 933 38.13 -21.00 17.93
C LEU A 933 38.53 -21.84 19.15
N GLY A 934 39.41 -21.28 19.99
CA GLY A 934 39.72 -21.81 21.33
C GLY A 934 38.57 -21.58 22.31
N ARG A 935 38.54 -22.29 23.44
CA ARG A 935 37.55 -22.04 24.50
C ARG A 935 37.85 -20.71 25.21
N PRO A 936 36.92 -19.75 25.26
CA PRO A 936 37.13 -18.46 25.94
C PRO A 936 37.10 -18.61 27.47
N GLU A 937 37.74 -17.69 28.19
CA GLU A 937 37.77 -17.67 29.67
C GLU A 937 36.45 -17.22 30.32
N ASN A 938 35.65 -16.37 29.65
CA ASN A 938 34.40 -15.78 30.17
C ASN A 938 33.11 -16.33 29.51
N ASP A 939 33.18 -17.48 28.82
CA ASP A 939 32.09 -18.08 28.02
C ASP A 939 31.51 -17.20 26.86
N THR A 940 31.87 -15.91 26.76
CA THR A 940 31.52 -15.03 25.64
C THR A 940 32.44 -15.26 24.44
N VAL A 941 31.86 -15.55 23.27
CA VAL A 941 32.60 -15.78 22.02
C VAL A 941 32.57 -14.52 21.17
N ARG A 942 33.74 -13.97 20.83
CA ARG A 942 33.91 -12.88 19.84
C ARG A 942 35.13 -13.19 18.97
N PRO A 943 34.99 -13.30 17.63
CA PRO A 943 36.13 -13.50 16.75
C PRO A 943 36.96 -12.21 16.64
N THR A 944 38.25 -12.36 16.37
CA THR A 944 39.09 -11.26 15.89
C THR A 944 38.71 -10.84 14.48
N VAL A 945 39.15 -9.67 14.02
CA VAL A 945 38.85 -9.15 12.67
C VAL A 945 39.29 -10.12 11.57
N GLU A 946 40.44 -10.78 11.76
CA GLU A 946 40.97 -11.76 10.81
C GLU A 946 40.13 -13.03 10.78
N GLU A 947 39.77 -13.57 11.95
CA GLU A 947 38.91 -14.75 12.09
C GLU A 947 37.50 -14.49 11.55
N PHE A 948 36.95 -13.29 11.80
CA PHE A 948 35.65 -12.88 11.29
C PHE A 948 35.62 -12.95 9.76
N ASN A 949 36.61 -12.33 9.11
CA ASN A 949 36.67 -12.28 7.66
C ASN A 949 36.92 -13.65 7.02
N LEU A 950 37.67 -14.52 7.70
CA LEU A 950 37.96 -15.87 7.27
C LEU A 950 36.74 -16.78 7.34
N TYR A 951 35.99 -16.76 8.45
CA TYR A 951 34.93 -17.74 8.72
C TYR A 951 33.52 -17.30 8.32
N LEU A 952 33.27 -16.00 8.12
CA LEU A 952 31.96 -15.52 7.65
C LEU A 952 31.50 -16.12 6.30
N PRO A 953 32.35 -16.24 5.25
CA PRO A 953 31.93 -16.89 4.00
C PRO A 953 31.60 -18.37 4.20
N ASP A 954 32.35 -19.07 5.05
CA ASP A 954 32.08 -20.48 5.37
C ASP A 954 30.71 -20.62 6.06
N PHE A 955 30.37 -19.70 6.97
CA PHE A 955 29.04 -19.66 7.61
C PHE A 955 27.91 -19.41 6.59
N LEU A 956 28.06 -18.40 5.73
CA LEU A 956 27.04 -18.02 4.74
C LEU A 956 26.78 -19.11 3.70
N THR A 957 27.77 -19.97 3.43
CA THR A 957 27.65 -21.13 2.53
C THR A 957 27.33 -22.43 3.25
N ASN A 958 27.35 -22.43 4.58
CA ASN A 958 27.06 -23.61 5.39
C ASN A 958 25.58 -23.98 5.33
N ARG A 959 25.31 -25.22 4.91
CA ARG A 959 23.97 -25.79 4.93
C ARG A 959 23.61 -26.25 6.36
N PRO A 960 22.50 -25.77 6.93
CA PRO A 960 22.04 -26.27 8.23
C PRO A 960 21.68 -27.76 8.11
N ASP A 961 22.14 -28.56 9.08
CA ASP A 961 21.89 -29.99 9.18
C ASP A 961 21.57 -30.43 10.63
N LEU A 962 21.36 -31.73 10.85
CA LEU A 962 21.04 -32.27 12.17
C LEU A 962 22.19 -32.14 13.19
N GLN A 963 23.44 -32.17 12.71
CA GLN A 963 24.63 -32.06 13.55
C GLN A 963 24.96 -30.59 13.87
N CYS A 964 24.53 -29.67 12.99
CA CYS A 964 24.66 -28.24 13.12
C CYS A 964 23.40 -27.54 12.56
N SER A 965 22.46 -27.23 13.45
CA SER A 965 21.21 -26.55 13.09
C SER A 965 21.39 -25.10 12.69
N LYS A 966 22.55 -24.51 12.98
CA LYS A 966 22.89 -23.10 12.67
C LYS A 966 23.67 -23.07 11.36
N GLY A 967 23.16 -22.40 10.34
CA GLY A 967 23.82 -22.25 9.05
C GLY A 967 23.30 -21.01 8.32
N GLY A 968 24.16 -20.33 7.56
CA GLY A 968 23.80 -19.11 6.87
C GLY A 968 23.10 -19.33 5.53
N LEU A 969 23.25 -20.50 4.91
CA LEU A 969 22.70 -20.77 3.58
C LEU A 969 21.17 -20.81 3.58
N GLY A 970 20.55 -19.97 2.74
CA GLY A 970 19.10 -19.88 2.57
C GLY A 970 18.40 -18.89 3.50
N ALA A 971 19.00 -18.57 4.65
CA ALA A 971 18.49 -17.58 5.61
C ALA A 971 19.24 -16.24 5.53
N TYR A 972 20.57 -16.28 5.40
CA TYR A 972 21.46 -15.12 5.54
C TYR A 972 22.45 -14.94 4.38
N ASP A 973 22.61 -15.92 3.50
CA ASP A 973 23.47 -15.89 2.32
C ASP A 973 23.22 -14.64 1.45
N LYS A 974 21.95 -14.27 1.29
CA LYS A 974 21.52 -13.04 0.61
C LYS A 974 21.21 -11.87 1.55
N ALA A 975 21.53 -11.98 2.83
CA ALA A 975 21.30 -10.91 3.81
C ALA A 975 22.55 -10.06 4.09
N VAL A 976 23.73 -10.55 3.69
CA VAL A 976 25.03 -9.89 3.92
C VAL A 976 25.76 -9.71 2.60
N VAL A 977 26.07 -8.46 2.26
CA VAL A 977 26.81 -8.11 1.03
C VAL A 977 28.18 -7.58 1.39
N ARG A 978 29.22 -8.18 0.80
CA ARG A 978 30.63 -7.89 1.10
C ARG A 978 31.35 -7.36 -0.14
N ASP A 979 32.34 -6.52 0.09
CA ASP A 979 33.28 -6.09 -0.96
C ASP A 979 34.47 -7.07 -1.10
N GLU A 980 35.34 -6.81 -2.07
CA GLU A 980 36.56 -7.61 -2.31
C GLU A 980 37.55 -7.58 -1.14
N SER A 981 37.49 -6.56 -0.27
CA SER A 981 38.32 -6.44 0.93
C SER A 981 37.75 -7.21 2.13
N GLY A 982 36.51 -7.72 2.01
CA GLY A 982 35.78 -8.42 3.06
C GLY A 982 34.90 -7.52 3.92
N GLU A 983 34.88 -6.19 3.68
CA GLU A 983 34.04 -5.21 4.36
C GLU A 983 32.56 -5.42 4.01
N ILE A 984 31.67 -5.27 5.00
CA ILE A 984 30.23 -5.39 4.78
C ILE A 984 29.69 -4.06 4.25
N ILE A 985 29.24 -4.05 3.00
CA ILE A 985 28.68 -2.87 2.32
C ILE A 985 27.22 -2.66 2.75
N ALA A 986 26.47 -3.75 2.86
CA ALA A 986 25.07 -3.71 3.25
C ALA A 986 24.67 -5.00 3.98
N SER A 987 23.82 -4.86 5.00
CA SER A 987 23.20 -6.00 5.67
C SER A 987 21.72 -5.73 5.96
N ARG A 988 20.86 -6.76 5.91
CA ARG A 988 19.42 -6.64 6.22
C ARG A 988 18.97 -7.58 7.35
N PHE A 989 18.00 -7.12 8.14
CA PHE A 989 17.36 -7.85 9.23
C PHE A 989 15.84 -7.90 8.97
N MET A 990 15.28 -9.10 8.86
CA MET A 990 13.90 -9.32 8.44
C MET A 990 12.96 -9.49 9.63
N ALA A 991 11.90 -8.68 9.69
CA ALA A 991 10.80 -8.74 10.65
C ALA A 991 9.44 -8.75 9.92
N TYR A 992 8.32 -8.87 10.64
CA TYR A 992 6.98 -8.79 10.03
C TYR A 992 6.10 -7.75 10.71
N HIS A 993 5.34 -7.02 9.88
CA HIS A 993 4.30 -6.14 10.36
C HIS A 993 3.11 -6.92 10.93
N THR A 994 2.32 -6.24 11.78
CA THR A 994 0.94 -6.65 12.07
C THR A 994 0.10 -6.65 10.79
N PRO A 995 -1.04 -7.34 10.75
CA PRO A 995 -1.92 -7.29 9.58
C PRO A 995 -2.37 -5.86 9.31
N LEU A 996 -2.09 -5.36 8.10
CA LEU A 996 -2.43 -4.00 7.69
C LEU A 996 -3.57 -4.10 6.67
N THR A 997 -4.72 -3.55 7.03
CA THR A 997 -5.98 -3.70 6.26
C THR A 997 -6.39 -2.43 5.54
N ASN A 998 -6.00 -1.26 6.06
CA ASN A 998 -6.41 0.02 5.53
C ASN A 998 -5.23 0.97 5.30
N SER A 999 -5.45 2.00 4.47
CA SER A 999 -4.41 2.97 4.09
C SER A 999 -3.81 3.71 5.30
N GLN A 1000 -4.60 3.92 6.35
CA GLN A 1000 -4.15 4.60 7.57
C GLN A 1000 -3.16 3.71 8.34
N GLU A 1001 -3.44 2.42 8.47
CA GLU A 1001 -2.55 1.43 9.08
C GLU A 1001 -1.25 1.29 8.29
N PHE A 1002 -1.30 1.23 6.95
CA PHE A 1002 -0.08 1.22 6.13
C PHE A 1002 0.78 2.47 6.31
N THR A 1003 0.14 3.64 6.37
CA THR A 1003 0.84 4.92 6.55
C THR A 1003 1.40 5.05 7.97
N ALA A 1004 0.67 4.60 8.98
CA ALA A 1004 1.10 4.58 10.37
C ALA A 1004 2.25 3.59 10.58
N ALA A 1005 2.16 2.39 10.03
CA ALA A 1005 3.22 1.38 10.07
C ALA A 1005 4.52 1.90 9.43
N LEU A 1006 4.42 2.57 8.27
CA LEU A 1006 5.57 3.23 7.63
C LEU A 1006 6.20 4.29 8.54
N LYS A 1007 5.38 5.16 9.14
CA LYS A 1007 5.87 6.22 10.03
C LYS A 1007 6.59 5.63 11.25
N MET A 1008 5.97 4.66 11.93
CA MET A 1008 6.52 4.03 13.13
C MET A 1008 7.79 3.22 12.82
N ALA A 1009 7.83 2.53 11.68
CA ALA A 1009 9.03 1.82 11.25
C ALA A 1009 10.20 2.78 10.97
N ARG A 1010 9.94 3.95 10.38
CA ARG A 1010 10.96 5.00 10.16
C ARG A 1010 11.46 5.59 11.47
N GLU A 1011 10.56 5.91 12.40
CA GLU A 1011 10.94 6.39 13.75
C GLU A 1011 11.83 5.36 14.48
N LEU A 1012 11.46 4.08 14.43
CA LEU A 1012 12.26 2.99 14.99
C LEU A 1012 13.64 2.88 14.32
N ALA A 1013 13.70 2.98 12.99
CA ALA A 1013 14.96 2.92 12.25
C ALA A 1013 15.86 4.13 12.52
N ASP A 1014 15.30 5.33 12.70
CA ASP A 1014 16.02 6.54 13.07
C ASP A 1014 16.59 6.41 14.51
N GLU A 1015 15.83 5.87 15.46
CA GLU A 1015 16.32 5.57 16.82
C GLU A 1015 17.43 4.51 16.84
N ILE A 1016 17.35 3.50 15.98
CA ILE A 1016 18.41 2.51 15.78
C ILE A 1016 19.66 3.20 15.21
N THR A 1017 19.49 4.03 14.17
CA THR A 1017 20.57 4.77 13.52
C THR A 1017 21.33 5.67 14.51
N VAL A 1018 20.61 6.44 15.32
CA VAL A 1018 21.21 7.32 16.33
C VAL A 1018 22.01 6.52 17.36
N GLY A 1019 21.48 5.36 17.80
CA GLY A 1019 22.20 4.46 18.70
C GLY A 1019 23.50 3.94 18.09
N MET A 1020 23.45 3.42 16.86
CA MET A 1020 24.61 2.85 16.19
C MET A 1020 25.67 3.89 15.80
N ARG A 1021 25.27 5.13 15.51
CA ARG A 1021 26.21 6.25 15.27
C ARG A 1021 27.03 6.64 16.50
N SER A 1022 26.56 6.29 17.70
CA SER A 1022 27.33 6.53 18.94
C SER A 1022 28.50 5.56 19.13
N VAL A 1023 28.54 4.46 18.36
CA VAL A 1023 29.63 3.48 18.40
C VAL A 1023 30.90 4.07 17.78
N PRO A 1024 32.07 3.97 18.44
CA PRO A 1024 33.33 4.49 17.92
C PRO A 1024 33.70 3.92 16.54
N GLY A 1025 34.07 4.78 15.60
CA GLY A 1025 34.50 4.37 14.25
C GLY A 1025 33.38 4.27 13.22
N THR A 1026 32.11 4.52 13.61
CA THR A 1026 30.98 4.60 12.66
C THR A 1026 30.99 5.92 11.89
N SER A 1027 30.73 5.85 10.57
CA SER A 1027 30.62 7.03 9.72
C SER A 1027 29.42 7.91 10.12
N PRO A 1028 29.53 9.25 10.07
CA PRO A 1028 28.38 10.14 10.27
C PRO A 1028 27.27 9.94 9.23
N ASP A 1029 27.62 9.43 8.04
CA ASP A 1029 26.68 9.15 6.95
C ASP A 1029 25.99 7.78 7.07
N PHE A 1030 26.35 6.96 8.07
CA PHE A 1030 25.73 5.65 8.29
C PHE A 1030 24.26 5.81 8.64
N GLU A 1031 23.38 5.01 8.04
CA GLU A 1031 21.97 4.98 8.37
C GLU A 1031 21.38 3.57 8.25
N VAL A 1032 20.32 3.35 9.03
CA VAL A 1032 19.44 2.20 8.95
C VAL A 1032 18.08 2.67 8.44
N PHE A 1033 17.54 2.00 7.44
CA PHE A 1033 16.21 2.33 6.91
C PHE A 1033 15.32 1.08 6.81
N PRO A 1034 14.01 1.22 7.03
CA PRO A 1034 13.07 0.11 6.89
C PRO A 1034 12.60 0.04 5.43
N TYR A 1035 12.74 -1.14 4.82
CA TYR A 1035 12.26 -1.42 3.47
C TYR A 1035 11.12 -2.43 3.49
N THR A 1036 10.04 -2.10 2.78
CA THR A 1036 9.00 -3.05 2.37
C THR A 1036 8.39 -2.59 1.06
N ILE A 1037 7.78 -3.52 0.32
CA ILE A 1037 7.23 -3.27 -1.01
C ILE A 1037 6.11 -2.23 -1.02
N THR A 1038 5.40 -2.05 0.10
CA THR A 1038 4.26 -1.13 0.19
C THR A 1038 4.67 0.33 0.39
N TYR A 1039 5.87 0.61 0.90
CA TYR A 1039 6.28 1.97 1.28
C TYR A 1039 6.36 2.94 0.10
N VAL A 1040 6.74 2.47 -1.09
CA VAL A 1040 6.75 3.32 -2.30
C VAL A 1040 5.37 3.85 -2.68
N PHE A 1041 4.30 3.14 -2.31
CA PHE A 1041 2.92 3.57 -2.58
C PHE A 1041 2.37 4.47 -1.47
N TYR A 1042 2.68 4.16 -0.20
CA TYR A 1042 2.08 4.85 0.95
C TYR A 1042 2.88 6.06 1.45
N GLU A 1043 4.15 6.22 1.04
CA GLU A 1043 4.97 7.39 1.41
C GLU A 1043 4.30 8.72 1.06
N GLN A 1044 3.60 8.78 -0.07
CA GLN A 1044 2.91 9.99 -0.52
C GLN A 1044 1.92 10.53 0.52
N TYR A 1045 1.26 9.67 1.29
CA TYR A 1045 0.22 10.08 2.24
C TYR A 1045 0.79 10.80 3.47
N LEU A 1046 2.11 10.74 3.70
CA LEU A 1046 2.77 11.49 4.77
C LEU A 1046 2.81 13.01 4.48
N THR A 1047 2.92 13.41 3.21
CA THR A 1047 3.07 14.83 2.81
C THR A 1047 1.90 15.37 1.99
N ILE A 1048 1.00 14.52 1.50
CA ILE A 1048 -0.05 14.88 0.54
C ILE A 1048 -0.95 16.04 0.97
N VAL A 1049 -1.25 16.17 2.27
CA VAL A 1049 -2.09 17.26 2.79
C VAL A 1049 -1.37 18.60 2.65
N ASN A 1050 -0.09 18.65 3.03
CA ASN A 1050 0.72 19.86 2.94
C ASN A 1050 1.00 20.24 1.49
N GLU A 1051 1.33 19.26 0.64
CA GLU A 1051 1.51 19.47 -0.80
C GLU A 1051 0.21 19.92 -1.47
N GLY A 1052 -0.93 19.33 -1.09
CA GLY A 1052 -2.25 19.69 -1.60
C GLY A 1052 -2.63 21.13 -1.25
N LEU A 1053 -2.45 21.53 0.02
CA LEU A 1053 -2.68 22.90 0.47
C LEU A 1053 -1.77 23.89 -0.26
N PHE A 1054 -0.49 23.55 -0.42
CA PHE A 1054 0.47 24.37 -1.16
C PHE A 1054 0.05 24.55 -2.62
N ASN A 1055 -0.29 23.46 -3.32
CA ASN A 1055 -0.70 23.48 -4.72
C ASN A 1055 -2.00 24.27 -4.94
N ILE A 1056 -3.03 24.06 -4.11
CA ILE A 1056 -4.29 24.81 -4.20
C ILE A 1056 -4.04 26.30 -3.95
N SER A 1057 -3.23 26.64 -2.94
CA SER A 1057 -2.87 28.04 -2.63
C SER A 1057 -2.11 28.70 -3.79
N LEU A 1058 -1.20 27.95 -4.42
CA LEU A 1058 -0.43 28.41 -5.57
C LEU A 1058 -1.30 28.63 -6.81
N CYS A 1059 -2.37 27.85 -7.01
CA CYS A 1059 -3.33 28.06 -8.11
C CYS A 1059 -4.26 29.27 -7.89
N LEU A 1060 -4.58 29.59 -6.64
CA LEU A 1060 -5.46 30.73 -6.30
C LEU A 1060 -4.79 32.11 -6.52
N LEU A 1061 -3.47 32.19 -6.40
CA LEU A 1061 -2.75 33.46 -6.57
C LEU A 1061 -2.77 33.97 -8.05
N PRO A 1062 -2.41 33.19 -9.07
CA PRO A 1062 -2.47 33.61 -10.46
C PRO A 1062 -3.89 33.88 -10.94
N THR A 1063 -4.90 33.11 -10.48
CA THR A 1063 -6.30 33.39 -10.85
C THR A 1063 -6.71 34.78 -10.37
N PHE A 1064 -6.33 35.16 -9.15
CA PHE A 1064 -6.51 36.52 -8.65
C PHE A 1064 -5.75 37.56 -9.49
N VAL A 1065 -4.46 37.32 -9.78
CA VAL A 1065 -3.62 38.26 -10.55
C VAL A 1065 -4.16 38.47 -11.97
N VAL A 1066 -4.48 37.38 -12.69
CA VAL A 1066 -5.02 37.43 -14.06
C VAL A 1066 -6.39 38.12 -14.08
N CYS A 1067 -7.26 37.81 -13.12
CA CYS A 1067 -8.55 38.49 -12.98
C CYS A 1067 -8.36 40.00 -12.73
N CYS A 1068 -7.46 40.40 -11.83
CA CYS A 1068 -7.21 41.81 -11.53
C CYS A 1068 -6.63 42.57 -12.72
N LEU A 1069 -5.65 41.99 -13.44
CA LEU A 1069 -5.04 42.63 -14.61
C LEU A 1069 -6.06 42.81 -15.74
N LEU A 1070 -6.79 41.75 -16.11
CA LEU A 1070 -7.71 41.80 -17.24
C LEU A 1070 -9.03 42.54 -16.93
N LEU A 1071 -9.41 42.66 -15.66
CA LEU A 1071 -10.51 43.51 -15.21
C LEU A 1071 -10.09 44.98 -14.95
N GLY A 1072 -8.92 45.43 -15.42
CA GLY A 1072 -8.48 46.83 -15.34
C GLY A 1072 -8.10 47.28 -13.94
N LEU A 1073 -7.28 46.49 -13.25
CA LEU A 1073 -6.77 46.72 -11.90
C LEU A 1073 -7.87 46.93 -10.83
N ASP A 1074 -9.09 46.41 -11.07
CA ASP A 1074 -10.17 46.42 -10.09
C ASP A 1074 -9.95 45.33 -9.02
N LEU A 1075 -9.17 45.68 -8.00
CA LEU A 1075 -8.87 44.83 -6.83
C LEU A 1075 -10.14 44.34 -6.13
N ARG A 1076 -11.25 45.10 -6.18
CA ARG A 1076 -12.49 44.74 -5.51
C ARG A 1076 -13.20 43.59 -6.22
N SER A 1077 -13.30 43.66 -7.55
CA SER A 1077 -13.83 42.55 -8.35
C SER A 1077 -12.96 41.29 -8.27
N GLY A 1078 -11.63 41.45 -8.30
CA GLY A 1078 -10.71 40.32 -8.14
C GLY A 1078 -10.86 39.61 -6.78
N LEU A 1079 -11.00 40.38 -5.69
CA LEU A 1079 -11.15 39.82 -4.34
C LEU A 1079 -12.50 39.12 -4.14
N LEU A 1080 -13.57 39.63 -4.75
CA LEU A 1080 -14.87 38.95 -4.75
C LEU A 1080 -14.81 37.63 -5.52
N ASN A 1081 -14.15 37.60 -6.68
CA ASN A 1081 -13.96 36.36 -7.45
C ASN A 1081 -13.16 35.33 -6.66
N LEU A 1082 -12.02 35.74 -6.08
CA LEU A 1082 -11.18 34.88 -5.25
C LEU A 1082 -11.96 34.30 -4.07
N LEU A 1083 -12.74 35.13 -3.36
CA LEU A 1083 -13.57 34.68 -2.24
C LEU A 1083 -14.57 33.61 -2.68
N THR A 1084 -15.27 33.80 -3.80
CA THR A 1084 -16.24 32.82 -4.31
C THR A 1084 -15.55 31.52 -4.72
N ILE A 1085 -14.38 31.56 -5.35
CA ILE A 1085 -13.62 30.36 -5.72
C ILE A 1085 -13.15 29.59 -4.47
N VAL A 1086 -12.64 30.31 -3.45
CA VAL A 1086 -12.25 29.70 -2.17
C VAL A 1086 -13.44 29.01 -1.50
N MET A 1087 -14.63 29.64 -1.51
CA MET A 1087 -15.85 29.01 -0.98
C MET A 1087 -16.21 27.73 -1.73
N ILE A 1088 -16.14 27.72 -3.07
CA ILE A 1088 -16.42 26.51 -3.86
C ILE A 1088 -15.46 25.38 -3.50
N VAL A 1089 -14.16 25.66 -3.37
CA VAL A 1089 -13.15 24.64 -3.03
C VAL A 1089 -13.37 24.10 -1.62
N VAL A 1090 -13.62 24.98 -0.63
CA VAL A 1090 -13.90 24.57 0.75
C VAL A 1090 -15.17 23.72 0.84
N ASP A 1091 -16.24 24.13 0.17
CA ASP A 1091 -17.50 23.37 0.13
C ASP A 1091 -17.32 22.03 -0.60
N THR A 1092 -16.48 21.98 -1.64
CA THR A 1092 -16.15 20.73 -2.34
C THR A 1092 -15.44 19.75 -1.40
N VAL A 1093 -14.43 20.23 -0.64
CA VAL A 1093 -13.76 19.41 0.39
C VAL A 1093 -14.74 19.00 1.49
N GLY A 1094 -15.66 19.88 1.90
CA GLY A 1094 -16.73 19.54 2.84
C GLY A 1094 -17.62 18.40 2.34
N VAL A 1095 -18.09 18.46 1.10
CA VAL A 1095 -18.91 17.39 0.49
C VAL A 1095 -18.09 16.11 0.27
N MET A 1096 -16.79 16.21 -0.03
CA MET A 1096 -15.91 15.04 -0.08
C MET A 1096 -15.94 14.27 1.24
N THR A 1097 -15.88 14.97 2.38
CA THR A 1097 -16.00 14.31 3.69
C THR A 1097 -17.38 13.69 3.92
N LEU A 1098 -18.47 14.38 3.53
CA LEU A 1098 -19.84 13.89 3.69
C LEU A 1098 -20.16 12.68 2.80
N TRP A 1099 -19.55 12.60 1.62
CA TRP A 1099 -19.78 11.53 0.65
C TRP A 1099 -18.70 10.44 0.67
N SER A 1100 -17.84 10.46 1.71
CA SER A 1100 -16.74 9.52 1.93
C SER A 1100 -15.83 9.36 0.70
N ILE A 1101 -15.40 10.49 0.13
CA ILE A 1101 -14.40 10.55 -0.93
C ILE A 1101 -13.05 10.82 -0.28
N ASP A 1102 -12.16 9.83 -0.33
CA ASP A 1102 -10.84 9.92 0.28
C ASP A 1102 -9.96 10.97 -0.40
N PHE A 1103 -9.12 11.65 0.39
CA PHE A 1103 -8.16 12.61 -0.13
C PHE A 1103 -6.90 11.89 -0.61
N ASN A 1104 -6.69 11.86 -1.92
CA ASN A 1104 -5.53 11.25 -2.57
C ASN A 1104 -5.06 12.09 -3.78
N ALA A 1105 -4.05 11.62 -4.51
CA ALA A 1105 -3.48 12.33 -5.67
C ALA A 1105 -4.52 12.62 -6.77
N VAL A 1106 -5.45 11.70 -7.01
CA VAL A 1106 -6.53 11.86 -8.00
C VAL A 1106 -7.55 12.90 -7.52
N ALA A 1107 -7.90 12.89 -6.24
CA ALA A 1107 -8.75 13.92 -5.66
C ALA A 1107 -8.09 15.31 -5.73
N LEU A 1108 -6.78 15.40 -5.49
CA LEU A 1108 -6.00 16.63 -5.64
C LEU A 1108 -6.04 17.18 -7.07
N ILE A 1109 -5.85 16.32 -8.08
CA ILE A 1109 -6.01 16.72 -9.49
C ILE A 1109 -7.40 17.35 -9.73
N ASN A 1110 -8.45 16.66 -9.30
CA ASN A 1110 -9.82 17.14 -9.50
C ASN A 1110 -10.11 18.44 -8.72
N LEU A 1111 -9.50 18.65 -7.55
CA LEU A 1111 -9.59 19.92 -6.82
C LEU A 1111 -8.85 21.07 -7.52
N VAL A 1112 -7.70 20.80 -8.14
CA VAL A 1112 -7.01 21.78 -9.00
C VAL A 1112 -7.86 22.11 -10.22
N THR A 1113 -8.46 21.10 -10.86
CA THR A 1113 -9.44 21.29 -11.95
C THR A 1113 -10.66 22.08 -11.48
N ALA A 1114 -11.13 21.87 -10.25
CA ALA A 1114 -12.24 22.62 -9.67
C ALA A 1114 -11.95 24.12 -9.57
N VAL A 1115 -10.72 24.50 -9.21
CA VAL A 1115 -10.28 25.91 -9.21
C VAL A 1115 -10.41 26.49 -10.62
N GLY A 1116 -9.95 25.75 -11.64
CA GLY A 1116 -10.06 26.14 -13.05
C GLY A 1116 -11.51 26.35 -13.50
N ILE A 1117 -12.34 25.30 -13.40
CA ILE A 1117 -13.76 25.34 -13.81
C ILE A 1117 -14.54 26.44 -13.04
N SER A 1118 -14.20 26.70 -11.78
CA SER A 1118 -14.84 27.76 -10.99
C SER A 1118 -14.60 29.16 -11.56
N VAL A 1119 -13.47 29.39 -12.25
CA VAL A 1119 -13.18 30.67 -12.92
C VAL A 1119 -14.20 30.94 -14.04
N GLU A 1120 -14.68 29.92 -14.75
CA GLU A 1120 -15.69 30.10 -15.81
C GLU A 1120 -17.02 30.60 -15.23
N PHE A 1121 -17.48 29.99 -14.14
CA PHE A 1121 -18.73 30.39 -13.47
C PHE A 1121 -18.67 31.83 -12.93
N VAL A 1122 -17.51 32.25 -12.41
CA VAL A 1122 -17.35 33.50 -11.66
C VAL A 1122 -16.90 34.67 -12.53
N SER A 1123 -15.90 34.47 -13.39
CA SER A 1123 -15.25 35.56 -14.13
C SER A 1123 -16.16 36.21 -15.18
N HIS A 1124 -16.93 35.40 -15.92
CA HIS A 1124 -17.89 35.88 -16.92
C HIS A 1124 -18.98 36.75 -16.28
N MET A 1125 -19.50 36.31 -15.13
CA MET A 1125 -20.54 37.03 -14.38
C MET A 1125 -20.00 38.37 -13.86
N THR A 1126 -18.84 38.36 -13.21
CA THR A 1126 -18.22 39.58 -12.65
C THR A 1126 -17.82 40.57 -13.74
N ARG A 1127 -17.28 40.11 -14.88
CA ARG A 1127 -16.98 40.97 -16.02
C ARG A 1127 -18.24 41.62 -16.60
N SER A 1128 -19.30 40.84 -16.78
CA SER A 1128 -20.59 41.35 -17.27
C SER A 1128 -21.17 42.43 -16.34
N PHE A 1129 -21.09 42.21 -15.02
CA PHE A 1129 -21.49 43.21 -14.02
C PHE A 1129 -20.64 44.49 -14.07
N ALA A 1130 -19.31 44.34 -14.17
CA ALA A 1130 -18.37 45.46 -14.18
C ALA A 1130 -18.52 46.35 -15.43
N LEU A 1131 -18.94 45.78 -16.56
CA LEU A 1131 -19.17 46.49 -17.82
C LEU A 1131 -20.59 47.07 -17.96
N SER A 1132 -21.52 46.71 -17.08
CA SER A 1132 -22.88 47.26 -17.15
C SER A 1132 -22.92 48.74 -16.78
N ILE A 1133 -23.73 49.49 -17.55
CA ILE A 1133 -23.92 50.94 -17.42
C ILE A 1133 -25.19 51.32 -16.63
N LYS A 1134 -25.90 50.35 -16.03
CA LYS A 1134 -27.10 50.66 -15.23
C LYS A 1134 -26.74 51.48 -13.98
N PRO A 1135 -27.62 52.41 -13.54
CA PRO A 1135 -27.31 53.36 -12.47
C PRO A 1135 -27.16 52.71 -11.09
N THR A 1136 -27.92 51.63 -10.81
CA THR A 1136 -27.90 50.95 -9.50
C THR A 1136 -27.16 49.62 -9.58
N ARG A 1137 -26.50 49.19 -8.48
CA ARG A 1137 -25.83 47.88 -8.40
C ARG A 1137 -26.81 46.72 -8.63
N VAL A 1138 -28.04 46.84 -8.12
CA VAL A 1138 -29.07 45.80 -8.26
C VAL A 1138 -29.49 45.62 -9.72
N GLU A 1139 -29.73 46.71 -10.46
CA GLU A 1139 -30.06 46.61 -11.89
C GLU A 1139 -28.92 46.02 -12.72
N ARG A 1140 -27.67 46.35 -12.39
CA ARG A 1140 -26.49 45.75 -13.04
C ARG A 1140 -26.38 44.26 -12.76
N ALA A 1141 -26.67 43.83 -11.53
CA ALA A 1141 -26.71 42.41 -11.17
C ALA A 1141 -27.80 41.68 -11.96
N ILE A 1142 -29.02 42.24 -12.03
CA ILE A 1142 -30.13 41.65 -12.81
C ILE A 1142 -29.76 41.50 -14.29
N GLU A 1143 -29.16 42.53 -14.89
CA GLU A 1143 -28.74 42.50 -16.30
C GLU A 1143 -27.64 41.44 -16.53
N ALA A 1144 -26.61 41.42 -15.66
CA ALA A 1144 -25.53 40.45 -15.74
C ALA A 1144 -26.04 39.00 -15.61
N THR A 1145 -26.92 38.73 -14.64
CA THR A 1145 -27.51 37.41 -14.43
C THR A 1145 -28.42 37.00 -15.59
N ALA A 1146 -29.23 37.91 -16.13
CA ALA A 1146 -30.13 37.59 -17.23
C ALA A 1146 -29.36 37.29 -18.54
N LYS A 1147 -28.37 38.13 -18.87
CA LYS A 1147 -27.62 38.01 -20.12
C LYS A 1147 -26.52 36.95 -20.02
N MET A 1148 -25.59 37.11 -19.08
CA MET A 1148 -24.44 36.22 -18.97
C MET A 1148 -24.78 34.94 -18.21
N GLY A 1149 -25.59 35.01 -17.15
CA GLY A 1149 -25.98 33.82 -16.39
C GLY A 1149 -26.72 32.76 -17.20
N SER A 1150 -27.57 33.17 -18.15
CA SER A 1150 -28.21 32.24 -19.09
C SER A 1150 -27.24 31.60 -20.08
N ALA A 1151 -26.16 32.31 -20.47
CA ALA A 1151 -25.11 31.78 -21.33
C ALA A 1151 -24.22 30.79 -20.56
N VAL A 1152 -23.81 31.14 -19.34
CA VAL A 1152 -22.99 30.29 -18.46
C VAL A 1152 -23.75 29.03 -18.03
N PHE A 1153 -25.06 29.11 -17.76
CA PHE A 1153 -25.86 27.92 -17.43
C PHE A 1153 -25.98 26.96 -18.63
N ALA A 1154 -26.24 27.49 -19.84
CA ALA A 1154 -26.44 26.67 -21.03
C ALA A 1154 -25.13 26.15 -21.64
N GLY A 1155 -24.03 26.90 -21.55
CA GLY A 1155 -22.68 26.38 -21.78
C GLY A 1155 -22.30 25.51 -20.58
N VAL A 1156 -21.52 26.08 -19.65
CA VAL A 1156 -20.83 25.38 -18.56
C VAL A 1156 -21.62 24.33 -17.78
N ALA A 1157 -22.84 24.61 -17.31
CA ALA A 1157 -23.55 23.63 -16.48
C ALA A 1157 -24.15 22.47 -17.32
N MET A 1158 -24.75 22.81 -18.45
CA MET A 1158 -25.51 21.85 -19.25
C MET A 1158 -24.68 21.10 -20.30
N THR A 1159 -23.48 21.57 -20.64
CA THR A 1159 -22.46 20.80 -21.40
C THR A 1159 -21.82 19.72 -20.52
N ASN A 1160 -21.48 20.07 -19.27
CA ASN A 1160 -20.77 19.20 -18.35
C ASN A 1160 -21.64 18.11 -17.70
N LEU A 1161 -22.87 18.46 -17.26
CA LEU A 1161 -23.75 17.52 -16.54
C LEU A 1161 -24.06 16.22 -17.30
N PRO A 1162 -24.48 16.24 -18.59
CA PRO A 1162 -24.76 15.02 -19.34
C PRO A 1162 -23.52 14.12 -19.48
N GLY A 1163 -22.36 14.72 -19.73
CA GLY A 1163 -21.10 14.01 -19.86
C GLY A 1163 -20.70 13.30 -18.57
N ILE A 1164 -20.82 13.99 -17.44
CA ILE A 1164 -20.52 13.46 -16.11
C ILE A 1164 -21.50 12.34 -15.73
N ILE A 1165 -22.81 12.51 -15.99
CA ILE A 1165 -23.83 11.51 -15.63
C ILE A 1165 -23.59 10.16 -16.32
N VAL A 1166 -23.08 10.15 -17.56
CA VAL A 1166 -22.74 8.90 -18.27
C VAL A 1166 -21.62 8.14 -17.55
N LEU A 1167 -20.70 8.84 -16.89
CA LEU A 1167 -19.61 8.21 -16.11
C LEU A 1167 -20.13 7.46 -14.87
N ALA A 1168 -21.38 7.67 -14.43
CA ALA A 1168 -22.00 6.89 -13.36
C ALA A 1168 -22.10 5.38 -13.71
N PHE A 1169 -22.10 5.05 -15.00
CA PHE A 1169 -22.17 3.67 -15.50
C PHE A 1169 -20.80 3.03 -15.73
N ALA A 1170 -19.69 3.76 -15.48
CA ALA A 1170 -18.33 3.22 -15.57
C ALA A 1170 -18.18 1.97 -14.69
N LYS A 1171 -17.42 0.97 -15.14
CA LYS A 1171 -17.16 -0.26 -14.38
C LYS A 1171 -16.08 -0.06 -13.33
N ALA A 1172 -15.09 0.79 -13.58
CA ALA A 1172 -14.06 1.08 -12.61
C ALA A 1172 -14.58 1.96 -11.44
N GLN A 1173 -14.39 1.49 -10.21
CA GLN A 1173 -14.73 2.24 -8.99
C GLN A 1173 -13.97 3.57 -8.89
N LEU A 1174 -12.72 3.61 -9.38
CA LEU A 1174 -11.90 4.82 -9.42
C LEU A 1174 -12.61 5.93 -10.23
N ILE A 1175 -13.17 5.59 -11.39
CA ILE A 1175 -13.92 6.54 -12.23
C ILE A 1175 -15.24 6.94 -11.56
N GLN A 1176 -15.99 5.98 -11.02
CA GLN A 1176 -17.25 6.27 -10.35
C GLN A 1176 -17.09 7.21 -9.14
N ILE A 1177 -16.05 7.01 -8.32
CA ILE A 1177 -15.85 7.79 -7.10
C ILE A 1177 -15.17 9.13 -7.42
N PHE A 1178 -14.00 9.10 -8.05
CA PHE A 1178 -13.17 10.31 -8.18
C PHE A 1178 -13.50 11.17 -9.40
N PHE A 1179 -14.10 10.61 -10.45
CA PHE A 1179 -14.43 11.39 -11.65
C PHE A 1179 -15.92 11.67 -11.77
N PHE A 1180 -16.80 10.70 -11.50
CA PHE A 1180 -18.24 10.96 -11.52
C PHE A 1180 -18.70 11.79 -10.31
N ARG A 1181 -18.54 11.28 -9.07
CA ARG A 1181 -19.07 12.00 -7.89
C ARG A 1181 -18.41 13.36 -7.70
N LEU A 1182 -17.08 13.43 -7.80
CA LEU A 1182 -16.35 14.66 -7.53
C LEU A 1182 -16.63 15.75 -8.58
N ASN A 1183 -16.58 15.44 -9.87
CA ASN A 1183 -16.91 16.45 -10.90
C ASN A 1183 -18.39 16.85 -10.88
N LEU A 1184 -19.30 15.94 -10.49
CA LEU A 1184 -20.69 16.28 -10.24
C LEU A 1184 -20.83 17.32 -9.11
N VAL A 1185 -20.14 17.10 -7.99
CA VAL A 1185 -20.11 18.03 -6.85
C VAL A 1185 -19.55 19.38 -7.28
N ILE A 1186 -18.41 19.40 -7.96
CA ILE A 1186 -17.75 20.62 -8.45
C ILE A 1186 -18.71 21.43 -9.34
N THR A 1187 -19.36 20.77 -10.30
CA THR A 1187 -20.27 21.44 -11.25
C THR A 1187 -21.51 22.01 -10.54
N LEU A 1188 -22.09 21.26 -9.60
CA LEU A 1188 -23.28 21.69 -8.85
C LEU A 1188 -22.96 22.86 -7.90
N LEU A 1189 -21.84 22.80 -7.17
CA LEU A 1189 -21.40 23.87 -6.29
C LEU A 1189 -20.97 25.10 -7.08
N GLY A 1190 -20.24 24.93 -8.19
CA GLY A 1190 -19.88 26.02 -9.10
C GLY A 1190 -21.10 26.76 -9.65
N MET A 1191 -22.13 26.02 -10.05
CA MET A 1191 -23.42 26.59 -10.48
C MET A 1191 -24.13 27.35 -9.35
N ALA A 1192 -24.21 26.76 -8.15
CA ALA A 1192 -24.87 27.41 -7.01
C ALA A 1192 -24.15 28.72 -6.62
N HIS A 1193 -22.83 28.70 -6.52
CA HIS A 1193 -22.04 29.87 -6.16
C HIS A 1193 -21.98 30.92 -7.26
N GLY A 1194 -21.80 30.52 -8.52
CA GLY A 1194 -21.68 31.44 -9.65
C GLY A 1194 -23.01 32.09 -10.07
N LEU A 1195 -24.13 31.38 -10.03
CA LEU A 1195 -25.42 31.88 -10.52
C LEU A 1195 -26.36 32.38 -9.42
N ILE A 1196 -26.21 31.93 -8.17
CA ILE A 1196 -27.06 32.36 -7.04
C ILE A 1196 -26.30 33.28 -6.10
N PHE A 1197 -25.17 32.83 -5.55
CA PHE A 1197 -24.45 33.58 -4.52
C PHE A 1197 -23.76 34.84 -5.06
N LEU A 1198 -23.00 34.71 -6.15
CA LEU A 1198 -22.19 35.80 -6.71
C LEU A 1198 -23.03 37.03 -7.13
N PRO A 1199 -24.19 36.90 -7.82
CA PRO A 1199 -25.03 38.06 -8.14
C PRO A 1199 -25.52 38.82 -6.91
N VAL A 1200 -25.84 38.10 -5.82
CA VAL A 1200 -26.25 38.71 -4.55
C VAL A 1200 -25.09 39.50 -3.95
N VAL A 1201 -23.89 38.90 -3.88
CA VAL A 1201 -22.69 39.57 -3.37
C VAL A 1201 -22.32 40.80 -4.21
N LEU A 1202 -22.38 40.72 -5.54
CA LEU A 1202 -22.13 41.85 -6.44
C LEU A 1202 -23.16 42.98 -6.26
N SER A 1203 -24.42 42.67 -5.93
CA SER A 1203 -25.44 43.69 -5.69
C SER A 1203 -25.14 44.57 -4.46
N TYR A 1204 -24.59 43.98 -3.40
CA TYR A 1204 -24.20 44.69 -2.17
C TYR A 1204 -22.80 45.31 -2.29
N PHE A 1205 -21.82 44.50 -2.67
CA PHE A 1205 -20.40 44.81 -2.59
C PHE A 1205 -19.72 45.03 -3.94
N GLY A 1206 -20.43 45.04 -5.07
CA GLY A 1206 -19.82 45.24 -6.38
C GLY A 1206 -19.19 46.63 -6.58
N PRO A 1207 -18.26 46.77 -7.55
CA PRO A 1207 -17.61 48.05 -7.88
C PRO A 1207 -18.61 49.12 -8.34
N GLY A 1208 -18.19 50.40 -8.36
CA GLY A 1208 -19.00 51.52 -8.87
C GLY A 1208 -19.21 51.47 -10.39
N VAL A 1209 -19.96 52.43 -10.95
CA VAL A 1209 -20.08 52.55 -12.43
C VAL A 1209 -18.76 53.08 -13.00
N ASN A 1210 -18.22 52.42 -14.01
CA ASN A 1210 -17.02 52.90 -14.70
C ASN A 1210 -17.35 54.16 -15.52
N LYS A 1211 -16.83 55.31 -15.08
CA LYS A 1211 -17.11 56.62 -15.70
C LYS A 1211 -16.60 56.73 -17.14
N ALA A 1212 -15.54 56.01 -17.50
CA ALA A 1212 -14.99 56.04 -18.86
C ALA A 1212 -15.90 55.33 -19.86
N VAL A 1213 -16.44 54.17 -19.50
CA VAL A 1213 -17.42 53.41 -20.30
C VAL A 1213 -18.70 54.24 -20.47
N LEU A 1214 -19.14 54.92 -19.41
CA LEU A 1214 -20.29 55.83 -19.46
C LEU A 1214 -20.05 57.00 -20.45
N LEU A 1215 -18.86 57.61 -20.42
CA LEU A 1215 -18.48 58.72 -21.32
C LEU A 1215 -18.37 58.26 -22.78
N GLN A 1216 -17.79 57.09 -23.05
CA GLN A 1216 -17.74 56.52 -24.41
C GLN A 1216 -19.15 56.22 -24.95
N PHE A 1217 -20.05 55.69 -24.12
CA PHE A 1217 -21.42 55.41 -24.53
C PHE A 1217 -22.23 56.70 -24.76
N GLN A 1218 -21.94 57.77 -24.01
CA GLN A 1218 -22.50 59.10 -24.27
C GLN A 1218 -22.01 59.66 -25.62
N GLN A 1219 -20.71 59.54 -25.91
CA GLN A 1219 -20.13 59.93 -27.20
C GLN A 1219 -20.64 59.10 -28.38
N GLU A 1220 -20.86 57.78 -28.20
CA GLU A 1220 -21.49 56.94 -29.23
C GLU A 1220 -22.95 57.34 -29.47
N LYS A 1221 -23.73 57.60 -28.42
CA LYS A 1221 -25.12 58.09 -28.55
C LYS A 1221 -25.19 59.47 -29.21
N GLU A 1222 -24.24 60.35 -28.95
CA GLU A 1222 -24.12 61.63 -29.63
C GLU A 1222 -23.82 61.43 -31.12
N LYS A 1223 -22.85 60.57 -31.47
CA LYS A 1223 -22.56 60.23 -32.87
C LYS A 1223 -23.73 59.55 -33.60
N ASP A 1224 -24.48 58.68 -32.92
CA ASP A 1224 -25.65 58.02 -33.48
C ASP A 1224 -26.82 59.00 -33.65
N ARG A 1225 -26.98 59.97 -32.73
CA ARG A 1225 -27.92 61.09 -32.90
C ARG A 1225 -27.54 61.99 -34.06
N GLU A 1226 -26.28 62.39 -34.17
CA GLU A 1226 -25.77 63.20 -35.29
C GLU A 1226 -25.98 62.47 -36.62
N LYS A 1227 -25.72 61.16 -36.69
CA LYS A 1227 -25.99 60.33 -37.89
C LYS A 1227 -27.49 60.21 -38.20
N ALA A 1228 -28.34 60.06 -37.19
CA ALA A 1228 -29.79 60.00 -37.37
C ALA A 1228 -30.34 61.35 -37.87
N GLU A 1229 -29.84 62.46 -37.34
CA GLU A 1229 -30.16 63.82 -37.79
C GLU A 1229 -29.64 64.07 -39.21
N THR A 1230 -28.44 63.63 -39.54
CA THR A 1230 -27.88 63.72 -40.91
C THR A 1230 -28.69 62.88 -41.91
N ASN A 1231 -29.13 61.68 -41.52
CA ASN A 1231 -29.99 60.83 -42.34
C ASN A 1231 -31.42 61.36 -42.48
N SER A 1232 -31.98 62.02 -41.45
CA SER A 1232 -33.27 62.71 -41.58
C SER A 1232 -33.16 63.94 -42.47
N HIS A 1233 -32.04 64.67 -42.40
CA HIS A 1233 -31.76 65.81 -43.26
C HIS A 1233 -31.53 65.37 -44.71
N MET A 1234 -30.85 64.24 -44.95
CA MET A 1234 -30.72 63.65 -46.29
C MET A 1234 -32.06 63.11 -46.83
N ARG A 1235 -32.93 62.53 -45.98
CA ARG A 1235 -34.29 62.13 -46.37
C ARG A 1235 -35.15 63.35 -46.74
N GLN A 1236 -35.09 64.45 -45.98
CA GLN A 1236 -35.77 65.69 -46.35
C GLN A 1236 -35.25 66.29 -47.65
N VAL A 1237 -33.94 66.19 -47.92
CA VAL A 1237 -33.36 66.63 -49.20
C VAL A 1237 -33.79 65.72 -50.36
N TYR A 1238 -33.87 64.40 -50.14
CA TYR A 1238 -34.37 63.45 -51.15
C TYR A 1238 -35.88 63.61 -51.42
N ASP A 1239 -36.69 63.85 -50.39
CA ASP A 1239 -38.13 64.07 -50.52
C ASP A 1239 -38.42 65.43 -51.20
N ASN A 1240 -37.60 66.46 -50.96
CA ASN A 1240 -37.70 67.75 -51.66
C ASN A 1240 -37.26 67.67 -53.14
N ILE A 1241 -36.27 66.82 -53.47
CA ILE A 1241 -35.84 66.59 -54.87
C ILE A 1241 -36.87 65.71 -55.62
N SER A 1242 -37.61 64.87 -54.91
CA SER A 1242 -38.66 64.01 -55.49
C SER A 1242 -39.99 64.74 -55.79
N TYR A 1243 -40.19 65.96 -55.27
CA TYR A 1243 -41.46 66.70 -55.39
C TYR A 1243 -41.52 67.71 -56.55
N GLU A 1244 -40.43 67.93 -57.30
CA GLU A 1244 -40.41 68.85 -58.46
C GLU A 1244 -40.68 68.18 -59.81
N GLY A 1245 -40.98 66.87 -59.84
CA GLY A 1245 -40.97 66.07 -61.08
C GLY A 1245 -42.31 65.72 -61.73
N ASN A 1246 -43.47 65.83 -61.08
CA ASN A 1246 -44.72 65.31 -61.67
C ASN A 1246 -46.00 65.89 -61.03
N GLU A 1247 -46.54 66.97 -61.61
CA GLU A 1247 -47.97 67.31 -61.52
C GLU A 1247 -48.44 68.06 -62.77
N ILE A 1248 -49.12 67.38 -63.71
CA ILE A 1248 -50.22 67.95 -64.53
C ILE A 1248 -51.21 66.81 -64.90
N LYS A 1249 -52.36 66.74 -64.20
CA LYS A 1249 -53.77 66.68 -64.71
C LYS A 1249 -54.76 65.95 -63.78
N GLN A 1250 -55.63 66.78 -63.18
CA GLN A 1250 -57.10 66.74 -63.13
C GLN A 1250 -57.86 65.46 -62.71
N ASP A 1251 -58.47 65.53 -61.51
CA ASP A 1251 -59.93 65.54 -61.22
C ASP A 1251 -60.87 64.39 -61.72
N PRO A 1252 -62.06 64.19 -61.10
CA PRO A 1252 -62.34 63.84 -59.69
C PRO A 1252 -63.44 62.74 -59.61
N TYR A 1253 -63.87 62.30 -58.42
CA TYR A 1253 -65.29 62.04 -58.03
C TYR A 1253 -65.43 61.12 -56.79
N SER A 1254 -66.32 61.57 -55.89
CA SER A 1254 -67.32 60.76 -55.15
C SER A 1254 -66.82 59.77 -54.08
N ASN A 1255 -67.36 59.64 -52.87
CA ASN A 1255 -68.41 60.28 -52.08
C ASN A 1255 -68.45 59.49 -50.74
N THR A 1256 -68.78 60.16 -49.63
CA THR A 1256 -69.75 59.76 -48.56
C THR A 1256 -69.65 58.32 -47.98
N VAL A 1257 -69.77 57.98 -46.69
CA VAL A 1257 -70.56 58.53 -45.57
C VAL A 1257 -70.52 57.49 -44.42
N ASP A 1258 -70.68 57.97 -43.17
CA ASP A 1258 -71.32 57.33 -41.99
C ASP A 1258 -70.86 55.94 -41.49
N GLU A 1259 -71.11 55.48 -40.25
CA GLU A 1259 -71.66 56.04 -39.01
C GLU A 1259 -71.24 55.08 -37.87
N SER A 1260 -71.44 55.59 -36.66
CA SER A 1260 -71.55 54.94 -35.34
C SER A 1260 -71.89 53.45 -35.23
N GLY A 1261 -71.31 52.82 -34.20
CA GLY A 1261 -72.15 52.27 -33.12
C GLY A 1261 -72.00 50.80 -32.72
N SER A 1262 -71.71 50.61 -31.43
CA SER A 1262 -72.27 49.57 -30.54
C SER A 1262 -71.47 48.27 -30.28
N LYS A 1263 -71.01 48.17 -29.01
CA LYS A 1263 -71.23 47.09 -28.01
C LYS A 1263 -71.12 45.63 -28.49
N THR A 1264 -70.49 44.68 -27.80
CA THR A 1264 -70.33 44.45 -26.35
C THR A 1264 -69.47 43.19 -26.15
N VAL A 1265 -68.68 43.19 -25.07
CA VAL A 1265 -68.43 42.08 -24.13
C VAL A 1265 -67.73 40.81 -24.63
N GLY A 1266 -66.61 40.47 -23.97
CA GLY A 1266 -66.10 39.10 -23.96
C GLY A 1266 -64.68 38.97 -23.43
N LYS A 1267 -64.56 38.93 -22.10
CA LYS A 1267 -63.44 38.40 -21.30
C LYS A 1267 -62.48 37.48 -22.08
N THR A 1268 -61.17 37.65 -21.89
CA THR A 1268 -60.44 36.85 -20.89
C THR A 1268 -58.98 37.26 -20.79
N ASP A 1269 -58.58 37.38 -19.53
CA ASP A 1269 -57.23 37.33 -19.00
C ASP A 1269 -56.35 36.28 -19.67
N ARG A 1270 -55.08 36.62 -19.89
CA ARG A 1270 -53.99 36.18 -19.00
C ARG A 1270 -52.65 36.72 -19.50
N LEU A 1271 -52.09 37.60 -18.67
CA LEU A 1271 -50.66 37.82 -18.48
C LEU A 1271 -50.07 36.65 -17.69
#